data_AF-A0A4R3YZJ1-F1
#
_entry.id   AF-A0A4R3YZJ1-F1
#
_cell.length_a   1.000
_cell.length_b   1.000
_cell.length_c   1.000
_cell.angle_alpha   90.00
_cell.angle_beta   90.00
_cell.angle_gamma   90.00
#
_symmetry.space_group_name_H-M   'P 1'
#
loop_
_entity.id
_entity.type
_entity.pdbx_description
1 polymer ?
#
loop_
_entity_poly.entity_id
_entity_poly.type
_entity_poly.pdbx_seq_one_letter_code
_entity_poly.pdbx_strand_id
1 'polypeptide(L)'
;MERDVVDSVPHKKSVMTKQKLSISVLLSKHFTARNIDHHDNALLINSCVEYILTKDEGLAIVARHLKRTLGEFGGHPAEYLTVEENFNTVNHWFCQLIFGCPVEQFILNVLNSSLKADHGSLTDDRHLTAASLLAAINAVIDKPQLGPGSRYLSAETKTWIINEIIFPIMPTLSLDATKASLFAVGTLNWGYLHAGMRLANSLGLANEEWSIEEMIQLGYSLEDMLAEGALPEWMSIFFDLSALFYHIYSTPPQSTEELAVFFQQNSPFRQRVITDYFSANSQLKESSNPFILYHKAIDNFKTRTKTAEEKLKSDCPLADGSDYTHYINQYKNGPIFCLSKPDGTSGYLSDIDSIYSDQIDNIASLFIPVDGLLIAHAFEKLAEAEQNFISSAAVYTASAYFSARGSLRTQQAIRVIPRHSYTVSLSHSVDLFSATAQQETRMYALESTAQGYTLSRVDEDQSLYYELMEDPQKCRTDSDYKLKINYHRLKSNNLKDKVDNVEEMISRLVEQHKNYLKTQLHQQGYEETSQQHLKRILLPIFIPFYGCYTDARDRKTEAIPACLGDLISLLPVGGMAVSLSARFAQRTMLGSIVAFRRTISSLAARQSLSVALKSASGHLIKYGIAPAMSTIDRKALTGIGISTFDAVFPGVGLSVRMGHKIVRQIINLAKKTKGRIGVLTKLQAKLAQSTALRTHDIAPHHMAHFAGLEQPVPVVRLLGHQAGGHDVYLRINPDTNTLYGTKYTLSAENTLQKIPLPLARRLHNILHYGLSGRGAPRAVEGLGARNQPSGSQGVPFQDISADQLIKWAEYHAKNSPGDMPSFAMKLGITLNHLEYFARADGSLTIHGQRLLSNAGIGTLNEMVYLPPELQKQILSYLDLTSLKNVVLALPVLPQELIQVTNLRALSHERINSLRSYYYSTWESWRSIGSRGSRRWLAGSRMRTCLENAQTELSIGGFNLRTLPVHFPPSVRKLDVSANHLPDLNINWPPALAEVNFSFNQLNSFPTLPDSVVTVHAQSNRIASLDAPLPLNLVFLDLSNNRISSLSVSLPPMLAQLNLNGNQLTTFDTSLPPMLRSLQLQNNRLTRISASLPSEVLFLDVSRNLLTQISHLPKKLIRFIANDNNLQNLPTLPLTLKHLDIANNNVMILPKLPKKIQYVNAGHNVIAYIDLLPDDITVLMLQHNIIMRIRGDLPLKLKSLIINNNLLGQIPAWPANLQKAILSHNHLTLLPEAPIPPSLRLLDVRHNYLTAIPEGLPIHTHSHFTPQRALPPQ
;
A
#
# COMPACT_ATOMS: atom_id res chain seq x y z
N MET A 1 -35.49 56.74 -0.58
CA MET A 1 -35.09 56.45 -1.97
C MET A 1 -33.75 55.74 -1.88
N GLU A 2 -33.74 54.41 -1.76
CA GLU A 2 -33.76 53.46 -2.89
C GLU A 2 -32.43 53.51 -3.67
N ARG A 3 -31.58 52.46 -3.56
CA ARG A 3 -31.51 51.28 -4.47
C ARG A 3 -30.82 51.65 -5.80
N ASP A 4 -29.89 50.93 -6.41
CA ASP A 4 -29.48 49.51 -6.40
C ASP A 4 -28.05 49.39 -7.01
N VAL A 5 -27.17 48.54 -6.48
CA VAL A 5 -26.69 47.24 -7.03
C VAL A 5 -25.80 47.33 -8.30
N VAL A 6 -24.50 47.03 -8.14
CA VAL A 6 -23.69 46.22 -9.08
C VAL A 6 -22.64 45.39 -8.30
N ASP A 7 -23.00 44.12 -8.09
CA ASP A 7 -22.22 42.87 -8.19
C ASP A 7 -20.83 42.66 -7.52
N SER A 8 -20.92 41.90 -6.42
CA SER A 8 -20.16 40.68 -6.05
C SER A 8 -18.97 40.21 -6.91
N VAL A 9 -17.77 40.17 -6.32
CA VAL A 9 -16.93 38.97 -6.00
C VAL A 9 -15.65 39.42 -5.26
N PRO A 10 -15.55 39.33 -3.91
CA PRO A 10 -14.26 39.56 -3.25
C PRO A 10 -13.91 38.57 -2.12
N HIS A 11 -14.05 37.24 -2.27
CA HIS A 11 -13.67 36.31 -1.16
C HIS A 11 -12.53 35.32 -1.44
N LYS A 12 -12.14 35.04 -2.69
CA LYS A 12 -10.97 34.15 -2.98
C LYS A 12 -9.59 34.82 -2.92
N LYS A 13 -9.48 36.15 -3.14
CA LYS A 13 -8.18 36.87 -3.09
C LYS A 13 -7.59 37.07 -1.68
N SER A 14 -8.37 36.91 -0.59
CA SER A 14 -7.90 37.24 0.76
C SER A 14 -7.08 36.13 1.45
N VAL A 15 -7.28 34.87 1.07
CA VAL A 15 -6.69 33.70 1.74
C VAL A 15 -5.32 33.35 1.19
N MET A 16 -5.19 33.22 -0.13
CA MET A 16 -3.92 32.91 -0.80
C MET A 16 -2.84 33.96 -0.49
N THR A 17 -3.22 35.24 -0.46
CA THR A 17 -2.32 36.34 -0.11
C THR A 17 -1.81 36.23 1.32
N LYS A 18 -2.67 35.86 2.29
CA LYS A 18 -2.27 35.60 3.69
C LYS A 18 -1.35 34.40 3.82
N GLN A 19 -1.59 33.32 3.06
CA GLN A 19 -0.74 32.14 3.01
C GLN A 19 0.65 32.49 2.45
N LYS A 20 0.71 33.17 1.30
CA LYS A 20 1.98 33.63 0.69
C LYS A 20 2.78 34.51 1.65
N LEU A 21 2.13 35.46 2.33
CA LEU A 21 2.78 36.31 3.32
C LEU A 21 3.29 35.51 4.53
N SER A 22 2.47 34.59 5.07
CA SER A 22 2.86 33.73 6.20
C SER A 22 4.08 32.86 5.88
N ILE A 23 4.11 32.29 4.68
CA ILE A 23 5.24 31.48 4.20
C ILE A 23 6.45 32.34 3.88
N SER A 24 6.30 33.49 3.21
CA SER A 24 7.40 34.43 2.97
C SER A 24 8.06 34.86 4.30
N VAL A 25 7.28 35.20 5.33
CA VAL A 25 7.82 35.53 6.66
C VAL A 25 8.51 34.35 7.32
N LEU A 26 7.97 33.13 7.20
CA LEU A 26 8.63 31.91 7.69
C LEU A 26 9.99 31.70 7.03
N LEU A 27 10.03 31.82 5.70
CA LEU A 27 11.22 31.56 4.90
C LEU A 27 12.26 32.66 5.09
N SER A 28 11.88 33.94 5.13
CA SER A 28 12.80 35.06 5.37
C SER A 28 13.42 35.04 6.78
N LYS A 29 12.74 34.44 7.77
CA LYS A 29 13.35 34.16 9.08
C LYS A 29 14.41 33.07 9.03
N HIS A 30 14.29 32.13 8.11
CA HIS A 30 15.23 31.02 7.95
C HIS A 30 16.42 31.40 7.08
N PHE A 31 16.16 32.03 5.94
CA PHE A 31 17.16 32.54 5.00
C PHE A 31 17.43 34.01 5.31
N THR A 32 18.08 34.30 6.43
CA THR A 32 18.29 35.67 6.96
C THR A 32 18.97 36.65 6.00
N ALA A 33 19.66 36.15 4.96
CA ALA A 33 20.30 36.94 3.91
C ALA A 33 19.48 37.06 2.59
N ARG A 34 18.30 36.41 2.48
CA ARG A 34 17.43 36.48 1.30
C ARG A 34 16.10 37.18 1.63
N ASN A 35 15.83 38.28 0.95
CA ASN A 35 14.49 38.87 0.95
C ASN A 35 13.59 38.04 0.02
N ILE A 36 12.60 37.33 0.58
CA ILE A 36 11.71 36.44 -0.18
C ILE A 36 10.42 37.19 -0.45
N ASP A 37 10.31 37.77 -1.65
CA ASP A 37 9.11 38.46 -2.06
C ASP A 37 7.95 37.48 -2.24
N HIS A 38 6.81 37.80 -1.63
CA HIS A 38 5.59 37.01 -1.71
C HIS A 38 4.82 37.24 -3.03
N HIS A 39 5.21 38.24 -3.83
CA HIS A 39 4.68 38.47 -5.17
C HIS A 39 5.38 37.62 -6.25
N ASP A 40 6.63 37.20 -6.02
CA ASP A 40 7.36 36.30 -6.92
C ASP A 40 7.11 34.83 -6.54
N ASN A 41 6.15 34.20 -7.23
CA ASN A 41 5.80 32.80 -6.97
C ASN A 41 6.99 31.86 -7.21
N ALA A 42 7.86 32.13 -8.19
CA ALA A 42 8.96 31.23 -8.50
C ALA A 42 10.01 31.24 -7.39
N LEU A 43 10.37 32.43 -6.91
CA LEU A 43 11.26 32.59 -5.76
C LEU A 43 10.66 31.97 -4.49
N LEU A 44 9.35 32.17 -4.26
CA LEU A 44 8.64 31.62 -3.11
C LEU A 44 8.59 30.09 -3.15
N ILE A 45 8.27 29.48 -4.31
CA ILE A 45 8.23 28.03 -4.49
C ILE A 45 9.63 27.43 -4.35
N ASN A 46 10.63 27.98 -5.04
CA ASN A 46 12.01 27.50 -4.93
C ASN A 46 12.50 27.51 -3.48
N SER A 47 12.27 28.63 -2.77
CA SER A 47 12.69 28.78 -1.37
C SER A 47 11.89 27.88 -0.42
N CYS A 48 10.61 27.64 -0.72
CA CYS A 48 9.75 26.74 0.07
C CYS A 48 10.17 25.29 -0.10
N VAL A 49 10.43 24.84 -1.34
CA VAL A 49 10.99 23.52 -1.61
C VAL A 49 12.32 23.39 -0.90
N GLU A 50 13.27 24.32 -1.10
CA GLU A 50 14.56 24.32 -0.39
C GLU A 50 14.38 24.20 1.14
N TYR A 51 13.44 24.93 1.74
CA TYR A 51 13.14 24.83 3.18
C TYR A 51 12.62 23.45 3.59
N ILE A 52 11.69 22.87 2.83
CA ILE A 52 11.15 21.53 3.08
C ILE A 52 12.28 20.49 3.01
N LEU A 53 13.19 20.65 2.05
CA LEU A 53 14.29 19.71 1.86
C LEU A 53 15.36 19.85 2.93
N THR A 54 15.65 21.06 3.41
CA THR A 54 16.80 21.34 4.30
C THR A 54 16.47 21.27 5.79
N LYS A 55 15.20 21.44 6.19
CA LYS A 55 14.80 21.47 7.60
C LYS A 55 14.16 20.17 8.06
N ASP A 56 14.53 19.72 9.25
CA ASP A 56 13.81 18.64 9.94
C ASP A 56 12.36 19.04 10.17
N GLU A 57 11.45 18.11 9.85
CA GLU A 57 10.01 18.37 9.80
C GLU A 57 9.60 19.57 8.91
N GLY A 58 10.43 20.02 7.98
CA GLY A 58 10.18 21.20 7.15
C GLY A 58 8.82 21.16 6.44
N LEU A 59 8.45 20.00 5.90
CA LEU A 59 7.13 19.76 5.31
C LEU A 59 5.98 19.99 6.30
N ALA A 60 6.10 19.44 7.52
CA ALA A 60 5.09 19.59 8.55
C ALA A 60 5.00 21.02 9.08
N ILE A 61 6.14 21.74 9.13
CA ILE A 61 6.18 23.14 9.52
C ILE A 61 5.48 24.01 8.46
N VAL A 62 5.76 23.81 7.17
CA VAL A 62 5.10 24.53 6.08
C VAL A 62 3.60 24.23 6.08
N ALA A 63 3.20 22.95 6.15
CA ALA A 63 1.80 22.55 6.23
C ALA A 63 1.08 23.19 7.42
N ARG A 64 1.71 23.19 8.59
CA ARG A 64 1.21 23.85 9.81
C ARG A 64 1.03 25.35 9.58
N HIS A 65 1.99 26.03 8.96
CA HIS A 65 1.86 27.45 8.65
C HIS A 65 0.72 27.75 7.68
N LEU A 66 0.53 26.93 6.65
CA LEU A 66 -0.58 27.03 5.72
C LEU A 66 -1.93 26.84 6.44
N LYS A 67 -2.07 25.76 7.22
CA LYS A 67 -3.31 25.48 7.98
C LYS A 67 -3.58 26.47 9.09
N ARG A 68 -2.55 27.02 9.73
CA ARG A 68 -2.69 28.05 10.77
C ARG A 68 -3.32 29.33 10.24
N THR A 69 -3.05 29.70 8.99
CA THR A 69 -3.70 30.87 8.37
C THR A 69 -5.19 30.65 8.11
N LEU A 70 -5.60 29.39 7.93
CA LEU A 70 -6.99 28.96 7.73
C LEU A 70 -7.71 28.59 9.04
N GLY A 71 -6.97 28.43 10.14
CA GLY A 71 -7.49 27.92 11.40
C GLY A 71 -7.89 26.44 11.35
N GLU A 72 -7.28 25.64 10.47
CA GLU A 72 -7.56 24.20 10.34
C GLU A 72 -6.77 23.33 11.34
N PHE A 73 -7.25 22.09 11.55
CA PHE A 73 -6.56 21.06 12.35
C PHE A 73 -5.15 20.80 11.81
N GLY A 74 -4.15 20.80 12.69
CA GLY A 74 -2.74 20.72 12.34
C GLY A 74 -2.05 22.09 12.23
N GLY A 75 -2.79 23.18 12.45
CA GLY A 75 -2.23 24.54 12.58
C GLY A 75 -1.63 24.82 13.98
N HIS A 76 -1.96 24.01 14.99
CA HIS A 76 -1.44 24.12 16.35
C HIS A 76 -0.30 23.11 16.62
N PRO A 77 0.75 23.45 17.41
CA PRO A 77 1.87 22.54 17.67
C PRO A 77 1.54 21.22 18.39
N ALA A 78 0.40 21.17 19.08
CA ALA A 78 -0.09 19.97 19.78
C ALA A 78 -0.94 19.05 18.89
N GLU A 79 -1.23 19.46 17.65
CA GLU A 79 -2.02 18.71 16.69
C GLU A 79 -1.06 18.05 15.70
N TYR A 80 -1.02 16.72 15.75
CA TYR A 80 -0.14 15.94 14.89
C TYR A 80 -0.85 15.60 13.58
N LEU A 81 -0.24 16.02 12.47
CA LEU A 81 -0.60 15.57 11.13
C LEU A 81 0.33 14.44 10.71
N THR A 82 -0.23 13.45 10.02
CA THR A 82 0.55 12.43 9.33
C THR A 82 1.44 13.07 8.24
N VAL A 83 2.52 12.39 7.86
CA VAL A 83 3.44 12.87 6.80
C VAL A 83 2.68 13.12 5.50
N GLU A 84 1.68 12.30 5.18
CA GLU A 84 0.86 12.44 3.97
C GLU A 84 -0.09 13.64 4.05
N GLU A 85 -0.74 13.90 5.19
CA GLU A 85 -1.57 15.11 5.36
C GLU A 85 -0.74 16.38 5.24
N ASN A 86 0.48 16.38 5.78
CA ASN A 86 1.42 17.48 5.60
C ASN A 86 1.76 17.66 4.12
N PHE A 87 2.07 16.57 3.41
CA PHE A 87 2.37 16.58 1.99
C PHE A 87 1.21 17.14 1.15
N ASN A 88 0.00 16.61 1.34
CA ASN A 88 -1.19 17.01 0.59
C ASN A 88 -1.51 18.49 0.77
N THR A 89 -1.35 19.01 1.99
CA THR A 89 -1.57 20.43 2.30
C THR A 89 -0.63 21.33 1.49
N VAL A 90 0.66 20.99 1.45
CA VAL A 90 1.67 21.76 0.72
C VAL A 90 1.51 21.58 -0.79
N ASN A 91 1.26 20.35 -1.24
CA ASN A 91 1.06 20.03 -2.64
C ASN A 91 -0.12 20.79 -3.25
N HIS A 92 -1.26 20.81 -2.55
CA HIS A 92 -2.43 21.58 -2.96
C HIS A 92 -2.11 23.07 -3.16
N TRP A 93 -1.38 23.64 -2.20
CA TRP A 93 -0.96 25.04 -2.28
C TRP A 93 -0.01 25.28 -3.46
N PHE A 94 0.96 24.40 -3.69
CA PHE A 94 1.84 24.48 -4.87
C PHE A 94 1.09 24.31 -6.19
N CYS A 95 0.11 23.41 -6.29
CA CYS A 95 -0.69 23.26 -7.51
C CYS A 95 -1.42 24.56 -7.87
N GLN A 96 -1.99 25.25 -6.86
CA GLN A 96 -2.62 26.55 -7.05
C GLN A 96 -1.63 27.63 -7.50
N LEU A 97 -0.39 27.60 -7.00
CA LEU A 97 0.65 28.57 -7.38
C LEU A 97 1.29 28.31 -8.74
N ILE A 98 1.51 27.04 -9.10
CA ILE A 98 2.24 26.63 -10.30
C ILE A 98 1.31 26.57 -11.51
N PHE A 99 0.15 25.92 -11.37
CA PHE A 99 -0.71 25.60 -12.50
C PHE A 99 -1.94 26.50 -12.59
N GLY A 100 -2.34 27.17 -11.49
CA GLY A 100 -3.58 27.96 -11.41
C GLY A 100 -4.87 27.14 -11.56
N CYS A 101 -4.76 25.83 -11.76
CA CYS A 101 -5.83 24.88 -11.96
C CYS A 101 -5.43 23.50 -11.39
N PRO A 102 -6.38 22.55 -11.26
CA PRO A 102 -6.05 21.17 -10.90
C PRO A 102 -5.04 20.55 -11.88
N VAL A 103 -4.20 19.65 -11.41
CA VAL A 103 -3.10 19.08 -12.22
C VAL A 103 -3.64 18.28 -13.42
N GLU A 104 -4.77 17.60 -13.24
CA GLU A 104 -5.45 16.87 -14.29
C GLU A 104 -5.92 17.83 -15.40
N GLN A 105 -6.43 19.00 -15.03
CA GLN A 105 -6.80 20.07 -15.98
C GLN A 105 -5.57 20.66 -16.67
N PHE A 106 -4.46 20.82 -15.92
CA PHE A 106 -3.19 21.25 -16.49
C PHE A 106 -2.70 20.27 -17.57
N ILE A 107 -2.72 18.96 -17.28
CA ILE A 107 -2.34 17.92 -18.24
C ILE A 107 -3.22 17.97 -19.49
N LEU A 108 -4.53 18.19 -19.34
CA LEU A 108 -5.42 18.38 -20.49
C LEU A 108 -5.08 19.62 -21.31
N ASN A 109 -4.74 20.73 -20.66
CA ASN A 109 -4.36 21.96 -21.36
C ASN A 109 -3.06 21.75 -22.15
N VAL A 110 -2.09 21.03 -21.58
CA VAL A 110 -0.86 20.63 -22.29
C VAL A 110 -1.22 19.78 -23.50
N LEU A 111 -2.04 18.73 -23.33
CA LEU A 111 -2.49 17.87 -24.42
C LEU A 111 -3.17 18.68 -25.54
N ASN A 112 -4.14 19.53 -25.20
CA ASN A 112 -4.88 20.35 -26.16
C ASN A 112 -3.96 21.32 -26.91
N SER A 113 -2.96 21.89 -26.23
CA SER A 113 -1.96 22.75 -26.87
C SER A 113 -1.07 21.98 -27.84
N SER A 114 -0.68 20.75 -27.50
CA SER A 114 0.08 19.86 -28.39
C SER A 114 -0.76 19.44 -29.60
N LEU A 115 -2.05 19.13 -29.41
CA LEU A 115 -2.98 18.78 -30.50
C LEU A 115 -3.22 19.95 -31.47
N LYS A 116 -3.31 21.19 -30.96
CA LYS A 116 -3.51 22.39 -31.80
C LYS A 116 -2.27 22.79 -32.60
N ALA A 117 -1.06 22.48 -32.09
CA ALA A 117 0.20 22.79 -32.76
C ALA A 117 0.45 21.90 -34.00
N ASP A 118 -0.15 20.71 -34.05
CA ASP A 118 0.04 19.73 -35.13
C ASP A 118 -0.93 19.89 -36.33
N HIS A 119 -1.61 21.05 -36.47
CA HIS A 119 -2.45 21.44 -37.62
C HIS A 119 -3.16 20.27 -38.35
N GLY A 120 -4.12 19.62 -37.69
CA GLY A 120 -5.22 18.95 -38.39
C GLY A 120 -5.01 17.53 -38.92
N SER A 121 -4.04 16.75 -38.43
CA SER A 121 -4.02 15.31 -38.70
C SER A 121 -3.49 14.50 -37.51
N LEU A 122 -4.42 13.89 -36.77
CA LEU A 122 -4.16 12.64 -36.05
C LEU A 122 -4.56 11.43 -36.94
N THR A 123 -4.60 11.63 -38.26
CA THR A 123 -4.99 10.58 -39.23
C THR A 123 -3.80 9.81 -39.79
N ASP A 124 -2.55 10.16 -39.44
CA ASP A 124 -1.37 9.39 -39.80
C ASP A 124 -0.74 8.74 -38.55
N ASP A 125 -1.09 7.49 -38.24
CA ASP A 125 -0.38 6.42 -37.48
C ASP A 125 0.55 6.75 -36.27
N ARG A 126 0.65 8.00 -35.81
CA ARG A 126 1.52 8.45 -34.72
C ARG A 126 0.69 8.68 -33.49
N HIS A 127 0.42 7.58 -32.79
CA HIS A 127 -0.16 7.66 -31.46
C HIS A 127 0.71 8.48 -30.50
N LEU A 128 0.08 9.33 -29.67
CA LEU A 128 0.77 10.05 -28.60
C LEU A 128 1.44 9.03 -27.65
N THR A 129 2.74 9.17 -27.42
CA THR A 129 3.49 8.31 -26.49
C THR A 129 3.60 8.97 -25.12
N ALA A 130 3.83 8.19 -24.07
CA ALA A 130 4.10 8.75 -22.74
C ALA A 130 5.36 9.63 -22.73
N ALA A 131 6.37 9.31 -23.54
CA ALA A 131 7.59 10.09 -23.65
C ALA A 131 7.35 11.48 -24.26
N SER A 132 6.56 11.57 -25.34
CA SER A 132 6.23 12.87 -25.96
C SER A 132 5.36 13.74 -25.05
N LEU A 133 4.42 13.14 -24.32
CA LEU A 133 3.61 13.86 -23.34
C LEU A 133 4.44 14.39 -22.15
N LEU A 134 5.38 13.60 -21.64
CA LEU A 134 6.30 14.05 -20.57
C LEU A 134 7.19 15.22 -21.05
N ALA A 135 7.69 15.16 -22.29
CA ALA A 135 8.46 16.25 -22.87
C ALA A 135 7.64 17.54 -22.99
N ALA A 136 6.37 17.45 -23.41
CA ALA A 136 5.46 18.60 -23.48
C ALA A 136 5.18 19.20 -22.09
N ILE A 137 4.97 18.36 -21.07
CA ILE A 137 4.80 18.81 -19.67
C ILE A 137 6.03 19.57 -19.18
N ASN A 138 7.24 19.02 -19.42
CA ASN A 138 8.49 19.66 -19.04
C ASN A 138 8.66 21.03 -19.73
N ALA A 139 8.36 21.11 -21.03
CA ALA A 139 8.45 22.35 -21.78
C ALA A 139 7.50 23.45 -21.27
N VAL A 140 6.33 23.09 -20.72
CA VAL A 140 5.39 24.06 -20.14
C VAL A 140 5.82 24.49 -18.74
N ILE A 141 6.35 23.58 -17.93
CA ILE A 141 6.94 23.89 -16.60
C ILE A 141 8.17 24.80 -16.74
N ASP A 142 8.90 24.72 -17.86
CA ASP A 142 10.07 25.54 -18.15
C ASP A 142 9.76 26.98 -18.58
N LYS A 143 8.53 27.29 -18.99
CA LYS A 143 8.14 28.64 -19.41
C LYS A 143 7.97 29.57 -18.19
N PRO A 144 8.40 30.84 -18.26
CA PRO A 144 8.16 31.84 -17.22
C PRO A 144 6.67 32.22 -17.21
N GLN A 145 5.85 31.48 -16.48
CA GLN A 145 4.40 31.67 -16.44
C GLN A 145 3.90 32.31 -15.12
N LEU A 146 4.80 32.83 -14.29
CA LEU A 146 4.47 33.26 -12.92
C LEU A 146 4.38 34.79 -12.73
N GLY A 147 4.25 35.55 -13.83
CA GLY A 147 4.02 36.99 -13.84
C GLY A 147 5.20 37.81 -14.40
N PRO A 148 5.00 39.09 -14.74
CA PRO A 148 6.07 39.95 -15.24
C PRO A 148 7.17 40.11 -14.17
N GLY A 149 8.38 39.62 -14.47
CA GLY A 149 9.55 39.65 -13.59
C GLY A 149 9.91 38.33 -12.88
N SER A 150 9.16 37.24 -13.08
CA SER A 150 9.39 35.97 -12.37
C SER A 150 10.66 35.23 -12.81
N ARG A 151 11.45 34.75 -11.84
CA ARG A 151 12.63 33.89 -12.07
C ARG A 151 12.24 32.47 -12.51
N TYR A 152 13.17 31.71 -13.09
CA TYR A 152 12.94 30.30 -13.44
C TYR A 152 12.84 29.41 -12.18
N LEU A 153 12.05 28.34 -12.26
CA LEU A 153 12.12 27.26 -11.27
C LEU A 153 13.51 26.60 -11.32
N SER A 154 14.08 26.30 -10.15
CA SER A 154 15.34 25.57 -10.04
C SER A 154 15.17 24.14 -10.56
N ALA A 155 16.27 23.52 -11.02
CA ALA A 155 16.25 22.12 -11.47
C ALA A 155 15.71 21.18 -10.37
N GLU A 156 16.10 21.41 -9.12
CA GLU A 156 15.66 20.65 -7.94
C GLU A 156 14.14 20.77 -7.72
N THR A 157 13.59 21.97 -7.87
CA THR A 157 12.14 22.21 -7.76
C THR A 157 11.35 21.58 -8.90
N LYS A 158 11.86 21.62 -10.13
CA LYS A 158 11.23 20.96 -11.29
C LYS A 158 11.15 19.44 -11.09
N THR A 159 12.26 18.84 -10.68
CA THR A 159 12.32 17.40 -10.38
C THR A 159 11.37 17.03 -9.23
N TRP A 160 11.26 17.87 -8.20
CA TRP A 160 10.27 17.68 -7.14
C TRP A 160 8.85 17.69 -7.69
N ILE A 161 8.47 18.69 -8.51
CA ILE A 161 7.13 18.78 -9.11
C ILE A 161 6.79 17.54 -9.95
N ILE A 162 7.71 17.09 -10.81
CA ILE A 162 7.47 15.93 -11.67
C ILE A 162 7.27 14.66 -10.84
N ASN A 163 8.15 14.40 -9.88
CA ASN A 163 8.14 13.16 -9.11
C ASN A 163 7.02 13.11 -8.06
N GLU A 164 6.75 14.25 -7.41
CA GLU A 164 5.88 14.31 -6.24
C GLU A 164 4.45 14.77 -6.62
N ILE A 165 4.25 15.41 -7.78
CA ILE A 165 2.94 15.88 -8.25
C ILE A 165 2.48 15.16 -9.51
N ILE A 166 3.29 15.11 -10.57
CA ILE A 166 2.86 14.58 -11.87
C ILE A 166 2.78 13.05 -11.88
N PHE A 167 3.84 12.35 -11.45
CA PHE A 167 3.89 10.88 -11.49
C PHE A 167 2.83 10.17 -10.65
N PRO A 168 2.41 10.66 -9.47
CA PRO A 168 1.29 10.04 -8.76
C PRO A 168 -0.04 10.09 -9.53
N ILE A 169 -0.25 11.09 -10.39
CA ILE A 169 -1.47 11.23 -11.22
C ILE A 169 -1.34 10.46 -12.53
N MET A 170 -0.15 10.50 -13.15
CA MET A 170 0.15 9.77 -14.37
C MET A 170 1.35 8.84 -14.19
N PRO A 171 1.16 7.72 -13.48
CA PRO A 171 2.26 6.80 -13.18
C PRO A 171 2.82 6.12 -14.43
N THR A 172 2.07 6.07 -15.53
CA THR A 172 2.56 5.56 -16.83
C THR A 172 3.67 6.43 -17.43
N LEU A 173 3.78 7.72 -17.08
CA LEU A 173 4.91 8.57 -17.47
C LEU A 173 6.23 8.16 -16.81
N SER A 174 6.15 7.43 -15.70
CA SER A 174 7.31 6.88 -15.00
C SER A 174 7.75 5.52 -15.57
N LEU A 175 7.20 5.06 -16.70
CA LEU A 175 7.64 3.82 -17.36
C LEU A 175 8.90 4.03 -18.20
N ASP A 176 9.65 2.96 -18.43
CA ASP A 176 10.90 3.04 -19.20
C ASP A 176 10.55 3.33 -20.65
N ALA A 177 11.40 4.03 -21.40
CA ALA A 177 11.11 4.44 -22.78
C ALA A 177 10.69 3.23 -23.64
N THR A 178 11.35 2.08 -23.44
CA THR A 178 11.05 0.80 -24.10
C THR A 178 9.67 0.22 -23.74
N LYS A 179 9.28 0.33 -22.46
CA LYS A 179 7.98 -0.17 -21.95
C LYS A 179 6.84 0.79 -22.26
N ALA A 180 7.15 2.08 -22.26
CA ALA A 180 6.22 3.17 -22.55
C ALA A 180 5.83 3.21 -24.04
N SER A 181 6.74 2.86 -24.94
CA SER A 181 6.47 2.82 -26.39
C SER A 181 5.52 1.69 -26.81
N LEU A 182 5.30 0.69 -25.94
CA LEU A 182 4.36 -0.41 -26.21
C LEU A 182 2.88 0.02 -26.13
N PHE A 183 2.59 1.19 -25.55
CA PHE A 183 1.23 1.64 -25.29
C PHE A 183 1.03 3.07 -25.76
N ALA A 184 0.20 3.19 -26.79
CA ALA A 184 -0.37 4.47 -27.24
C ALA A 184 -1.25 5.08 -26.14
N VAL A 185 -0.94 6.31 -25.73
CA VAL A 185 -1.73 7.08 -24.77
C VAL A 185 -3.14 7.28 -25.34
N GLY A 186 -4.16 7.00 -24.53
CA GLY A 186 -5.56 7.07 -24.96
C GLY A 186 -6.14 5.75 -25.48
N THR A 187 -5.36 4.69 -25.65
CA THR A 187 -5.92 3.35 -25.93
C THR A 187 -6.50 2.69 -24.67
N LEU A 188 -7.42 1.71 -24.85
CA LEU A 188 -7.99 0.93 -23.76
C LEU A 188 -6.89 0.28 -22.89
N ASN A 189 -5.95 -0.44 -23.51
CA ASN A 189 -4.85 -1.12 -22.80
C ASN A 189 -4.00 -0.14 -21.96
N TRP A 190 -3.70 1.04 -22.50
CA TRP A 190 -2.99 2.09 -21.74
C TRP A 190 -3.81 2.58 -20.56
N GLY A 191 -5.12 2.78 -20.75
CA GLY A 191 -6.01 3.25 -19.70
C GLY A 191 -6.14 2.28 -18.53
N TYR A 192 -6.26 0.98 -18.79
CA TYR A 192 -6.28 -0.04 -17.74
C TYR A 192 -4.93 -0.21 -17.03
N LEU A 193 -3.81 -0.09 -17.77
CA LEU A 193 -2.48 -0.02 -17.16
C LEU A 193 -2.36 1.18 -16.22
N HIS A 194 -2.80 2.36 -16.66
CA HIS A 194 -2.77 3.59 -15.88
C HIS A 194 -3.62 3.48 -14.61
N ALA A 195 -4.87 3.03 -14.72
CA ALA A 195 -5.76 2.84 -13.57
C ALA A 195 -5.18 1.81 -12.58
N GLY A 196 -4.64 0.68 -13.06
CA GLY A 196 -4.00 -0.34 -12.24
C GLY A 196 -2.77 0.18 -11.49
N MET A 197 -1.88 0.91 -12.17
CA MET A 197 -0.71 1.54 -11.56
C MET A 197 -1.11 2.62 -10.54
N ARG A 198 -2.16 3.41 -10.80
CA ARG A 198 -2.67 4.40 -9.84
C ARG A 198 -3.20 3.74 -8.59
N LEU A 199 -3.96 2.65 -8.74
CA LEU A 199 -4.43 1.87 -7.60
C LEU A 199 -3.26 1.29 -6.80
N ALA A 200 -2.30 0.63 -7.47
CA ALA A 200 -1.12 0.05 -6.82
C ALA A 200 -0.29 1.10 -6.06
N ASN A 201 -0.01 2.25 -6.68
CA ASN A 201 0.70 3.36 -6.04
C ASN A 201 -0.09 3.89 -4.83
N SER A 202 -1.42 4.03 -4.93
CA SER A 202 -2.25 4.48 -3.81
C SER A 202 -2.23 3.49 -2.62
N LEU A 203 -1.95 2.22 -2.89
CA LEU A 203 -1.81 1.17 -1.87
C LEU A 203 -0.36 1.04 -1.36
N GLY A 204 0.57 1.89 -1.80
CA GLY A 204 1.98 1.87 -1.41
C GLY A 204 2.76 0.66 -1.96
N LEU A 205 2.31 0.07 -3.07
CA LEU A 205 2.93 -1.11 -3.67
C LEU A 205 3.99 -0.68 -4.71
N ALA A 206 5.15 -1.34 -4.69
CA ALA A 206 6.25 -1.03 -5.60
C ALA A 206 5.96 -1.52 -7.04
N ASN A 207 6.02 -0.61 -8.03
CA ASN A 207 5.73 -0.91 -9.45
C ASN A 207 6.64 -1.98 -10.09
N GLU A 208 7.84 -2.21 -9.54
CA GLU A 208 8.80 -3.16 -10.10
C GLU A 208 8.53 -4.62 -9.72
N GLU A 209 7.66 -4.87 -8.74
CA GLU A 209 7.27 -6.23 -8.32
C GLU A 209 6.12 -6.82 -9.17
N TRP A 210 5.55 -6.00 -10.05
CA TRP A 210 4.38 -6.31 -10.87
C TRP A 210 4.75 -6.28 -12.34
N SER A 211 4.30 -7.28 -13.10
CA SER A 211 4.40 -7.21 -14.56
C SER A 211 3.40 -6.21 -15.13
N ILE A 212 3.66 -5.70 -16.32
CA ILE A 212 2.72 -4.80 -17.03
C ILE A 212 1.36 -5.49 -17.23
N GLU A 213 1.38 -6.80 -17.51
CA GLU A 213 0.17 -7.59 -17.69
C GLU A 213 -0.63 -7.70 -16.38
N GLU A 214 0.03 -7.92 -15.24
CA GLU A 214 -0.62 -7.94 -13.93
C GLU A 214 -1.23 -6.58 -13.57
N MET A 215 -0.58 -5.46 -13.94
CA MET A 215 -1.12 -4.11 -13.71
C MET A 215 -2.35 -3.82 -14.58
N ILE A 216 -2.35 -4.25 -15.84
CA ILE A 216 -3.53 -4.15 -16.72
C ILE A 216 -4.68 -4.98 -16.15
N GLN A 217 -4.41 -6.21 -15.69
CA GLN A 217 -5.40 -7.06 -15.04
C GLN A 217 -5.95 -6.45 -13.75
N LEU A 218 -5.11 -5.76 -12.98
CA LEU A 218 -5.55 -5.01 -11.79
C LEU A 218 -6.51 -3.88 -12.18
N GLY A 219 -6.23 -3.17 -13.28
CA GLY A 219 -7.14 -2.17 -13.85
C GLY A 219 -8.49 -2.77 -14.28
N TYR A 220 -8.50 -3.90 -14.99
CA TYR A 220 -9.75 -4.60 -15.34
C TYR A 220 -10.54 -5.05 -14.11
N SER A 221 -9.84 -5.61 -13.12
CA SER A 221 -10.46 -6.04 -11.86
C SER A 221 -11.11 -4.87 -11.12
N LEU A 222 -10.51 -3.67 -11.19
CA LEU A 222 -11.05 -2.45 -10.59
C LEU A 222 -12.38 -2.02 -11.24
N GLU A 223 -12.47 -2.06 -12.57
CA GLU A 223 -13.72 -1.81 -13.30
C GLU A 223 -14.80 -2.84 -12.93
N ASP A 224 -14.47 -4.13 -12.94
CA ASP A 224 -15.43 -5.19 -12.62
C ASP A 224 -15.98 -5.03 -11.19
N MET A 225 -15.13 -4.63 -10.24
CA MET A 225 -15.55 -4.34 -8.87
C MET A 225 -16.46 -3.11 -8.75
N LEU A 226 -16.22 -2.08 -9.57
CA LEU A 226 -17.10 -0.91 -9.67
C LEU A 226 -18.45 -1.29 -10.29
N ALA A 227 -18.44 -2.07 -11.37
CA ALA A 227 -19.64 -2.48 -12.10
C ALA A 227 -20.57 -3.38 -11.27
N GLU A 228 -20.01 -4.23 -10.40
CA GLU A 228 -20.79 -5.08 -9.48
C GLU A 228 -21.17 -4.38 -8.16
N GLY A 229 -20.82 -3.10 -7.99
CA GLY A 229 -21.08 -2.34 -6.76
C GLY A 229 -20.29 -2.83 -5.54
N ALA A 230 -19.22 -3.61 -5.75
CA ALA A 230 -18.32 -4.06 -4.68
C ALA A 230 -17.46 -2.92 -4.12
N LEU A 231 -17.22 -1.90 -4.94
CA LEU A 231 -16.50 -0.69 -4.61
C LEU A 231 -17.41 0.54 -4.77
N PRO A 232 -17.17 1.61 -3.99
CA PRO A 232 -17.95 2.83 -4.10
C PRO A 232 -17.68 3.54 -5.44
N GLU A 233 -18.72 4.17 -6.01
CA GLU A 233 -18.72 4.79 -7.35
C GLU A 233 -17.61 5.83 -7.54
N TRP A 234 -17.23 6.56 -6.48
CA TRP A 234 -16.18 7.58 -6.56
C TRP A 234 -14.81 7.01 -7.00
N MET A 235 -14.56 5.70 -6.85
CA MET A 235 -13.33 5.08 -7.33
C MET A 235 -13.22 5.02 -8.87
N SER A 236 -14.28 5.39 -9.60
CA SER A 236 -14.20 5.70 -11.04
C SER A 236 -13.15 6.76 -11.35
N ILE A 237 -12.75 7.61 -10.38
CA ILE A 237 -11.69 8.62 -10.52
C ILE A 237 -10.34 8.05 -10.99
N PHE A 238 -10.07 6.76 -10.76
CA PHE A 238 -8.87 6.10 -11.28
C PHE A 238 -8.83 6.06 -12.81
N PHE A 239 -10.00 6.11 -13.47
CA PHE A 239 -10.16 6.05 -14.92
C PHE A 239 -10.37 7.42 -15.58
N ASP A 240 -10.49 8.52 -14.84
CA ASP A 240 -10.87 9.83 -15.39
C ASP A 240 -10.00 10.30 -16.56
N LEU A 241 -8.67 10.32 -16.39
CA LEU A 241 -7.75 10.69 -17.46
C LEU A 241 -7.76 9.66 -18.60
N SER A 242 -7.90 8.38 -18.28
CA SER A 242 -7.92 7.30 -19.26
C SER A 242 -9.14 7.38 -20.18
N ALA A 243 -10.32 7.54 -19.60
CA ALA A 243 -11.58 7.65 -20.31
C ALA A 243 -11.64 8.92 -21.15
N LEU A 244 -11.16 10.04 -20.60
CA LEU A 244 -11.14 11.30 -21.33
C LEU A 244 -10.18 11.27 -22.52
N PHE A 245 -8.97 10.71 -22.37
CA PHE A 245 -8.04 10.58 -23.48
C PHE A 245 -8.57 9.63 -24.55
N TYR A 246 -9.21 8.53 -24.16
CA TYR A 246 -9.90 7.64 -25.09
C TYR A 246 -11.01 8.36 -25.86
N HIS A 247 -11.81 9.17 -25.17
CA HIS A 247 -12.87 9.97 -25.79
C HIS A 247 -12.33 10.98 -26.82
N ILE A 248 -11.28 11.73 -26.46
CA ILE A 248 -10.62 12.69 -27.38
C ILE A 248 -10.09 11.99 -28.64
N TYR A 249 -9.59 10.75 -28.50
CA TYR A 249 -9.04 9.99 -29.63
C TYR A 249 -10.15 9.34 -30.48
N SER A 250 -11.22 8.88 -29.85
CA SER A 250 -12.29 8.11 -30.52
C SER A 250 -13.34 9.01 -31.18
N THR A 251 -13.49 10.24 -30.69
CA THR A 251 -14.43 11.22 -31.22
C THR A 251 -13.72 12.56 -31.41
N PRO A 252 -13.63 13.11 -32.64
CA PRO A 252 -13.02 14.42 -32.84
C PRO A 252 -13.82 15.48 -32.03
N PRO A 253 -13.15 16.30 -31.20
CA PRO A 253 -13.85 17.18 -30.25
C PRO A 253 -14.68 18.23 -30.99
N GLN A 254 -15.98 18.28 -30.71
CA GLN A 254 -16.89 19.29 -31.30
C GLN A 254 -16.81 20.65 -30.58
N SER A 255 -16.36 20.73 -29.32
CA SER A 255 -16.16 22.01 -28.60
C SER A 255 -15.09 21.94 -27.49
N THR A 256 -14.40 23.06 -27.23
CA THR A 256 -13.43 23.17 -26.11
C THR A 256 -14.07 23.45 -24.75
N GLU A 257 -15.35 23.83 -24.74
CA GLU A 257 -16.11 24.14 -23.53
C GLU A 257 -16.48 22.89 -22.74
N GLU A 258 -16.82 21.78 -23.40
CA GLU A 258 -17.15 20.51 -22.73
C GLU A 258 -15.96 19.92 -21.95
N LEU A 259 -14.74 20.05 -22.49
CA LEU A 259 -13.50 19.60 -21.84
C LEU A 259 -13.20 20.36 -20.54
N ALA A 260 -13.62 21.63 -20.45
CA ALA A 260 -13.42 22.46 -19.25
C ALA A 260 -14.37 22.09 -18.09
N VAL A 261 -15.46 21.38 -18.38
CA VAL A 261 -16.49 20.97 -17.41
C VAL A 261 -16.27 19.53 -16.93
N PHE A 262 -15.33 18.78 -17.52
CA PHE A 262 -15.11 17.36 -17.19
C PHE A 262 -14.74 17.12 -15.72
N PHE A 263 -13.82 17.91 -15.15
CA PHE A 263 -13.40 17.76 -13.75
C PHE A 263 -14.29 18.52 -12.75
N GLN A 264 -15.42 19.09 -13.19
CA GLN A 264 -16.37 19.74 -12.30
C GLN A 264 -17.23 18.72 -11.54
N GLN A 265 -17.65 19.09 -10.33
CA GLN A 265 -18.51 18.26 -9.49
C GLN A 265 -19.80 17.89 -10.21
N ASN A 266 -20.19 16.61 -10.13
CA ASN A 266 -21.43 16.07 -10.73
C ASN A 266 -21.59 16.31 -12.24
N SER A 267 -20.48 16.50 -12.97
CA SER A 267 -20.50 16.71 -14.42
C SER A 267 -21.21 15.55 -15.15
N PRO A 268 -22.36 15.79 -15.82
CA PRO A 268 -23.03 14.76 -16.62
C PRO A 268 -22.14 14.30 -17.78
N PHE A 269 -21.30 15.20 -18.29
CA PHE A 269 -20.32 14.88 -19.33
C PHE A 269 -19.31 13.84 -18.85
N ARG A 270 -18.74 14.01 -17.64
CA ARG A 270 -17.84 13.01 -17.05
C ARG A 270 -18.51 11.64 -16.94
N GLN A 271 -19.74 11.58 -16.45
CA GLN A 271 -20.48 10.31 -16.31
C GLN A 271 -20.70 9.61 -17.65
N ARG A 272 -21.06 10.35 -18.70
CA ARG A 272 -21.18 9.81 -20.06
C ARG A 272 -19.85 9.26 -20.55
N VAL A 273 -18.77 10.05 -20.50
CA VAL A 273 -17.44 9.63 -20.98
C VAL A 273 -16.94 8.37 -20.26
N ILE A 274 -17.12 8.27 -18.94
CA ILE A 274 -16.75 7.06 -18.18
C ILE A 274 -17.62 5.87 -18.60
N THR A 275 -18.92 6.08 -18.80
CA THR A 275 -19.86 5.03 -19.22
C THR A 275 -19.53 4.52 -20.63
N ASP A 276 -19.25 5.43 -21.56
CA ASP A 276 -18.85 5.10 -22.93
C ASP A 276 -17.53 4.33 -22.94
N TYR A 277 -16.57 4.71 -22.10
CA TYR A 277 -15.30 4.02 -21.93
C TYR A 277 -15.48 2.57 -21.44
N PHE A 278 -16.27 2.35 -20.38
CA PHE A 278 -16.58 1.00 -19.89
C PHE A 278 -17.43 0.19 -20.88
N SER A 279 -18.31 0.85 -21.64
CA SER A 279 -19.10 0.22 -22.69
C SER A 279 -18.23 -0.25 -23.85
N ALA A 280 -17.24 0.56 -24.27
CA ALA A 280 -16.27 0.18 -25.30
C ALA A 280 -15.46 -1.04 -24.88
N ASN A 281 -15.05 -1.12 -23.61
CA ASN A 281 -14.40 -2.32 -23.09
C ASN A 281 -15.33 -3.54 -23.09
N SER A 282 -16.61 -3.37 -22.70
CA SER A 282 -17.60 -4.44 -22.73
C SER A 282 -17.86 -4.96 -24.15
N GLN A 283 -17.91 -4.07 -25.16
CA GLN A 283 -18.03 -4.44 -26.56
C GLN A 283 -16.76 -5.15 -27.10
N LEU A 284 -15.57 -4.72 -26.67
CA LEU A 284 -14.32 -5.40 -27.00
C LEU A 284 -14.31 -6.83 -26.41
N LYS A 285 -14.84 -7.00 -25.20
CA LYS A 285 -14.99 -8.29 -24.53
C LYS A 285 -15.89 -9.23 -25.34
N GLU A 286 -17.04 -8.76 -25.81
CA GLU A 286 -17.97 -9.57 -26.60
C GLU A 286 -17.43 -9.89 -28.01
N SER A 287 -16.86 -8.90 -28.70
CA SER A 287 -16.37 -9.07 -30.08
C SER A 287 -15.12 -9.96 -30.19
N SER A 288 -14.36 -10.10 -29.11
CA SER A 288 -13.15 -10.92 -29.07
C SER A 288 -13.39 -12.36 -28.57
N ASN A 289 -14.63 -12.75 -28.27
CA ASN A 289 -14.93 -14.06 -27.68
C ASN A 289 -15.05 -15.17 -28.76
N PRO A 290 -14.12 -16.13 -28.85
CA PRO A 290 -14.12 -17.19 -29.85
C PRO A 290 -15.31 -18.13 -29.69
N PHE A 291 -15.86 -18.36 -28.49
CA PHE A 291 -17.08 -19.16 -28.36
C PHE A 291 -18.29 -18.44 -28.96
N ILE A 292 -18.42 -17.12 -28.74
CA ILE A 292 -19.50 -16.32 -29.34
C ILE A 292 -19.32 -16.23 -30.86
N LEU A 293 -18.11 -15.96 -31.33
CA LEU A 293 -17.80 -15.87 -32.76
C LEU A 293 -18.05 -17.21 -33.48
N TYR A 294 -17.58 -18.31 -32.89
CA TYR A 294 -17.79 -19.66 -33.42
C TYR A 294 -19.27 -20.03 -33.43
N HIS A 295 -20.00 -19.80 -32.33
CA HIS A 295 -21.43 -20.05 -32.27
C HIS A 295 -22.20 -19.24 -33.30
N LYS A 296 -21.88 -17.95 -33.46
CA LYS A 296 -22.48 -17.08 -34.46
C LYS A 296 -22.21 -17.59 -35.88
N ALA A 297 -21.03 -18.13 -36.15
CA ALA A 297 -20.71 -18.72 -37.46
C ALA A 297 -21.56 -19.98 -37.73
N ILE A 298 -21.76 -20.83 -36.72
CA ILE A 298 -22.59 -22.04 -36.80
C ILE A 298 -24.07 -21.74 -36.95
N ASP A 299 -24.59 -20.78 -36.20
CA ASP A 299 -26.00 -20.35 -36.31
C ASP A 299 -26.35 -19.84 -37.71
N ASN A 300 -25.37 -19.18 -38.33
CA ASN A 300 -25.48 -18.63 -39.67
C ASN A 300 -25.09 -19.64 -40.76
N PHE A 301 -24.72 -20.88 -40.41
CA PHE A 301 -24.37 -21.91 -41.37
C PHE A 301 -25.59 -22.30 -42.22
N LYS A 302 -25.39 -22.32 -43.54
CA LYS A 302 -26.43 -22.65 -44.52
C LYS A 302 -26.03 -23.92 -45.27
N THR A 303 -27.03 -24.76 -45.58
CA THR A 303 -26.82 -25.90 -46.47
C THR A 303 -26.41 -25.41 -47.85
N ARG A 304 -25.78 -26.29 -48.63
CA ARG A 304 -25.40 -25.99 -50.00
C ARG A 304 -26.62 -25.60 -50.85
N THR A 305 -27.74 -26.30 -50.66
CA THR A 305 -29.01 -26.03 -51.36
C THR A 305 -29.56 -24.65 -51.04
N LYS A 306 -29.65 -24.31 -49.75
CA LYS A 306 -30.14 -23.00 -49.29
C LYS A 306 -29.22 -21.85 -49.68
N THR A 307 -27.91 -22.08 -49.64
CA THR A 307 -26.90 -21.12 -50.12
C THR A 307 -27.10 -20.86 -51.62
N ALA A 308 -27.34 -21.91 -52.42
CA ALA A 308 -27.60 -21.80 -53.84
C ALA A 308 -28.89 -21.02 -54.13
N GLU A 309 -29.99 -21.30 -53.40
CA GLU A 309 -31.26 -20.58 -53.53
C GLU A 309 -31.13 -19.09 -53.23
N GLU A 310 -30.52 -18.74 -52.10
CA GLU A 310 -30.36 -17.35 -51.69
C GLU A 310 -29.42 -16.60 -52.64
N LYS A 311 -28.33 -17.23 -53.07
CA LYS A 311 -27.38 -16.62 -54.00
C LYS A 311 -27.95 -16.45 -55.40
N LEU A 312 -28.76 -17.41 -55.86
CA LEU A 312 -29.49 -17.29 -57.13
C LEU A 312 -30.54 -16.17 -57.05
N LYS A 313 -31.29 -16.07 -55.95
CA LYS A 313 -32.25 -14.96 -55.74
C LYS A 313 -31.56 -13.59 -55.64
N SER A 314 -30.40 -13.52 -54.99
CA SER A 314 -29.68 -12.26 -54.80
C SER A 314 -28.93 -11.81 -56.05
N ASP A 315 -28.26 -12.72 -56.75
CA ASP A 315 -27.34 -12.40 -57.83
C ASP A 315 -27.93 -12.64 -59.22
N CYS A 316 -29.01 -13.41 -59.34
CA CYS A 316 -29.70 -13.67 -60.61
C CYS A 316 -31.23 -13.75 -60.45
N PRO A 317 -31.90 -12.62 -60.14
CA PRO A 317 -33.32 -12.59 -59.77
C PRO A 317 -34.31 -13.03 -60.87
N LEU A 318 -33.88 -13.10 -62.14
CA LEU A 318 -34.69 -13.57 -63.28
C LEU A 318 -34.45 -15.05 -63.65
N ALA A 319 -33.67 -15.79 -62.87
CA ALA A 319 -33.39 -17.22 -63.09
C ALA A 319 -34.66 -18.09 -62.91
N ASP A 320 -34.84 -19.09 -63.76
CA ASP A 320 -35.99 -20.00 -63.71
C ASP A 320 -35.74 -21.25 -62.85
N GLY A 321 -36.72 -22.15 -62.74
CA GLY A 321 -36.59 -23.38 -61.93
C GLY A 321 -35.55 -24.38 -62.48
N SER A 322 -35.21 -24.31 -63.77
CA SER A 322 -34.18 -25.14 -64.40
C SER A 322 -32.78 -24.61 -64.08
N ASP A 323 -32.60 -23.29 -63.99
CA ASP A 323 -31.36 -22.63 -63.56
C ASP A 323 -31.00 -22.99 -62.11
N TYR A 324 -32.00 -23.12 -61.23
CA TYR A 324 -31.79 -23.61 -59.86
C TYR A 324 -31.23 -25.04 -59.83
N THR A 325 -31.84 -25.95 -60.61
CA THR A 325 -31.40 -27.35 -60.71
C THR A 325 -30.03 -27.46 -61.37
N HIS A 326 -29.70 -26.52 -62.26
CA HIS A 326 -28.37 -26.42 -62.87
C HIS A 326 -27.33 -25.89 -61.88
N TYR A 327 -27.67 -24.92 -61.02
CA TYR A 327 -26.74 -24.25 -60.11
C TYR A 327 -26.36 -25.19 -58.97
N ILE A 328 -27.36 -25.88 -58.44
CA ILE A 328 -27.16 -26.91 -57.42
C ILE A 328 -26.35 -28.09 -57.97
N ASN A 329 -26.37 -28.33 -59.30
CA ASN A 329 -25.57 -29.38 -59.94
C ASN A 329 -24.40 -28.82 -60.76
N GLN A 330 -23.87 -27.64 -60.41
CA GLN A 330 -22.78 -26.95 -61.12
C GLN A 330 -21.56 -27.85 -61.37
N TYR A 331 -21.24 -28.75 -60.43
CA TYR A 331 -20.16 -29.75 -60.57
C TYR A 331 -20.37 -30.76 -61.72
N LYS A 332 -21.61 -30.97 -62.18
CA LYS A 332 -21.95 -31.82 -63.34
C LYS A 332 -22.13 -31.04 -64.63
N ASN A 333 -22.63 -29.80 -64.54
CA ASN A 333 -23.19 -29.11 -65.69
C ASN A 333 -22.47 -27.81 -66.08
N GLY A 334 -21.44 -27.37 -65.34
CA GLY A 334 -20.67 -26.16 -65.63
C GLY A 334 -21.22 -24.88 -64.98
N PRO A 335 -20.50 -23.74 -65.08
CA PRO A 335 -20.87 -22.49 -64.42
C PRO A 335 -22.10 -21.83 -65.07
N ILE A 336 -22.96 -21.24 -64.24
CA ILE A 336 -24.18 -20.57 -64.71
C ILE A 336 -23.88 -19.15 -65.15
N PHE A 337 -24.30 -18.81 -66.36
CA PHE A 337 -24.27 -17.44 -66.85
C PHE A 337 -25.58 -16.72 -66.50
N CYS A 338 -25.52 -15.69 -65.67
CA CYS A 338 -26.67 -14.86 -65.37
C CYS A 338 -26.82 -13.73 -66.40
N LEU A 339 -28.00 -13.64 -67.02
CA LEU A 339 -28.31 -12.63 -68.04
C LEU A 339 -28.54 -11.22 -67.44
N SER A 340 -28.93 -11.13 -66.17
CA SER A 340 -29.19 -9.85 -65.49
C SER A 340 -28.88 -9.95 -64.00
N LYS A 341 -27.70 -9.45 -63.62
CA LYS A 341 -27.32 -9.24 -62.23
C LYS A 341 -27.98 -7.95 -61.68
N PRO A 342 -28.06 -7.77 -60.35
CA PRO A 342 -28.66 -6.57 -59.74
C PRO A 342 -28.02 -5.24 -60.17
N ASP A 343 -26.76 -5.28 -60.61
CA ASP A 343 -26.00 -4.14 -61.13
C ASP A 343 -26.24 -3.87 -62.64
N GLY A 344 -27.11 -4.65 -63.28
CA GLY A 344 -27.43 -4.54 -64.70
C GLY A 344 -26.45 -5.25 -65.64
N THR A 345 -25.41 -5.91 -65.11
CA THR A 345 -24.42 -6.64 -65.93
C THR A 345 -24.83 -8.10 -66.15
N SER A 346 -24.26 -8.73 -67.18
CA SER A 346 -24.35 -10.18 -67.37
C SER A 346 -23.01 -10.84 -67.04
N GLY A 347 -23.05 -12.04 -66.47
CA GLY A 347 -21.82 -12.73 -66.10
C GLY A 347 -22.06 -14.02 -65.31
N TYR A 348 -21.00 -14.81 -65.15
CA TYR A 348 -21.08 -16.06 -64.41
C TYR A 348 -21.37 -15.83 -62.92
N LEU A 349 -22.15 -16.74 -62.33
CA LEU A 349 -22.35 -16.83 -60.89
C LEU A 349 -21.11 -17.40 -60.22
N SER A 350 -20.87 -16.96 -58.98
CA SER A 350 -19.80 -17.48 -58.14
C SER A 350 -19.98 -18.99 -57.90
N ASP A 351 -18.87 -19.72 -57.88
CA ASP A 351 -18.86 -21.15 -57.62
C ASP A 351 -19.47 -21.45 -56.25
N ILE A 352 -20.59 -22.18 -56.27
CA ILE A 352 -21.32 -22.52 -55.07
C ILE A 352 -20.52 -23.45 -54.16
N ASP A 353 -19.66 -24.31 -54.72
CA ASP A 353 -18.83 -25.23 -53.96
C ASP A 353 -17.74 -24.47 -53.20
N SER A 354 -17.16 -23.44 -53.81
CA SER A 354 -16.22 -22.52 -53.17
C SER A 354 -16.86 -21.72 -52.03
N ILE A 355 -18.02 -21.09 -52.26
CA ILE A 355 -18.73 -20.32 -51.21
C ILE A 355 -19.15 -21.21 -50.04
N TYR A 356 -19.57 -22.45 -50.34
CA TYR A 356 -19.93 -23.42 -49.32
C TYR A 356 -18.69 -23.89 -48.54
N SER A 357 -17.56 -24.15 -49.23
CA SER A 357 -16.28 -24.48 -48.59
C SER A 357 -15.78 -23.35 -47.70
N ASP A 358 -15.88 -22.09 -48.12
CA ASP A 358 -15.46 -20.91 -47.33
C ASP A 358 -16.24 -20.80 -46.02
N GLN A 359 -17.55 -21.11 -46.03
CA GLN A 359 -18.35 -21.17 -44.79
C GLN A 359 -17.83 -22.23 -43.83
N ILE A 360 -17.54 -23.43 -44.35
CA ILE A 360 -16.99 -24.53 -43.55
C ILE A 360 -15.59 -24.18 -43.02
N ASP A 361 -14.75 -23.56 -43.85
CA ASP A 361 -13.40 -23.16 -43.46
C ASP A 361 -13.40 -22.06 -42.39
N ASN A 362 -14.32 -21.10 -42.48
CA ASN A 362 -14.53 -20.11 -41.43
C ASN A 362 -14.94 -20.78 -40.10
N ILE A 363 -15.93 -21.68 -40.13
CA ILE A 363 -16.37 -22.43 -38.94
C ILE A 363 -15.21 -23.26 -38.36
N ALA A 364 -14.50 -24.01 -39.21
CA ALA A 364 -13.37 -24.83 -38.80
C ALA A 364 -12.22 -23.99 -38.20
N SER A 365 -11.97 -22.78 -38.72
CA SER A 365 -10.94 -21.88 -38.17
C SER A 365 -11.33 -21.32 -36.79
N LEU A 366 -12.61 -21.00 -36.58
CA LEU A 366 -13.14 -20.52 -35.31
C LEU A 366 -13.26 -21.64 -34.26
N PHE A 367 -13.28 -22.91 -34.69
CA PHE A 367 -13.28 -24.09 -33.82
C PHE A 367 -11.93 -24.28 -33.10
N ILE A 368 -10.81 -24.02 -33.76
CA ILE A 368 -9.44 -24.21 -33.23
C ILE A 368 -9.24 -23.63 -31.82
N PRO A 369 -9.53 -22.32 -31.58
CA PRO A 369 -9.34 -21.75 -30.25
C PRO A 369 -10.32 -22.28 -29.20
N VAL A 370 -11.53 -22.69 -29.61
CA VAL A 370 -12.55 -23.28 -28.73
C VAL A 370 -12.09 -24.66 -28.25
N ASP A 371 -11.73 -25.52 -29.20
CA ASP A 371 -11.32 -26.90 -28.95
C ASP A 371 -10.03 -26.97 -28.12
N GLY A 372 -9.03 -26.16 -28.47
CA GLY A 372 -7.76 -26.10 -27.73
C GLY A 372 -7.92 -25.70 -26.26
N LEU A 373 -8.88 -24.81 -25.94
CA LEU A 373 -9.18 -24.43 -24.55
C LEU A 373 -9.81 -25.58 -23.77
N LEU A 374 -10.71 -26.34 -24.41
CA LEU A 374 -11.42 -27.45 -23.77
C LEU A 374 -10.49 -28.63 -23.49
N ILE A 375 -9.57 -28.94 -24.41
CA ILE A 375 -8.56 -30.01 -24.24
C ILE A 375 -7.56 -29.60 -23.15
N ALA A 376 -7.10 -28.34 -23.14
CA ALA A 376 -6.21 -27.83 -22.09
C ALA A 376 -6.85 -27.92 -20.71
N HIS A 377 -8.16 -27.67 -20.61
CA HIS A 377 -8.92 -27.83 -19.37
C HIS A 377 -8.99 -29.29 -18.90
N ALA A 378 -9.20 -30.24 -19.82
CA ALA A 378 -9.20 -31.67 -19.49
C ALA A 378 -7.82 -32.14 -18.98
N PHE A 379 -6.73 -31.60 -19.52
CA PHE A 379 -5.37 -31.90 -19.08
C PHE A 379 -5.10 -31.44 -17.63
N GLU A 380 -5.61 -30.28 -17.23
CA GLU A 380 -5.44 -29.78 -15.85
C GLU A 380 -6.19 -30.62 -14.81
N LYS A 381 -7.32 -31.24 -15.19
CA LYS A 381 -8.08 -32.11 -14.29
C LYS A 381 -7.34 -33.40 -13.93
N LEU A 382 -6.27 -33.76 -14.63
CA LEU A 382 -5.40 -34.87 -14.27
C LEU A 382 -4.63 -34.58 -12.97
N ALA A 383 -4.29 -35.64 -12.22
CA ALA A 383 -3.39 -35.52 -11.09
C ALA A 383 -2.02 -34.96 -11.52
N GLU A 384 -1.38 -34.15 -10.67
CA GLU A 384 -0.09 -33.48 -10.95
C GLU A 384 1.01 -34.46 -11.42
N ALA A 385 1.03 -35.68 -10.86
CA ALA A 385 1.95 -36.73 -11.27
C ALA A 385 1.74 -37.17 -12.74
N GLU A 386 0.50 -37.23 -13.21
CA GLU A 386 0.17 -37.61 -14.60
C GLU A 386 0.46 -36.45 -15.56
N GLN A 387 0.22 -35.21 -15.15
CA GLN A 387 0.60 -34.02 -15.93
C GLN A 387 2.12 -33.97 -16.18
N ASN A 388 2.91 -34.22 -15.12
CA ASN A 388 4.37 -34.27 -15.20
C ASN A 388 4.85 -35.44 -16.08
N PHE A 389 4.18 -36.60 -15.99
CA PHE A 389 4.51 -37.76 -16.82
C PHE A 389 4.32 -37.45 -18.31
N ILE A 390 3.13 -36.98 -18.73
CA ILE A 390 2.84 -36.64 -20.12
C ILE A 390 3.78 -35.53 -20.63
N SER A 391 4.10 -34.55 -19.78
CA SER A 391 5.04 -33.47 -20.12
C SER A 391 6.42 -34.00 -20.54
N SER A 392 6.90 -35.05 -19.89
CA SER A 392 8.21 -35.66 -20.17
C SER A 392 8.18 -36.83 -21.18
N ALA A 393 6.98 -37.26 -21.60
CA ALA A 393 6.79 -38.44 -22.45
C ALA A 393 6.79 -38.10 -23.94
N ALA A 394 7.15 -39.09 -24.77
CA ALA A 394 6.77 -39.11 -26.18
C ALA A 394 5.35 -39.67 -26.31
N VAL A 395 4.50 -39.01 -27.09
CA VAL A 395 3.07 -39.32 -27.21
C VAL A 395 2.70 -39.66 -28.65
N TYR A 396 2.02 -40.79 -28.82
CA TYR A 396 1.56 -41.30 -30.12
C TYR A 396 0.08 -41.66 -30.05
N THR A 397 -0.67 -41.48 -31.15
CA THR A 397 -2.04 -41.96 -31.24
C THR A 397 -2.10 -43.50 -31.10
N ALA A 398 -3.23 -44.01 -30.67
CA ALA A 398 -3.51 -45.43 -30.51
C ALA A 398 -4.94 -45.74 -30.94
N SER A 399 -5.27 -47.01 -31.14
CA SER A 399 -6.67 -47.43 -31.32
C SER A 399 -6.98 -48.70 -30.55
N ALA A 400 -8.24 -48.87 -30.18
CA ALA A 400 -8.73 -50.06 -29.51
C ALA A 400 -10.03 -50.56 -30.14
N TYR A 401 -10.27 -51.87 -30.05
CA TYR A 401 -11.52 -52.49 -30.45
C TYR A 401 -11.72 -53.81 -29.69
N PHE A 402 -12.96 -54.20 -29.48
CA PHE A 402 -13.31 -55.54 -29.01
C PHE A 402 -13.52 -56.47 -30.19
N SER A 403 -13.07 -57.72 -30.11
CA SER A 403 -13.28 -58.69 -31.18
C SER A 403 -13.60 -60.09 -30.70
N ALA A 404 -14.69 -60.66 -31.23
CA ALA A 404 -15.07 -62.07 -31.07
C ALA A 404 -14.36 -63.02 -32.05
N ARG A 405 -13.43 -62.50 -32.86
CA ARG A 405 -12.72 -63.29 -33.89
C ARG A 405 -11.97 -64.49 -33.33
N GLY A 406 -11.52 -64.43 -32.07
CA GLY A 406 -10.83 -65.53 -31.39
C GLY A 406 -11.74 -66.73 -31.17
N SER A 407 -12.97 -66.51 -30.73
CA SER A 407 -13.98 -67.56 -30.52
C SER A 407 -14.57 -68.09 -31.83
N LEU A 408 -14.60 -67.26 -32.88
CA LEU A 408 -15.07 -67.65 -34.22
C LEU A 408 -14.04 -68.48 -35.03
N ARG A 409 -12.76 -68.54 -34.62
CA ARG A 409 -11.68 -69.23 -35.36
C ARG A 409 -11.84 -70.74 -35.44
N THR A 410 -12.65 -71.35 -34.57
CA THR A 410 -13.00 -72.77 -34.57
C THR A 410 -14.10 -73.11 -35.57
N GLN A 411 -14.75 -72.11 -36.19
CA GLN A 411 -15.79 -72.29 -37.20
C GLN A 411 -15.26 -71.88 -38.60
N GLN A 412 -15.51 -72.69 -39.63
CA GLN A 412 -15.10 -72.41 -41.02
C GLN A 412 -15.76 -71.14 -41.64
N ALA A 413 -16.67 -70.47 -40.91
CA ALA A 413 -17.48 -69.34 -41.38
C ALA A 413 -16.79 -67.95 -41.38
N ILE A 414 -15.61 -67.79 -40.76
CA ILE A 414 -14.94 -66.46 -40.64
C ILE A 414 -14.68 -65.74 -41.97
N ARG A 415 -14.57 -66.46 -43.09
CA ARG A 415 -14.26 -65.84 -44.40
C ARG A 415 -15.45 -65.14 -45.06
N VAL A 416 -16.68 -65.37 -44.59
CA VAL A 416 -17.91 -64.85 -45.21
C VAL A 416 -18.57 -63.77 -44.34
N ILE A 417 -18.17 -63.67 -43.07
CA ILE A 417 -18.76 -62.75 -42.10
C ILE A 417 -18.07 -61.37 -42.18
N PRO A 418 -18.82 -60.26 -42.36
CA PRO A 418 -18.24 -58.92 -42.42
C PRO A 418 -17.58 -58.50 -41.10
N ARG A 419 -16.45 -57.78 -41.17
CA ARG A 419 -15.61 -57.43 -40.01
C ARG A 419 -16.38 -56.70 -38.90
N HIS A 420 -17.25 -55.77 -39.28
CA HIS A 420 -18.09 -54.98 -38.37
C HIS A 420 -19.10 -55.81 -37.56
N SER A 421 -19.43 -57.04 -37.98
CA SER A 421 -20.38 -57.87 -37.24
C SER A 421 -19.77 -58.56 -36.01
N TYR A 422 -18.44 -58.75 -35.99
CA TYR A 422 -17.68 -59.40 -34.90
C TYR A 422 -16.64 -58.49 -34.23
N THR A 423 -16.67 -57.18 -34.52
CA THR A 423 -15.84 -56.18 -33.85
C THR A 423 -16.69 -55.02 -33.36
N VAL A 424 -16.36 -54.48 -32.18
CA VAL A 424 -16.92 -53.22 -31.67
C VAL A 424 -15.77 -52.21 -31.57
N SER A 425 -15.91 -51.08 -32.25
CA SER A 425 -14.92 -49.99 -32.29
C SER A 425 -15.07 -49.02 -31.11
N LEU A 426 -14.02 -48.25 -30.86
CA LEU A 426 -14.14 -47.02 -30.06
C LEU A 426 -15.18 -46.09 -30.67
N SER A 427 -15.90 -45.39 -29.79
CA SER A 427 -16.78 -44.30 -30.19
C SER A 427 -16.00 -43.22 -30.96
N HIS A 428 -16.68 -42.57 -31.92
CA HIS A 428 -16.13 -41.44 -32.68
C HIS A 428 -15.83 -40.20 -31.80
N SER A 429 -16.26 -40.20 -30.54
CA SER A 429 -16.00 -39.17 -29.54
C SER A 429 -14.75 -39.42 -28.69
N VAL A 430 -13.96 -40.47 -28.96
CA VAL A 430 -12.83 -40.87 -28.12
C VAL A 430 -11.51 -40.88 -28.90
N ASP A 431 -10.56 -40.06 -28.46
CA ASP A 431 -9.17 -40.11 -28.91
C ASP A 431 -8.32 -40.90 -27.92
N LEU A 432 -7.71 -41.98 -28.40
CA LEU A 432 -6.82 -42.81 -27.60
C LEU A 432 -5.36 -42.50 -27.95
N PHE A 433 -4.51 -42.33 -26.95
CA PHE A 433 -3.08 -42.13 -27.16
C PHE A 433 -2.22 -42.81 -26.08
N SER A 434 -1.01 -43.16 -26.48
CA SER A 434 0.01 -43.79 -25.65
C SER A 434 1.11 -42.78 -25.33
N ALA A 435 1.53 -42.70 -24.06
CA ALA A 435 2.63 -41.86 -23.61
C ALA A 435 3.75 -42.73 -23.04
N THR A 436 4.97 -42.55 -23.54
CA THR A 436 6.14 -43.36 -23.15
C THR A 436 7.27 -42.49 -22.60
N ALA A 437 7.66 -42.71 -21.34
CA ALA A 437 8.80 -42.08 -20.67
C ALA A 437 9.57 -43.14 -19.86
N GLN A 438 10.91 -43.10 -19.88
CA GLN A 438 11.77 -43.97 -19.05
C GLN A 438 11.41 -45.48 -19.06
N GLN A 439 11.02 -46.04 -20.21
CA GLN A 439 10.54 -47.43 -20.40
C GLN A 439 9.15 -47.76 -19.84
N GLU A 440 8.47 -46.80 -19.21
CA GLU A 440 7.06 -46.93 -18.81
C GLU A 440 6.15 -46.42 -19.95
N THR A 441 5.12 -47.19 -20.31
CA THR A 441 4.09 -46.80 -21.28
C THR A 441 2.74 -46.73 -20.57
N ARG A 442 2.04 -45.60 -20.71
CA ARG A 442 0.69 -45.39 -20.18
C ARG A 442 -0.28 -45.06 -21.30
N MET A 443 -1.54 -45.47 -21.15
CA MET A 443 -2.60 -45.18 -22.12
C MET A 443 -3.60 -44.17 -21.55
N TYR A 444 -3.97 -43.20 -22.37
CA TYR A 444 -4.95 -42.18 -22.03
C TYR A 444 -6.03 -42.11 -23.09
N ALA A 445 -7.27 -41.91 -22.63
CA ALA A 445 -8.43 -41.68 -23.48
C ALA A 445 -8.96 -40.27 -23.21
N LEU A 446 -9.05 -39.47 -24.27
CA LEU A 446 -9.71 -38.18 -24.30
C LEU A 446 -11.11 -38.37 -24.88
N GLU A 447 -12.13 -38.25 -24.05
CA GLU A 447 -13.53 -38.45 -24.44
C GLU A 447 -14.27 -37.10 -24.51
N SER A 448 -14.91 -36.83 -25.66
CA SER A 448 -15.84 -35.72 -25.84
C SER A 448 -17.20 -36.05 -25.24
N THR A 449 -17.68 -35.19 -24.35
CA THR A 449 -18.96 -35.29 -23.67
C THR A 449 -19.77 -34.00 -23.87
N ALA A 450 -21.06 -34.02 -23.52
CA ALA A 450 -21.90 -32.82 -23.56
C ALA A 450 -21.38 -31.66 -22.67
N GLN A 451 -20.52 -31.95 -21.69
CA GLN A 451 -19.94 -30.99 -20.73
C GLN A 451 -18.46 -30.64 -21.03
N GLY A 452 -17.87 -31.16 -22.12
CA GLY A 452 -16.47 -30.89 -22.45
C GLY A 452 -15.69 -32.16 -22.71
N TYR A 453 -14.37 -32.07 -22.61
CA TYR A 453 -13.50 -33.24 -22.65
C TYR A 453 -13.24 -33.80 -21.26
N THR A 454 -13.18 -35.12 -21.17
CA THR A 454 -12.64 -35.82 -20.01
C THR A 454 -11.41 -36.60 -20.44
N LEU A 455 -10.32 -36.46 -19.68
CA LEU A 455 -9.06 -37.15 -19.96
C LEU A 455 -8.80 -38.15 -18.82
N SER A 456 -8.77 -39.43 -19.16
CA SER A 456 -8.62 -40.52 -18.19
C SER A 456 -7.48 -41.46 -18.57
N ARG A 457 -6.82 -42.04 -17.58
CA ARG A 457 -5.82 -43.10 -17.76
C ARG A 457 -6.55 -44.45 -17.81
N VAL A 458 -6.34 -45.20 -18.88
CA VAL A 458 -7.08 -46.45 -19.18
C VAL A 458 -6.20 -47.70 -19.25
N ASP A 459 -4.90 -47.53 -19.53
CA ASP A 459 -3.92 -48.62 -19.69
C ASP A 459 -4.47 -49.85 -20.45
N GLU A 460 -4.23 -51.07 -19.96
CA GLU A 460 -4.76 -52.31 -20.56
C GLU A 460 -5.98 -52.84 -19.77
N ASP A 461 -6.59 -52.02 -18.92
CA ASP A 461 -7.73 -52.41 -18.11
C ASP A 461 -9.01 -52.45 -18.95
N GLN A 462 -9.45 -53.66 -19.29
CA GLN A 462 -10.63 -53.91 -20.11
C GLN A 462 -11.91 -53.22 -19.57
N SER A 463 -12.05 -53.07 -18.26
CA SER A 463 -13.25 -52.49 -17.65
C SER A 463 -13.44 -51.01 -17.98
N LEU A 464 -12.33 -50.27 -18.15
CA LEU A 464 -12.32 -48.85 -18.47
C LEU A 464 -12.65 -48.57 -19.94
N TYR A 465 -12.51 -49.57 -20.81
CA TYR A 465 -12.82 -49.42 -22.23
C TYR A 465 -14.29 -49.62 -22.57
N TYR A 466 -15.11 -50.23 -21.71
CA TYR A 466 -16.50 -50.57 -22.06
C TYR A 466 -17.35 -49.34 -22.43
N GLU A 467 -17.27 -48.27 -21.64
CA GLU A 467 -18.03 -47.04 -21.89
C GLU A 467 -17.44 -46.21 -23.06
N LEU A 468 -16.22 -46.53 -23.51
CA LEU A 468 -15.56 -45.86 -24.63
C LEU A 468 -15.92 -46.49 -26.00
N MET A 469 -16.64 -47.62 -26.02
CA MET A 469 -17.00 -48.36 -27.25
C MET A 469 -18.37 -47.95 -27.77
N GLU A 470 -18.61 -48.13 -29.08
CA GLU A 470 -19.90 -47.82 -29.72
C GLU A 470 -21.09 -48.66 -29.18
N ASP A 471 -20.83 -49.88 -28.69
CA ASP A 471 -21.82 -50.76 -28.07
C ASP A 471 -21.30 -51.33 -26.74
N PRO A 472 -21.44 -50.57 -25.63
CA PRO A 472 -20.92 -50.96 -24.32
C PRO A 472 -21.55 -52.25 -23.79
N GLN A 473 -22.83 -52.49 -24.08
CA GLN A 473 -23.56 -53.65 -23.58
C GLN A 473 -23.01 -54.93 -24.20
N LYS A 474 -22.81 -54.93 -25.52
CA LYS A 474 -22.24 -56.06 -26.24
C LYS A 474 -20.84 -56.41 -25.74
N CYS A 475 -20.02 -55.42 -25.41
CA CYS A 475 -18.69 -55.65 -24.83
C CYS A 475 -18.72 -56.20 -23.40
N ARG A 476 -19.78 -55.94 -22.61
CA ARG A 476 -19.92 -56.37 -21.21
C ARG A 476 -20.47 -57.78 -21.07
N THR A 477 -21.49 -58.11 -21.86
CA THR A 477 -22.29 -59.33 -21.65
C THR A 477 -21.76 -60.53 -22.43
N ASP A 478 -21.07 -60.30 -23.54
CA ASP A 478 -20.58 -61.35 -24.42
C ASP A 478 -19.09 -61.63 -24.17
N SER A 479 -18.80 -62.76 -23.53
CA SER A 479 -17.44 -63.17 -23.16
C SER A 479 -16.53 -63.47 -24.36
N ASP A 480 -17.09 -63.62 -25.56
CA ASP A 480 -16.30 -63.86 -26.78
C ASP A 480 -15.56 -62.61 -27.24
N TYR A 481 -16.09 -61.42 -26.92
CA TYR A 481 -15.48 -60.15 -27.27
C TYR A 481 -14.31 -59.82 -26.33
N LYS A 482 -13.09 -59.85 -26.87
CA LYS A 482 -11.85 -59.50 -26.14
C LYS A 482 -11.25 -58.20 -26.64
N LEU A 483 -10.76 -57.36 -25.72
CA LEU A 483 -10.10 -56.10 -26.04
C LEU A 483 -8.81 -56.33 -26.84
N LYS A 484 -8.61 -55.50 -27.87
CA LYS A 484 -7.40 -55.42 -28.69
C LYS A 484 -6.98 -53.96 -28.81
N ILE A 485 -5.77 -53.67 -28.35
CA ILE A 485 -5.15 -52.34 -28.42
C ILE A 485 -4.04 -52.37 -29.48
N ASN A 486 -4.05 -51.38 -30.37
CA ASN A 486 -3.04 -51.16 -31.39
C ASN A 486 -2.24 -49.89 -31.04
N TYR A 487 -0.94 -50.06 -30.83
CA TYR A 487 -0.01 -48.97 -30.56
C TYR A 487 0.56 -48.44 -31.88
N HIS A 488 0.16 -47.23 -32.30
CA HIS A 488 0.58 -46.67 -33.57
C HIS A 488 1.91 -45.91 -33.45
N ARG A 489 3.02 -46.62 -33.25
CA ARG A 489 4.37 -46.03 -33.04
C ARG A 489 5.06 -45.49 -34.30
N LEU A 490 4.29 -45.21 -35.36
CA LEU A 490 4.82 -44.62 -36.60
C LEU A 490 4.91 -43.10 -36.49
N LYS A 491 5.86 -42.49 -37.20
CA LYS A 491 6.08 -41.03 -37.17
C LYS A 491 4.86 -40.22 -37.62
N SER A 492 4.03 -40.77 -38.51
CA SER A 492 2.76 -40.17 -38.95
C SER A 492 1.70 -40.04 -37.85
N ASN A 493 1.88 -40.76 -36.74
CA ASN A 493 0.94 -40.84 -35.61
C ASN A 493 1.51 -40.17 -34.35
N ASN A 494 2.58 -39.39 -34.51
CA ASN A 494 3.23 -38.66 -33.44
C ASN A 494 2.40 -37.43 -33.05
N LEU A 495 2.02 -37.34 -31.77
CA LEU A 495 1.40 -36.14 -31.21
C LEU A 495 2.45 -35.23 -30.55
N LYS A 496 3.49 -35.79 -29.92
CA LYS A 496 4.53 -35.02 -29.21
C LYS A 496 5.81 -35.84 -29.04
N ASP A 497 6.98 -35.25 -29.29
CA ASP A 497 8.28 -35.85 -28.92
C ASP A 497 8.69 -35.55 -27.46
N LYS A 498 9.70 -36.25 -26.93
CA LYS A 498 10.14 -36.11 -25.52
C LYS A 498 10.54 -34.68 -25.13
N VAL A 499 11.12 -33.95 -26.08
CA VAL A 499 11.62 -32.57 -25.90
C VAL A 499 10.56 -31.50 -26.20
N ASP A 500 9.49 -31.90 -26.88
CA ASP A 500 8.40 -30.99 -27.23
C ASP A 500 7.54 -30.73 -26.01
N ASN A 501 6.96 -29.53 -25.95
CA ASN A 501 6.04 -29.19 -24.88
C ASN A 501 4.64 -29.80 -25.15
N VAL A 502 3.81 -29.89 -24.11
CA VAL A 502 2.43 -30.44 -24.20
C VAL A 502 1.56 -29.68 -25.20
N GLU A 503 1.83 -28.40 -25.45
CA GLU A 503 1.10 -27.58 -26.43
C GLU A 503 1.20 -28.12 -27.86
N GLU A 504 2.28 -28.83 -28.21
CA GLU A 504 2.43 -29.45 -29.53
C GLU A 504 1.43 -30.62 -29.70
N MET A 505 1.26 -31.41 -28.64
CA MET A 505 0.28 -32.49 -28.58
C MET A 505 -1.14 -31.95 -28.79
N ILE A 506 -1.51 -30.91 -28.04
CA ILE A 506 -2.84 -30.29 -28.12
C ILE A 506 -3.08 -29.70 -29.50
N SER A 507 -2.11 -29.00 -30.08
CA SER A 507 -2.25 -28.40 -31.42
C SER A 507 -2.51 -29.45 -32.50
N ARG A 508 -1.86 -30.61 -32.42
CA ARG A 508 -2.07 -31.71 -33.38
C ARG A 508 -3.43 -32.39 -33.20
N LEU A 509 -3.90 -32.57 -31.96
CA LEU A 509 -5.26 -33.06 -31.68
C LEU A 509 -6.32 -32.10 -32.22
N VAL A 510 -6.19 -30.80 -31.95
CA VAL A 510 -7.12 -29.77 -32.45
C VAL A 510 -7.16 -29.75 -33.98
N GLU A 511 -6.01 -29.88 -34.65
CA GLU A 511 -5.98 -29.95 -36.12
C GLU A 511 -6.64 -31.24 -36.64
N GLN A 512 -6.52 -32.37 -35.94
CA GLN A 512 -7.27 -33.59 -36.26
C GLN A 512 -8.78 -33.39 -36.12
N HIS A 513 -9.23 -32.80 -35.01
CA HIS A 513 -10.65 -32.54 -34.76
C HIS A 513 -11.23 -31.54 -35.78
N LYS A 514 -10.49 -30.48 -36.09
CA LYS A 514 -10.85 -29.50 -37.13
C LYS A 514 -11.05 -30.17 -38.50
N ASN A 515 -10.12 -31.04 -38.91
CA ASN A 515 -10.22 -31.76 -40.19
C ASN A 515 -11.40 -32.73 -40.21
N TYR A 516 -11.68 -33.39 -39.08
CA TYR A 516 -12.84 -34.26 -38.94
C TYR A 516 -14.15 -33.47 -39.00
N LEU A 517 -14.26 -32.36 -38.26
CA LEU A 517 -15.40 -31.44 -38.29
C LEU A 517 -15.64 -30.90 -39.71
N LYS A 518 -14.59 -30.44 -40.40
CA LYS A 518 -14.67 -29.98 -41.80
C LYS A 518 -15.25 -31.07 -42.69
N THR A 519 -14.77 -32.31 -42.54
CA THR A 519 -15.26 -33.46 -43.31
C THR A 519 -16.74 -33.76 -43.04
N GLN A 520 -17.15 -33.74 -41.78
CA GLN A 520 -18.54 -34.00 -41.37
C GLN A 520 -19.50 -32.91 -41.84
N LEU A 521 -19.13 -31.63 -41.68
CA LEU A 521 -19.91 -30.49 -42.20
C LEU A 521 -20.05 -30.57 -43.72
N HIS A 522 -18.98 -30.92 -44.42
CA HIS A 522 -19.02 -31.10 -45.87
C HIS A 522 -19.96 -32.24 -46.28
N GLN A 523 -19.87 -33.42 -45.65
CA GLN A 523 -20.70 -34.59 -45.99
C GLN A 523 -22.19 -34.38 -45.67
N GLN A 524 -22.51 -33.68 -44.59
CA GLN A 524 -23.91 -33.55 -44.14
C GLN A 524 -24.66 -32.37 -44.77
N GLY A 525 -24.03 -31.25 -45.15
CA GLY A 525 -24.80 -30.07 -45.60
C GLY A 525 -25.40 -30.12 -47.02
N TYR A 526 -25.61 -31.31 -47.60
CA TYR A 526 -26.22 -31.52 -48.92
C TYR A 526 -27.76 -31.57 -48.93
N GLU A 527 -28.46 -31.73 -47.79
CA GLU A 527 -29.93 -31.85 -47.74
C GLU A 527 -30.58 -31.05 -46.56
N GLU A 528 -31.86 -30.68 -46.67
CA GLU A 528 -32.60 -29.93 -45.61
C GLU A 528 -32.81 -30.73 -44.32
N THR A 529 -33.11 -32.03 -44.43
CA THR A 529 -33.18 -32.98 -43.31
C THR A 529 -31.84 -33.05 -42.58
N SER A 530 -30.75 -32.95 -43.32
CA SER A 530 -29.41 -32.91 -42.76
C SER A 530 -29.12 -31.63 -42.00
N GLN A 531 -29.78 -30.50 -42.27
CA GLN A 531 -29.63 -29.29 -41.43
C GLN A 531 -30.19 -29.51 -40.02
N GLN A 532 -31.33 -30.19 -39.92
CA GLN A 532 -31.91 -30.58 -38.64
C GLN A 532 -31.05 -31.64 -37.94
N HIS A 533 -30.53 -32.60 -38.70
CA HIS A 533 -29.60 -33.62 -38.20
C HIS A 533 -28.28 -32.99 -37.70
N LEU A 534 -27.72 -32.04 -38.45
CA LEU A 534 -26.52 -31.27 -38.11
C LEU A 534 -26.71 -30.55 -36.77
N LYS A 535 -27.85 -29.86 -36.60
CA LYS A 535 -28.20 -29.14 -35.37
C LYS A 535 -28.53 -30.05 -34.19
N ARG A 536 -29.12 -31.22 -34.43
CA ARG A 536 -29.56 -32.14 -33.37
C ARG A 536 -28.49 -33.13 -32.94
N ILE A 537 -27.57 -33.50 -33.83
CA ILE A 537 -26.65 -34.63 -33.64
C ILE A 537 -25.20 -34.19 -33.79
N LEU A 538 -24.77 -33.58 -34.88
CA LEU A 538 -23.36 -33.21 -35.04
C LEU A 538 -22.92 -32.07 -34.12
N LEU A 539 -23.65 -30.94 -34.09
CA LEU A 539 -23.22 -29.77 -33.33
C LEU A 539 -23.13 -30.03 -31.82
N PRO A 540 -24.05 -30.77 -31.17
CA PRO A 540 -23.87 -31.18 -29.77
C PRO A 540 -22.65 -32.08 -29.50
N ILE A 541 -22.15 -32.85 -30.49
CA ILE A 541 -21.00 -33.75 -30.34
C ILE A 541 -19.67 -32.97 -30.35
N PHE A 542 -19.56 -31.92 -31.16
CA PHE A 542 -18.34 -31.12 -31.30
C PHE A 542 -18.32 -29.87 -30.44
N ILE A 543 -19.46 -29.48 -29.88
CA ILE A 543 -19.61 -28.26 -29.12
C ILE A 543 -20.21 -28.61 -27.77
N PRO A 544 -19.34 -28.84 -26.78
CA PRO A 544 -19.73 -28.85 -25.39
C PRO A 544 -20.61 -27.64 -25.08
N PHE A 545 -21.71 -27.85 -24.37
CA PHE A 545 -22.69 -26.81 -24.03
C PHE A 545 -23.50 -26.20 -25.20
N TYR A 546 -23.48 -26.77 -26.41
CA TYR A 546 -24.30 -26.28 -27.54
C TYR A 546 -25.79 -26.20 -27.19
N GLY A 547 -26.35 -27.29 -26.65
CA GLY A 547 -27.75 -27.33 -26.20
C GLY A 547 -28.05 -26.29 -25.12
N CYS A 548 -27.07 -25.99 -24.29
CA CYS A 548 -27.17 -25.03 -23.20
C CYS A 548 -27.19 -23.58 -23.72
N TYR A 549 -26.39 -23.26 -24.74
CA TYR A 549 -26.43 -21.97 -25.42
C TYR A 549 -27.74 -21.78 -26.20
N THR A 550 -28.18 -22.79 -26.96
CA THR A 550 -29.41 -22.69 -27.75
C THR A 550 -30.63 -22.52 -26.85
N ASP A 551 -30.71 -23.24 -25.73
CA ASP A 551 -31.76 -23.07 -24.71
C ASP A 551 -31.72 -21.68 -24.05
N ALA A 552 -30.54 -21.08 -23.85
CA ALA A 552 -30.39 -19.72 -23.33
C ALA A 552 -30.83 -18.64 -24.33
N ARG A 553 -30.54 -18.83 -25.63
CA ARG A 553 -30.95 -17.94 -26.72
C ARG A 553 -32.48 -17.91 -26.89
N ASP A 554 -33.14 -19.06 -26.71
CA ASP A 554 -34.59 -19.21 -26.86
C ASP A 554 -35.41 -18.70 -25.65
N ARG A 555 -34.77 -17.95 -24.74
CA ARG A 555 -35.38 -17.31 -23.56
C ARG A 555 -36.08 -18.28 -22.59
N LYS A 556 -35.58 -19.50 -22.44
CA LYS A 556 -35.91 -20.31 -21.26
C LYS A 556 -35.21 -19.69 -20.05
N THR A 557 -35.96 -18.90 -19.29
CA THR A 557 -35.50 -17.95 -18.26
C THR A 557 -34.70 -18.57 -17.10
N GLU A 558 -34.63 -19.90 -17.01
CA GLU A 558 -33.94 -20.64 -15.94
C GLU A 558 -32.53 -21.16 -16.34
N ALA A 559 -32.17 -21.17 -17.63
CA ALA A 559 -30.92 -21.81 -18.09
C ALA A 559 -29.67 -20.90 -18.06
N ILE A 560 -29.86 -19.57 -18.11
CA ILE A 560 -28.77 -18.59 -18.30
C ILE A 560 -27.75 -18.60 -17.14
N PRO A 561 -28.12 -18.68 -15.84
CA PRO A 561 -27.15 -18.65 -14.75
C PRO A 561 -26.37 -19.97 -14.56
N ALA A 562 -26.99 -21.11 -14.88
CA ALA A 562 -26.35 -22.43 -14.77
C ALA A 562 -25.31 -22.64 -15.89
N CYS A 563 -25.68 -22.26 -17.12
CA CYS A 563 -24.82 -22.37 -18.30
C CYS A 563 -23.55 -21.52 -18.21
N LEU A 564 -23.69 -20.27 -17.72
CA LEU A 564 -22.57 -19.37 -17.50
C LEU A 564 -21.62 -19.91 -16.41
N GLY A 565 -22.17 -20.53 -15.36
CA GLY A 565 -21.40 -21.15 -14.27
C GLY A 565 -20.47 -22.25 -14.76
N ASP A 566 -20.94 -23.08 -15.69
CA ASP A 566 -20.15 -24.15 -16.29
C ASP A 566 -19.11 -23.59 -17.28
N LEU A 567 -19.43 -22.54 -18.03
CA LEU A 567 -18.48 -21.88 -18.94
C LEU A 567 -17.32 -21.17 -18.20
N ILE A 568 -17.56 -20.69 -16.97
CA ILE A 568 -16.50 -20.22 -16.06
C ILE A 568 -15.67 -21.38 -15.50
N SER A 569 -16.30 -22.54 -15.29
CA SER A 569 -15.63 -23.72 -14.74
C SER A 569 -14.60 -24.33 -15.70
N LEU A 570 -14.73 -24.05 -17.01
CA LEU A 570 -13.79 -24.41 -18.08
C LEU A 570 -12.48 -23.62 -18.03
N LEU A 571 -12.35 -22.66 -17.11
CA LEU A 571 -11.13 -21.90 -16.96
C LEU A 571 -10.17 -22.59 -16.01
N PRO A 572 -8.90 -22.72 -16.42
CA PRO A 572 -7.88 -23.13 -15.50
C PRO A 572 -7.63 -22.07 -14.43
N VAL A 573 -7.95 -22.41 -13.20
CA VAL A 573 -7.71 -21.57 -12.03
C VAL A 573 -6.32 -21.82 -11.44
N GLY A 574 -5.61 -22.88 -11.89
CA GLY A 574 -4.25 -23.19 -11.50
C GLY A 574 -3.19 -22.43 -12.31
N GLY A 575 -2.09 -22.04 -11.64
CA GLY A 575 -1.00 -21.25 -12.23
C GLY A 575 -0.32 -21.89 -13.46
N MET A 576 -0.36 -23.22 -13.61
CA MET A 576 0.21 -23.93 -14.75
C MET A 576 -0.67 -23.88 -15.99
N ALA A 577 -1.98 -24.06 -15.87
CA ALA A 577 -2.86 -24.14 -17.03
C ALA A 577 -3.20 -22.76 -17.63
N VAL A 578 -3.16 -21.71 -16.80
CA VAL A 578 -3.09 -20.32 -17.29
C VAL A 578 -1.86 -20.11 -18.17
N SER A 579 -0.71 -20.70 -17.85
CA SER A 579 0.53 -20.59 -18.64
C SER A 579 0.53 -21.45 -19.91
N LEU A 580 -0.08 -22.64 -19.85
CA LEU A 580 -0.22 -23.56 -20.98
C LEU A 580 -1.13 -22.96 -22.06
N SER A 581 -2.29 -22.43 -21.67
CA SER A 581 -3.19 -21.71 -22.59
C SER A 581 -2.60 -20.39 -23.11
N ALA A 582 -1.76 -19.71 -22.32
CA ALA A 582 -1.04 -18.51 -22.76
C ALA A 582 -0.06 -18.79 -23.90
N ARG A 583 0.72 -19.87 -23.77
CA ARG A 583 1.74 -20.28 -24.73
C ARG A 583 1.13 -20.88 -25.99
N PHE A 584 -0.01 -21.56 -25.86
CA PHE A 584 -0.83 -21.99 -26.99
C PHE A 584 -1.29 -20.80 -27.85
N ALA A 585 -1.81 -19.73 -27.21
CA ALA A 585 -2.27 -18.52 -27.90
C ALA A 585 -1.16 -17.77 -28.66
N GLN A 586 0.10 -17.85 -28.19
CA GLN A 586 1.24 -17.22 -28.84
C GLN A 586 1.73 -17.98 -30.08
N ARG A 587 1.53 -19.31 -30.16
CA ARG A 587 1.99 -20.15 -31.28
C ARG A 587 0.99 -20.23 -32.44
N THR A 588 -0.31 -20.05 -32.18
CA THR A 588 -1.38 -20.14 -33.19
C THR A 588 -1.75 -18.80 -33.87
N MET A 589 -0.94 -17.74 -33.69
CA MET A 589 -1.06 -16.43 -34.39
C MET A 589 -2.50 -15.86 -34.47
N LEU A 590 -3.20 -15.77 -33.34
CA LEU A 590 -4.47 -15.04 -33.28
C LEU A 590 -4.48 -14.09 -32.08
N GLY A 591 -4.34 -12.79 -32.34
CA GLY A 591 -4.46 -11.73 -31.34
C GLY A 591 -5.82 -11.74 -30.60
N SER A 592 -6.83 -12.40 -31.18
CA SER A 592 -8.15 -12.64 -30.57
C SER A 592 -8.09 -13.57 -29.35
N ILE A 593 -7.19 -14.56 -29.29
CA ILE A 593 -7.11 -15.47 -28.13
C ILE A 593 -6.50 -14.76 -26.91
N VAL A 594 -5.51 -13.90 -27.13
CA VAL A 594 -4.91 -13.07 -26.08
C VAL A 594 -5.92 -12.05 -25.56
N ALA A 595 -6.66 -11.41 -26.45
CA ALA A 595 -7.77 -10.51 -26.10
C ALA A 595 -8.87 -11.25 -25.34
N PHE A 596 -9.26 -12.43 -25.82
CA PHE A 596 -10.26 -13.27 -25.17
C PHE A 596 -9.86 -13.71 -23.76
N ARG A 597 -8.61 -14.10 -23.56
CA ARG A 597 -8.12 -14.51 -22.24
C ARG A 597 -8.17 -13.37 -21.22
N ARG A 598 -7.85 -12.14 -21.64
CA ARG A 598 -8.02 -10.93 -20.80
C ARG A 598 -9.50 -10.69 -20.49
N THR A 599 -10.36 -10.84 -21.49
CA THR A 599 -11.81 -10.74 -21.35
C THR A 599 -12.38 -11.75 -20.37
N ILE A 600 -12.05 -13.03 -20.50
CA ILE A 600 -12.63 -14.06 -19.64
C ILE A 600 -12.08 -13.98 -18.22
N SER A 601 -10.78 -13.69 -18.03
CA SER A 601 -10.25 -13.52 -16.67
C SER A 601 -10.98 -12.38 -15.93
N SER A 602 -11.30 -11.30 -16.63
CA SER A 602 -12.20 -10.24 -16.15
C SER A 602 -13.64 -10.74 -15.94
N LEU A 603 -14.22 -11.48 -16.89
CA LEU A 603 -15.59 -12.01 -16.77
C LEU A 603 -15.76 -13.00 -15.60
N ALA A 604 -14.79 -13.91 -15.42
CA ALA A 604 -14.72 -14.88 -14.34
C ALA A 604 -14.47 -14.20 -13.00
N ALA A 605 -13.64 -13.14 -12.99
CA ALA A 605 -13.48 -12.27 -11.84
C ALA A 605 -14.81 -11.63 -11.45
N ARG A 606 -15.50 -11.02 -12.42
CA ARG A 606 -16.80 -10.35 -12.26
C ARG A 606 -17.90 -11.31 -11.81
N GLN A 607 -17.98 -12.52 -12.35
CA GLN A 607 -18.99 -13.50 -11.96
C GLN A 607 -18.67 -14.19 -10.63
N SER A 608 -17.40 -14.54 -10.38
CA SER A 608 -16.97 -15.02 -9.05
C SER A 608 -17.25 -13.96 -7.98
N LEU A 609 -17.06 -12.69 -8.33
CA LEU A 609 -17.43 -11.55 -7.51
C LEU A 609 -18.94 -11.46 -7.30
N SER A 610 -19.74 -11.52 -8.37
CA SER A 610 -21.20 -11.50 -8.32
C SER A 610 -21.76 -12.64 -7.45
N VAL A 611 -21.22 -13.85 -7.58
CA VAL A 611 -21.57 -15.02 -6.76
C VAL A 611 -21.13 -14.86 -5.31
N ALA A 612 -19.94 -14.31 -5.07
CA ALA A 612 -19.45 -13.99 -3.72
C ALA A 612 -20.29 -12.90 -3.02
N LEU A 613 -20.82 -11.94 -3.77
CA LEU A 613 -21.74 -10.90 -3.28
C LEU A 613 -23.14 -11.47 -3.02
N LYS A 614 -23.67 -12.28 -3.94
CA LYS A 614 -24.95 -12.99 -3.79
C LYS A 614 -24.94 -13.96 -2.60
N SER A 615 -23.87 -14.72 -2.39
CA SER A 615 -23.73 -15.60 -1.21
C SER A 615 -23.55 -14.83 0.11
N ALA A 616 -22.89 -13.67 0.08
CA ALA A 616 -22.81 -12.78 1.23
C ALA A 616 -24.15 -12.12 1.60
N SER A 617 -25.10 -12.07 0.65
CA SER A 617 -26.42 -11.46 0.86
C SER A 617 -27.29 -12.21 1.88
N GLY A 618 -26.99 -13.46 2.21
CA GLY A 618 -27.70 -14.23 3.25
C GLY A 618 -27.70 -13.56 4.63
N HIS A 619 -26.69 -12.73 4.95
CA HIS A 619 -26.68 -11.91 6.17
C HIS A 619 -27.23 -10.49 5.99
N LEU A 620 -27.40 -10.01 4.76
CA LEU A 620 -27.99 -8.71 4.43
C LEU A 620 -29.52 -8.76 4.31
N ILE A 621 -30.09 -9.93 4.02
CA ILE A 621 -31.54 -10.18 4.04
C ILE A 621 -32.14 -9.91 5.43
N LYS A 622 -31.34 -10.02 6.50
CA LYS A 622 -31.75 -9.72 7.88
C LYS A 622 -32.01 -8.23 8.15
N TYR A 623 -31.63 -7.34 7.23
CA TYR A 623 -31.86 -5.88 7.31
C TYR A 623 -32.64 -5.30 6.12
N GLY A 624 -33.35 -6.12 5.34
CA GLY A 624 -34.40 -5.62 4.43
C GLY A 624 -33.93 -4.77 3.23
N ILE A 625 -32.84 -5.14 2.56
CA ILE A 625 -32.39 -4.47 1.32
C ILE A 625 -32.25 -5.46 0.14
N ALA A 626 -33.17 -6.42 0.03
CA ALA A 626 -33.17 -7.37 -1.11
C ALA A 626 -34.14 -6.99 -2.24
N PRO A 627 -35.31 -6.36 -1.98
CA PRO A 627 -36.14 -5.77 -3.04
C PRO A 627 -35.79 -4.31 -3.37
N ALA A 628 -34.89 -3.67 -2.62
CA ALA A 628 -34.63 -2.24 -2.72
C ALA A 628 -33.50 -1.85 -3.71
N MET A 629 -32.72 -2.79 -4.25
CA MET A 629 -31.67 -2.46 -5.24
C MET A 629 -32.21 -2.09 -6.63
N SER A 630 -33.48 -2.39 -6.93
CA SER A 630 -34.14 -1.91 -8.16
C SER A 630 -34.84 -0.56 -8.00
N THR A 631 -34.98 -0.03 -6.78
CA THR A 631 -35.82 1.14 -6.50
C THR A 631 -35.17 2.25 -5.65
N ILE A 632 -33.93 2.09 -5.17
CA ILE A 632 -33.21 3.19 -4.55
C ILE A 632 -32.72 4.12 -5.66
N ASP A 633 -33.32 5.31 -5.73
CA ASP A 633 -32.90 6.40 -6.60
C ASP A 633 -31.40 6.65 -6.41
N ARG A 634 -30.62 6.52 -7.51
CA ARG A 634 -29.16 6.68 -7.56
C ARG A 634 -28.71 8.00 -6.90
N LYS A 635 -29.59 9.02 -6.85
CA LYS A 635 -29.34 10.31 -6.19
C LYS A 635 -29.27 10.27 -4.66
N ALA A 636 -29.89 9.30 -4.01
CA ALA A 636 -29.93 9.21 -2.54
C ALA A 636 -28.63 8.64 -1.95
N LEU A 637 -27.96 7.73 -2.68
CA LEU A 637 -26.65 7.19 -2.30
C LEU A 637 -25.49 8.16 -2.61
N THR A 638 -25.65 9.03 -3.61
CA THR A 638 -24.66 10.07 -3.93
C THR A 638 -24.56 11.14 -2.83
N GLY A 639 -25.62 11.42 -2.07
CA GLY A 639 -25.63 12.49 -1.06
C GLY A 639 -24.75 12.25 0.18
N ILE A 640 -24.44 10.98 0.51
CA ILE A 640 -23.73 10.63 1.75
C ILE A 640 -22.21 10.62 1.56
N GLY A 641 -21.71 10.44 0.33
CA GLY A 641 -20.27 10.42 0.03
C GLY A 641 -19.69 11.73 -0.53
N ILE A 642 -20.52 12.53 -1.23
CA ILE A 642 -20.06 13.70 -1.98
C ILE A 642 -19.67 14.87 -1.07
N SER A 643 -20.43 15.15 -0.01
CA SER A 643 -20.17 16.29 0.89
C SER A 643 -18.85 16.20 1.66
N THR A 644 -18.32 14.99 1.90
CA THR A 644 -16.98 14.75 2.46
C THR A 644 -15.86 14.71 1.42
N PHE A 645 -16.19 14.49 0.15
CA PHE A 645 -15.24 14.46 -0.96
C PHE A 645 -14.94 15.87 -1.52
N ASP A 646 -15.90 16.78 -1.41
CA ASP A 646 -15.83 18.14 -1.97
C ASP A 646 -14.79 19.06 -1.31
N ALA A 647 -14.27 18.71 -0.13
CA ALA A 647 -13.24 19.50 0.53
C ALA A 647 -11.80 19.17 0.07
N VAL A 648 -11.61 18.23 -0.87
CA VAL A 648 -10.36 17.43 -0.92
C VAL A 648 -9.66 17.34 -2.28
N PHE A 649 -10.29 17.68 -3.40
CA PHE A 649 -9.60 17.69 -4.71
C PHE A 649 -9.51 19.10 -5.26
N PRO A 650 -8.28 19.63 -5.39
CA PRO A 650 -7.40 19.30 -6.51
C PRO A 650 -5.97 18.87 -6.10
N GLY A 651 -5.53 17.73 -6.64
CA GLY A 651 -4.13 17.27 -6.66
C GLY A 651 -3.72 16.31 -5.53
N VAL A 652 -3.55 15.04 -5.89
CA VAL A 652 -2.84 13.93 -5.21
C VAL A 652 -2.92 13.87 -3.68
N GLY A 653 -3.68 12.88 -3.20
CA GLY A 653 -3.69 12.42 -1.80
C GLY A 653 -4.65 11.24 -1.60
N LEU A 654 -4.53 10.21 -2.46
CA LEU A 654 -5.43 9.04 -2.49
C LEU A 654 -4.99 7.89 -1.55
N SER A 655 -3.80 7.97 -0.95
CA SER A 655 -3.13 6.83 -0.31
C SER A 655 -3.60 6.51 1.12
N VAL A 656 -3.96 7.50 1.94
CA VAL A 656 -4.58 7.25 3.26
C VAL A 656 -6.11 7.14 3.21
N ARG A 657 -6.76 7.73 2.19
CA ARG A 657 -8.23 7.81 2.10
C ARG A 657 -8.91 6.56 1.53
N MET A 658 -8.15 5.62 0.99
CA MET A 658 -8.59 4.23 0.78
C MET A 658 -8.83 3.47 2.11
N GLY A 659 -8.95 4.22 3.23
CA GLY A 659 -9.28 3.83 4.60
C GLY A 659 -9.69 2.37 4.75
N HIS A 660 -8.97 1.66 5.61
CA HIS A 660 -9.14 0.28 6.11
C HIS A 660 -10.35 -0.52 5.65
N LYS A 661 -11.56 0.07 5.66
CA LYS A 661 -12.79 -0.48 5.10
C LYS A 661 -12.65 -0.89 3.63
N ILE A 662 -12.04 -0.10 2.76
CA ILE A 662 -11.86 -0.42 1.33
C ILE A 662 -10.77 -1.46 1.15
N VAL A 663 -9.62 -1.30 1.80
CA VAL A 663 -8.55 -2.32 1.80
C VAL A 663 -9.08 -3.65 2.34
N ARG A 664 -9.89 -3.64 3.41
CA ARG A 664 -10.61 -4.83 3.92
C ARG A 664 -11.65 -5.32 2.93
N GLN A 665 -12.37 -4.46 2.22
CA GLN A 665 -13.30 -4.88 1.18
C GLN A 665 -12.54 -5.62 0.08
N ILE A 666 -11.46 -5.06 -0.46
CA ILE A 666 -10.60 -5.70 -1.46
C ILE A 666 -10.01 -7.01 -0.92
N ILE A 667 -9.49 -7.05 0.30
CA ILE A 667 -8.95 -8.27 0.95
C ILE A 667 -10.05 -9.32 1.17
N ASN A 668 -11.21 -8.92 1.69
CA ASN A 668 -12.32 -9.83 1.95
C ASN A 668 -12.91 -10.37 0.65
N LEU A 669 -12.91 -9.57 -0.40
CA LEU A 669 -13.28 -9.97 -1.75
C LEU A 669 -12.29 -11.00 -2.30
N ALA A 670 -10.99 -10.72 -2.21
CA ALA A 670 -9.93 -11.64 -2.60
C ALA A 670 -9.98 -12.98 -1.83
N LYS A 671 -10.31 -12.94 -0.52
CA LYS A 671 -10.56 -14.14 0.27
C LYS A 671 -11.76 -14.93 -0.23
N LYS A 672 -12.86 -14.24 -0.54
CA LYS A 672 -14.11 -14.86 -1.02
C LYS A 672 -13.99 -15.44 -2.41
N THR A 673 -13.11 -14.90 -3.26
CA THR A 673 -12.85 -15.46 -4.60
C THR A 673 -11.99 -16.72 -4.57
N LYS A 674 -11.59 -17.23 -3.38
CA LYS A 674 -10.83 -18.49 -3.19
C LYS A 674 -9.58 -18.62 -4.08
N GLY A 675 -8.90 -17.51 -4.34
CA GLY A 675 -7.71 -17.51 -5.20
C GLY A 675 -7.99 -17.56 -6.71
N ARG A 676 -9.25 -17.46 -7.14
CA ARG A 676 -9.64 -17.50 -8.57
C ARG A 676 -9.11 -16.37 -9.43
N ILE A 677 -8.62 -15.29 -8.81
CA ILE A 677 -8.07 -14.11 -9.49
C ILE A 677 -6.64 -13.91 -8.98
N GLY A 678 -5.64 -14.39 -9.74
CA GLY A 678 -4.24 -14.42 -9.31
C GLY A 678 -3.68 -13.07 -8.86
N VAL A 679 -4.04 -12.00 -9.57
CA VAL A 679 -3.65 -10.61 -9.24
C VAL A 679 -4.21 -10.15 -7.89
N LEU A 680 -5.47 -10.48 -7.55
CA LEU A 680 -6.05 -10.13 -6.25
C LEU A 680 -5.48 -10.96 -5.11
N THR A 681 -5.09 -12.20 -5.37
CA THR A 681 -4.39 -13.06 -4.39
C THR A 681 -3.00 -12.51 -4.07
N LYS A 682 -2.25 -12.10 -5.09
CA LYS A 682 -0.93 -11.45 -4.94
C LYS A 682 -1.07 -10.12 -4.19
N LEU A 683 -2.08 -9.32 -4.55
CA LEU A 683 -2.43 -8.08 -3.86
C LEU A 683 -2.74 -8.34 -2.37
N GLN A 684 -3.56 -9.35 -2.08
CA GLN A 684 -3.89 -9.74 -0.71
C GLN A 684 -2.65 -10.16 0.08
N ALA A 685 -1.76 -10.98 -0.49
CA ALA A 685 -0.54 -11.42 0.18
C ALA A 685 0.36 -10.23 0.56
N LYS A 686 0.45 -9.23 -0.32
CA LYS A 686 1.21 -8.00 -0.08
C LYS A 686 0.55 -7.09 0.96
N LEU A 687 -0.77 -6.92 0.91
CA LEU A 687 -1.52 -6.11 1.89
C LEU A 687 -1.61 -6.78 3.27
N ALA A 688 -1.60 -8.12 3.33
CA ALA A 688 -1.56 -8.87 4.58
C ALA A 688 -0.22 -8.70 5.32
N GLN A 689 0.86 -8.42 4.57
CA GLN A 689 2.17 -8.10 5.16
C GLN A 689 2.25 -6.65 5.65
N SER A 690 1.36 -5.74 5.20
CA SER A 690 1.52 -4.30 5.40
C SER A 690 0.67 -3.67 6.52
N THR A 691 -0.25 -4.38 7.19
CA THR A 691 -1.19 -3.70 8.11
C THR A 691 -1.41 -4.39 9.46
N ALA A 692 -0.70 -3.88 10.48
CA ALA A 692 -1.28 -3.74 11.82
C ALA A 692 -1.84 -2.31 11.93
N LEU A 693 -3.08 -2.09 11.49
CA LEU A 693 -3.74 -0.80 11.64
C LEU A 693 -5.05 -0.94 12.44
N ARG A 694 -5.07 -0.28 13.61
CA ARG A 694 -6.20 -0.22 14.55
C ARG A 694 -7.24 0.79 14.06
N THR A 695 -8.51 0.43 14.09
CA THR A 695 -9.64 1.33 13.85
C THR A 695 -10.18 1.90 15.15
N HIS A 696 -10.48 3.20 15.18
CA HIS A 696 -11.31 3.85 16.20
C HIS A 696 -12.69 4.11 15.58
N ASP A 697 -13.76 3.83 16.32
CA ASP A 697 -15.13 4.13 15.88
C ASP A 697 -15.39 5.63 15.93
N ILE A 698 -15.80 6.23 14.80
CA ILE A 698 -16.00 7.69 14.66
C ILE A 698 -17.17 8.17 15.53
N ALA A 699 -16.96 9.22 16.32
CA ALA A 699 -17.97 9.81 17.18
C ALA A 699 -18.97 10.68 16.37
N PRO A 700 -20.27 10.64 16.71
CA PRO A 700 -21.28 11.49 16.06
C PRO A 700 -20.97 12.97 16.29
N HIS A 701 -21.05 13.77 15.23
CA HIS A 701 -20.70 15.19 15.22
C HIS A 701 -21.69 16.02 14.39
N HIS A 702 -21.80 17.31 14.69
CA HIS A 702 -22.60 18.30 13.97
C HIS A 702 -21.72 19.12 13.03
N MET A 703 -22.25 19.59 11.89
CA MET A 703 -21.55 20.52 11.00
C MET A 703 -21.99 21.95 11.30
N ALA A 704 -21.05 22.88 11.42
CA ALA A 704 -21.30 24.30 11.70
C ALA A 704 -20.36 25.20 10.88
N HIS A 705 -20.65 26.50 10.75
CA HIS A 705 -19.86 27.42 9.91
C HIS A 705 -19.14 28.48 10.73
N PHE A 706 -18.01 29.00 10.24
CA PHE A 706 -17.42 30.23 10.79
C PHE A 706 -18.04 31.46 10.14
N ALA A 707 -18.22 32.55 10.90
CA ALA A 707 -18.71 33.80 10.34
C ALA A 707 -17.78 34.31 9.22
N GLY A 708 -18.32 34.43 8.00
CA GLY A 708 -17.57 34.86 6.80
C GLY A 708 -16.84 33.75 6.02
N LEU A 709 -17.03 32.47 6.37
CA LEU A 709 -16.48 31.32 5.65
C LEU A 709 -17.61 30.33 5.30
N GLU A 710 -17.74 29.97 4.02
CA GLU A 710 -18.78 29.05 3.53
C GLU A 710 -18.49 27.57 3.83
N GLN A 711 -17.29 27.22 4.28
CA GLN A 711 -16.94 25.82 4.54
C GLN A 711 -17.46 25.34 5.90
N PRO A 712 -18.29 24.28 5.95
CA PRO A 712 -18.74 23.67 7.19
C PRO A 712 -17.60 22.92 7.89
N VAL A 713 -17.56 23.00 9.22
CA VAL A 713 -16.60 22.30 10.07
C VAL A 713 -17.30 21.37 11.07
N PRO A 714 -16.76 20.17 11.31
CA PRO A 714 -17.32 19.23 12.27
C PRO A 714 -17.05 19.67 13.72
N VAL A 715 -18.11 19.67 14.53
CA VAL A 715 -18.13 20.06 15.94
C VAL A 715 -18.92 19.07 16.78
N VAL A 716 -18.51 18.87 18.03
CA VAL A 716 -19.20 18.04 19.02
C VAL A 716 -19.66 18.92 20.16
N ARG A 717 -20.92 18.71 20.58
CA ARG A 717 -21.48 19.34 21.76
C ARG A 717 -20.82 18.78 23.01
N LEU A 718 -20.30 19.65 23.86
CA LEU A 718 -19.79 19.27 25.17
C LEU A 718 -20.96 19.17 26.16
N LEU A 719 -21.36 17.94 26.46
CA LEU A 719 -22.41 17.67 27.45
C LEU A 719 -22.05 18.31 28.81
N GLY A 720 -22.98 19.07 29.38
CA GLY A 720 -22.81 19.75 30.67
C GLY A 720 -22.09 21.10 30.64
N HIS A 721 -21.68 21.61 29.46
CA HIS A 721 -21.08 22.94 29.33
C HIS A 721 -22.02 23.91 28.62
N GLN A 722 -22.41 24.99 29.32
CA GLN A 722 -23.18 26.11 28.76
C GLN A 722 -22.46 27.44 29.01
N ALA A 723 -22.55 28.37 28.07
CA ALA A 723 -22.03 29.73 28.18
C ALA A 723 -23.11 30.72 27.73
N GLY A 724 -23.59 31.57 28.65
CA GLY A 724 -24.67 32.52 28.37
C GLY A 724 -26.01 31.85 28.02
N GLY A 725 -26.28 30.65 28.55
CA GLY A 725 -27.50 29.88 28.24
C GLY A 725 -27.45 29.05 26.95
N HIS A 726 -26.37 29.15 26.17
CA HIS A 726 -26.17 28.37 24.94
C HIS A 726 -25.21 27.20 25.15
N ASP A 727 -25.47 26.10 24.45
CA ASP A 727 -24.62 24.92 24.46
C ASP A 727 -23.23 25.21 23.92
N VAL A 728 -22.22 24.59 24.55
CA VAL A 728 -20.83 24.75 24.15
C VAL A 728 -20.39 23.65 23.21
N TYR A 729 -19.78 24.03 22.11
CA TYR A 729 -19.27 23.16 21.06
C TYR A 729 -17.74 23.27 20.96
N LEU A 730 -17.09 22.15 20.64
CA LEU A 730 -15.68 22.07 20.28
C LEU A 730 -15.56 21.41 18.91
N ARG A 731 -14.52 21.75 18.15
CA ARG A 731 -14.27 21.07 16.88
C ARG A 731 -13.77 19.67 17.12
N ILE A 732 -14.10 18.75 16.21
CA ILE A 732 -13.63 17.37 16.26
C ILE A 732 -12.90 17.03 14.97
N ASN A 733 -11.84 16.23 15.07
CA ASN A 733 -11.26 15.59 13.90
C ASN A 733 -12.04 14.27 13.70
N PRO A 734 -12.82 14.14 12.60
CA PRO A 734 -13.67 12.97 12.38
C PRO A 734 -12.87 11.67 12.17
N ASP A 735 -11.59 11.76 11.80
CA ASP A 735 -10.74 10.59 11.55
C ASP A 735 -10.09 10.03 12.82
N THR A 736 -9.82 10.90 13.81
CA THR A 736 -9.13 10.53 15.06
C THR A 736 -10.01 10.66 16.31
N ASN A 737 -11.22 11.20 16.17
CA ASN A 737 -12.11 11.65 17.25
C ASN A 737 -11.49 12.65 18.23
N THR A 738 -10.36 13.26 17.88
CA THR A 738 -9.70 14.22 18.75
C THR A 738 -10.48 15.54 18.74
N LEU A 739 -10.85 16.03 19.93
CA LEU A 739 -11.45 17.35 20.09
C LEU A 739 -10.36 18.42 20.07
N TYR A 740 -10.54 19.49 19.29
CA TYR A 740 -9.55 20.55 19.11
C TYR A 740 -10.19 21.94 18.94
N GLY A 741 -9.35 22.98 18.97
CA GLY A 741 -9.78 24.37 18.81
C GLY A 741 -10.31 25.05 20.08
N THR A 742 -10.91 26.25 19.91
CA THR A 742 -11.51 27.01 21.02
C THR A 742 -12.96 26.58 21.27
N LYS A 743 -13.50 26.88 22.47
CA LYS A 743 -14.92 26.63 22.76
C LYS A 743 -15.80 27.66 22.06
N TYR A 744 -16.87 27.20 21.42
CA TYR A 744 -17.83 28.01 20.68
C TYR A 744 -19.24 27.83 21.23
N THR A 745 -20.10 28.81 21.01
CA THR A 745 -21.57 28.64 21.00
C THR A 745 -22.05 28.65 19.55
N LEU A 746 -23.21 28.07 19.28
CA LEU A 746 -23.86 28.16 17.97
C LEU A 746 -24.94 29.24 17.97
N SER A 747 -24.97 30.06 16.92
CA SER A 747 -26.09 30.96 16.62
C SER A 747 -27.31 30.18 16.10
N ALA A 748 -28.45 30.85 15.97
CA ALA A 748 -29.65 30.29 15.33
C ALA A 748 -29.41 29.84 13.86
N GLU A 749 -28.40 30.40 13.20
CA GLU A 749 -27.99 30.11 11.82
C GLU A 749 -26.84 29.10 11.76
N ASN A 750 -26.57 28.37 12.84
CA ASN A 750 -25.55 27.34 12.93
C ASN A 750 -24.10 27.87 12.69
N THR A 751 -23.87 29.13 13.05
CA THR A 751 -22.58 29.83 12.97
C THR A 751 -21.84 29.78 14.31
N LEU A 752 -20.56 29.45 14.29
CA LEU A 752 -19.69 29.36 15.46
C LEU A 752 -19.32 30.74 16.00
N GLN A 753 -19.78 31.04 17.20
CA GLN A 753 -19.45 32.25 17.95
C GLN A 753 -18.45 31.91 19.07
N LYS A 754 -17.32 32.61 19.10
CA LYS A 754 -16.22 32.32 20.03
C LYS A 754 -16.57 32.75 21.45
N ILE A 755 -16.41 31.86 22.42
CA ILE A 755 -16.59 32.19 23.84
C ILE A 755 -15.39 33.04 24.31
N PRO A 756 -15.59 34.29 24.79
CA PRO A 756 -14.50 35.12 25.29
C PRO A 756 -13.84 34.50 26.53
N LEU A 757 -12.52 34.65 26.68
CA LEU A 757 -11.81 34.25 27.91
C LEU A 757 -12.39 35.01 29.13
N PRO A 758 -12.53 34.38 30.31
CA PRO A 758 -13.28 34.97 31.42
C PRO A 758 -12.64 36.28 31.92
N LEU A 759 -13.46 37.33 31.98
CA LEU A 759 -13.16 38.66 32.53
C LEU A 759 -12.39 38.62 33.87
N ALA A 760 -12.62 37.58 34.68
CA ALA A 760 -11.95 37.32 35.95
C ALA A 760 -10.42 37.22 35.85
N ARG A 761 -9.86 36.64 34.77
CA ARG A 761 -8.40 36.49 34.61
C ARG A 761 -7.73 37.78 34.14
N ARG A 762 -8.46 38.67 33.44
CA ARG A 762 -7.99 40.02 33.11
C ARG A 762 -8.04 40.93 34.34
N LEU A 763 -9.11 40.85 35.13
CA LEU A 763 -9.25 41.59 36.39
C LEU A 763 -8.21 41.18 37.43
N HIS A 764 -7.92 39.88 37.59
CA HIS A 764 -6.86 39.39 38.48
C HIS A 764 -5.47 39.93 38.09
N ASN A 765 -5.15 39.95 36.79
CA ASN A 765 -3.85 40.46 36.32
C ASN A 765 -3.72 41.99 36.51
N ILE A 766 -4.82 42.73 36.32
CA ILE A 766 -4.88 44.17 36.58
C ILE A 766 -4.74 44.45 38.08
N LEU A 767 -5.46 43.69 38.93
CA LEU A 767 -5.44 43.85 40.39
C LEU A 767 -4.08 43.51 41.00
N HIS A 768 -3.36 42.51 40.48
CA HIS A 768 -2.09 42.06 41.06
C HIS A 768 -0.84 42.65 40.41
N TYR A 769 -0.87 43.01 39.13
CA TYR A 769 0.32 43.43 38.38
C TYR A 769 0.12 44.76 37.63
N GLY A 770 -1.03 45.43 37.79
CA GLY A 770 -1.37 46.69 37.12
C GLY A 770 -1.54 46.59 35.60
N LEU A 771 -1.42 45.39 35.02
CA LEU A 771 -1.35 45.15 33.58
C LEU A 771 -2.25 43.99 33.17
N SER A 772 -3.00 44.15 32.08
CA SER A 772 -4.06 43.20 31.67
C SER A 772 -3.63 42.10 30.69
N GLY A 773 -2.37 42.11 30.25
CA GLY A 773 -1.83 41.22 29.21
C GLY A 773 -1.35 39.85 29.71
N ARG A 774 -1.21 38.88 28.79
CA ARG A 774 -0.75 37.50 29.08
C ARG A 774 0.69 37.40 29.64
N GLY A 775 1.50 38.45 29.52
CA GLY A 775 2.90 38.52 29.99
C GLY A 775 3.14 39.43 31.20
N ALA A 776 2.08 39.92 31.84
CA ALA A 776 2.16 40.91 32.92
C ALA A 776 3.14 40.57 34.08
N PRO A 777 3.25 39.32 34.57
CA PRO A 777 4.18 39.00 35.66
C PRO A 777 5.65 39.21 35.29
N ARG A 778 6.03 38.88 34.05
CA ARG A 778 7.42 39.01 33.55
C ARG A 778 7.83 40.45 33.26
N ALA A 779 6.86 41.32 32.96
CA ALA A 779 7.13 42.74 32.71
C ALA A 779 7.48 43.49 34.00
N VAL A 780 6.93 43.07 35.14
CA VAL A 780 7.22 43.65 36.46
C VAL A 780 8.60 43.23 36.97
N GLU A 781 9.03 42.00 36.71
CA GLU A 781 10.38 41.52 37.06
C GLU A 781 11.50 42.27 36.32
N GLY A 782 11.24 42.84 35.14
CA GLY A 782 12.22 43.60 34.36
C GLY A 782 12.43 45.05 34.82
N LEU A 783 11.59 45.57 35.72
CA LEU A 783 11.59 46.98 36.13
C LEU A 783 12.36 47.25 37.44
N GLY A 784 12.86 46.21 38.13
CA GLY A 784 13.39 46.29 39.49
C GLY A 784 14.91 46.42 39.65
N ALA A 785 15.71 46.57 38.59
CA ALA A 785 17.18 46.55 38.73
C ALA A 785 17.90 47.66 37.94
N ARG A 786 17.88 48.90 38.47
CA ARG A 786 18.88 49.94 38.16
C ARG A 786 19.06 50.90 39.34
N ASN A 787 20.26 50.90 39.94
CA ASN A 787 20.96 51.96 40.72
C ASN A 787 22.09 51.31 41.55
N GLN A 788 23.31 51.80 41.75
CA GLN A 788 24.23 52.77 41.15
C GLN A 788 25.64 52.48 41.81
N PRO A 789 26.75 53.19 41.52
CA PRO A 789 28.10 52.65 41.35
C PRO A 789 29.16 53.04 42.41
N SER A 790 30.42 52.68 42.11
CA SER A 790 31.71 53.32 42.45
C SER A 790 32.55 52.78 43.62
N GLY A 791 33.87 52.65 43.38
CA GLY A 791 34.89 52.39 44.40
C GLY A 791 36.15 51.66 43.91
N SER A 792 37.10 52.39 43.34
CA SER A 792 38.42 51.94 42.84
C SER A 792 39.49 51.84 43.94
N GLN A 793 40.42 50.87 43.84
CA GLN A 793 41.88 51.09 43.62
C GLN A 793 42.75 49.91 44.11
N GLY A 794 43.79 49.60 43.31
CA GLY A 794 44.91 48.73 43.68
C GLY A 794 45.55 48.03 42.48
N VAL A 795 46.42 48.74 41.75
CA VAL A 795 47.25 48.19 40.64
C VAL A 795 48.61 47.74 41.18
N PRO A 796 49.09 46.57 40.73
CA PRO A 796 50.41 46.47 40.11
C PRO A 796 50.27 46.11 38.62
N PHE A 797 51.18 46.68 37.82
CA PHE A 797 51.22 46.65 36.35
C PHE A 797 50.99 45.26 35.72
N GLN A 798 50.15 45.20 34.68
CA GLN A 798 49.90 44.01 33.85
C GLN A 798 50.48 44.19 32.44
N ASP A 799 51.23 43.19 31.97
CA ASP A 799 51.63 43.00 30.58
C ASP A 799 50.39 42.87 29.67
N ILE A 800 50.49 43.35 28.42
CA ILE A 800 49.51 43.00 27.37
C ILE A 800 49.61 41.50 27.12
N SER A 801 48.51 40.77 27.37
CA SER A 801 48.43 39.32 27.11
C SER A 801 48.21 39.04 25.62
N ALA A 802 48.58 37.83 25.17
CA ALA A 802 48.29 37.34 23.81
C ALA A 802 46.80 37.59 23.42
N ASP A 803 45.90 37.40 24.39
CA ASP A 803 44.45 37.54 24.24
C ASP A 803 43.96 39.00 24.03
N GLN A 804 44.63 39.97 24.63
CA GLN A 804 44.35 41.40 24.41
C GLN A 804 44.86 41.87 23.04
N LEU A 805 45.96 41.30 22.57
CA LEU A 805 46.52 41.54 21.24
C LEU A 805 45.63 40.98 20.12
N ILE A 806 44.92 39.88 20.39
CA ILE A 806 43.95 39.29 19.48
C ILE A 806 42.65 40.11 19.46
N LYS A 807 42.15 40.56 20.62
CA LYS A 807 40.96 41.45 20.68
C LYS A 807 41.15 42.76 19.93
N TRP A 808 42.39 43.24 19.84
CA TRP A 808 42.75 44.37 18.97
C TRP A 808 42.61 44.03 17.48
N ALA A 809 43.10 42.86 17.04
CA ALA A 809 42.95 42.40 15.65
C ALA A 809 41.48 42.19 15.26
N GLU A 810 40.65 41.72 16.19
CA GLU A 810 39.19 41.58 16.03
C GLU A 810 38.46 42.93 16.00
N TYR A 811 38.91 43.91 16.79
CA TYR A 811 38.37 45.28 16.81
C TYR A 811 38.72 46.05 15.53
N HIS A 812 39.95 45.89 15.04
CA HIS A 812 40.43 46.47 13.79
C HIS A 812 39.75 45.84 12.56
N ALA A 813 39.39 44.55 12.59
CA ALA A 813 38.66 43.89 11.49
C ALA A 813 37.20 44.37 11.33
N LYS A 814 36.63 45.04 12.35
CA LYS A 814 35.24 45.52 12.36
C LYS A 814 35.08 47.04 12.23
N ASN A 815 36.16 47.82 12.31
CA ASN A 815 36.15 49.30 12.28
C ASN A 815 37.28 49.87 11.39
N SER A 816 37.20 51.13 10.96
CA SER A 816 38.18 51.75 10.04
C SER A 816 39.59 51.93 10.68
N PRO A 817 40.70 51.97 9.89
CA PRO A 817 42.10 51.89 10.37
C PRO A 817 42.62 53.01 11.30
N GLY A 818 41.76 53.96 11.69
CA GLY A 818 42.14 55.11 12.53
C GLY A 818 41.76 54.99 14.01
N ASP A 819 41.07 53.93 14.43
CA ASP A 819 40.39 53.88 15.74
C ASP A 819 41.21 53.23 16.87
N MET A 820 42.52 53.12 16.64
CA MET A 820 43.52 52.60 17.58
C MET A 820 43.59 53.40 18.90
N PRO A 821 43.53 54.75 18.89
CA PRO A 821 43.51 55.55 20.12
C PRO A 821 42.26 55.29 20.97
N SER A 822 41.11 55.13 20.32
CA SER A 822 39.83 54.79 20.97
C SER A 822 39.88 53.42 21.64
N PHE A 823 40.57 52.46 21.02
CA PHE A 823 40.75 51.11 21.57
C PHE A 823 41.78 51.06 22.70
N ALA A 824 42.91 51.75 22.54
CA ALA A 824 43.93 51.87 23.59
C ALA A 824 43.34 52.54 24.85
N MET A 825 42.51 53.57 24.65
CA MET A 825 41.76 54.24 25.72
C MET A 825 40.72 53.32 26.38
N LYS A 826 40.04 52.46 25.61
CA LYS A 826 39.10 51.43 26.15
C LYS A 826 39.77 50.37 27.00
N LEU A 827 41.03 50.04 26.72
CA LEU A 827 41.79 49.03 27.44
C LEU A 827 42.71 49.60 28.53
N GLY A 828 42.71 50.93 28.73
CA GLY A 828 43.48 51.57 29.79
C GLY A 828 45.00 51.51 29.59
N ILE A 829 45.46 51.41 28.33
CA ILE A 829 46.87 51.34 27.93
C ILE A 829 47.23 52.53 27.06
N THR A 830 48.47 53.03 27.18
CA THR A 830 48.93 54.17 26.34
C THR A 830 49.10 53.73 24.88
N LEU A 831 48.78 54.59 23.91
CA LEU A 831 48.86 54.27 22.47
C LEU A 831 50.24 53.72 22.07
N ASN A 832 51.31 54.35 22.56
CA ASN A 832 52.71 53.91 22.34
C ASN A 832 53.00 52.48 22.86
N HIS A 833 52.20 51.96 23.81
CA HIS A 833 52.36 50.62 24.37
C HIS A 833 51.69 49.54 23.51
N LEU A 834 50.56 49.86 22.86
CA LEU A 834 49.87 48.96 21.93
C LEU A 834 50.64 48.88 20.60
N GLU A 835 51.17 50.03 20.14
CA GLU A 835 51.98 50.15 18.93
C GLU A 835 53.26 49.30 18.95
N TYR A 836 53.73 48.95 20.15
CA TYR A 836 54.87 48.07 20.33
C TYR A 836 54.61 46.61 19.90
N PHE A 837 53.36 46.14 20.00
CA PHE A 837 52.97 44.76 19.66
C PHE A 837 52.14 44.64 18.37
N ALA A 838 51.54 45.73 17.90
CA ALA A 838 50.55 45.79 16.83
C ALA A 838 50.56 47.17 16.15
N ARG A 839 50.47 47.29 14.82
CA ARG A 839 50.51 48.55 14.06
C ARG A 839 49.12 49.05 13.67
N ALA A 840 48.95 50.35 13.46
CA ALA A 840 47.65 50.97 13.16
C ALA A 840 46.89 50.39 11.94
N ASP A 841 47.56 49.63 11.05
CA ASP A 841 46.98 48.96 9.89
C ASP A 841 46.44 47.54 10.17
N GLY A 842 46.53 47.06 11.41
CA GLY A 842 46.08 45.71 11.79
C GLY A 842 47.20 44.67 11.87
N SER A 843 48.45 45.01 11.52
CA SER A 843 49.57 44.05 11.49
C SER A 843 50.28 43.90 12.84
N LEU A 844 50.64 42.67 13.23
CA LEU A 844 51.41 42.42 14.47
C LEU A 844 52.91 42.68 14.26
N THR A 845 53.56 43.32 15.24
CA THR A 845 55.02 43.53 15.25
C THR A 845 55.76 42.24 15.68
N ILE A 846 57.10 42.23 15.57
CA ILE A 846 57.92 41.07 15.94
C ILE A 846 57.76 40.68 17.42
N HIS A 847 57.51 41.65 18.30
CA HIS A 847 57.25 41.42 19.71
C HIS A 847 55.86 40.80 19.94
N GLY A 848 54.84 41.22 19.17
CA GLY A 848 53.52 40.57 19.17
C GLY A 848 53.58 39.13 18.67
N GLN A 849 54.36 38.88 17.61
CA GLN A 849 54.56 37.53 17.08
C GLN A 849 55.33 36.62 18.04
N ARG A 850 56.35 37.14 18.74
CA ARG A 850 57.07 36.41 19.80
C ARG A 850 56.20 36.11 21.01
N LEU A 851 55.30 37.03 21.39
CA LEU A 851 54.34 36.80 22.47
C LEU A 851 53.40 35.63 22.13
N LEU A 852 52.90 35.56 20.88
CA LEU A 852 52.08 34.46 20.39
C LEU A 852 52.86 33.15 20.22
N SER A 853 54.12 33.23 19.80
CA SER A 853 55.01 32.08 19.62
C SER A 853 55.47 31.49 20.96
N ASN A 854 55.81 32.32 21.95
CA ASN A 854 56.06 31.88 23.33
C ASN A 854 54.79 31.33 24.00
N ALA A 855 53.61 31.66 23.46
CA ALA A 855 52.32 31.07 23.84
C ALA A 855 51.95 29.80 23.04
N GLY A 856 52.81 29.32 22.12
CA GLY A 856 52.76 27.94 21.58
C GLY A 856 51.84 27.65 20.39
N ILE A 857 51.60 28.59 19.47
CA ILE A 857 50.63 28.41 18.36
C ILE A 857 51.35 28.56 17.00
N GLY A 858 51.59 27.46 16.27
CA GLY A 858 52.52 27.42 15.13
C GLY A 858 52.17 26.59 13.87
N THR A 859 52.16 25.25 13.89
CA THR A 859 52.03 24.44 12.65
C THR A 859 51.14 23.19 12.75
N LEU A 860 50.59 22.74 11.60
CA LEU A 860 49.61 21.65 11.50
C LEU A 860 50.20 20.24 11.82
N ASN A 861 51.51 20.03 11.62
CA ASN A 861 52.19 18.77 11.95
C ASN A 861 52.44 18.61 13.46
N GLU A 862 52.43 19.71 14.21
CA GLU A 862 52.65 19.73 15.66
C GLU A 862 51.32 19.67 16.43
N MET A 863 50.19 20.03 15.79
CA MET A 863 48.85 19.91 16.37
C MET A 863 48.45 18.47 16.71
N VAL A 864 48.96 17.47 15.98
CA VAL A 864 48.59 16.04 16.15
C VAL A 864 49.11 15.46 17.47
N TYR A 865 50.17 16.04 18.05
CA TYR A 865 50.81 15.57 19.28
C TYR A 865 50.44 16.39 20.53
N LEU A 866 49.55 17.39 20.39
CA LEU A 866 49.07 18.21 21.51
C LEU A 866 47.94 17.53 22.29
N PRO A 867 47.76 17.85 23.59
CA PRO A 867 46.60 17.41 24.37
C PRO A 867 45.27 17.88 23.72
N PRO A 868 44.20 17.07 23.73
CA PRO A 868 42.92 17.35 23.05
C PRO A 868 42.28 18.70 23.40
N GLU A 869 42.51 19.17 24.63
CA GLU A 869 42.00 20.42 25.18
C GLU A 869 42.64 21.66 24.52
N LEU A 870 43.94 21.59 24.21
CA LEU A 870 44.71 22.64 23.55
C LEU A 870 44.42 22.71 22.04
N GLN A 871 44.20 21.54 21.41
CA GLN A 871 43.72 21.47 20.02
C GLN A 871 42.35 22.14 19.86
N LYS A 872 41.43 21.92 20.81
CA LYS A 872 40.09 22.53 20.84
C LYS A 872 40.14 24.06 20.98
N GLN A 873 41.04 24.58 21.81
CA GLN A 873 41.17 26.02 22.05
C GLN A 873 41.75 26.75 20.84
N ILE A 874 42.80 26.22 20.20
CA ILE A 874 43.41 26.83 19.00
C ILE A 874 42.44 26.81 17.80
N LEU A 875 41.64 25.74 17.65
CA LEU A 875 40.59 25.63 16.63
C LEU A 875 39.45 26.65 16.85
N SER A 876 39.14 27.01 18.10
CA SER A 876 38.14 28.02 18.43
C SER A 876 38.62 29.46 18.17
N TYR A 877 39.95 29.66 18.16
CA TYR A 877 40.60 30.96 18.11
C TYR A 877 40.86 31.48 16.69
N LEU A 878 40.95 30.57 15.71
CA LEU A 878 41.20 30.89 14.30
C LEU A 878 39.91 30.96 13.44
N ASP A 879 38.72 30.87 14.06
CA ASP A 879 37.41 30.72 13.41
C ASP A 879 37.41 29.69 12.26
N LEU A 880 38.08 28.56 12.51
CA LEU A 880 38.29 27.47 11.55
C LEU A 880 37.17 26.43 11.60
N THR A 881 35.95 26.86 11.86
CA THR A 881 34.75 25.99 11.89
C THR A 881 34.62 25.16 10.61
N SER A 882 35.13 25.69 9.49
CA SER A 882 35.20 25.06 8.16
C SER A 882 36.27 23.95 8.03
N LEU A 883 37.34 23.94 8.84
CA LEU A 883 38.40 22.92 8.81
C LEU A 883 38.12 21.70 9.69
N LYS A 884 37.13 21.77 10.59
CA LYS A 884 36.70 20.63 11.41
C LYS A 884 36.30 19.42 10.52
N ASN A 885 35.70 19.69 9.37
CA ASN A 885 35.35 18.69 8.35
C ASN A 885 36.57 18.16 7.58
N VAL A 886 37.63 18.96 7.42
CA VAL A 886 38.87 18.59 6.71
C VAL A 886 39.75 17.69 7.58
N VAL A 887 39.87 17.99 8.88
CA VAL A 887 40.61 17.16 9.83
C VAL A 887 39.97 15.76 9.94
N LEU A 888 38.64 15.69 9.97
CA LEU A 888 37.89 14.42 10.01
C LEU A 888 37.93 13.64 8.68
N ALA A 889 38.34 14.26 7.58
CA ALA A 889 38.38 13.65 6.25
C ALA A 889 39.80 13.43 5.68
N LEU A 890 40.84 13.74 6.47
CA LEU A 890 42.25 13.46 6.16
C LEU A 890 42.54 12.02 5.70
N PRO A 891 41.86 10.96 6.17
CA PRO A 891 42.10 9.60 5.70
C PRO A 891 41.66 9.33 4.25
N VAL A 892 40.84 10.21 3.65
CA VAL A 892 40.14 9.95 2.37
C VAL A 892 40.78 10.72 1.19
N LEU A 893 41.67 11.67 1.47
CA LEU A 893 42.28 12.53 0.44
C LEU A 893 43.62 11.97 -0.07
N PRO A 894 43.94 12.07 -1.37
CA PRO A 894 45.26 11.71 -1.91
C PRO A 894 46.38 12.56 -1.30
N GLN A 895 47.51 11.94 -0.93
CA GLN A 895 48.64 12.61 -0.25
C GLN A 895 49.43 13.61 -1.11
N GLU A 896 49.18 13.68 -2.42
CA GLU A 896 50.03 14.38 -3.39
C GLU A 896 49.86 15.92 -3.44
N LEU A 897 48.92 16.51 -2.69
CA LEU A 897 48.61 17.95 -2.70
C LEU A 897 49.25 18.72 -1.53
N ILE A 898 50.59 18.78 -1.49
CA ILE A 898 51.35 19.55 -0.48
C ILE A 898 52.36 20.47 -1.17
N GLN A 899 51.90 21.57 -1.79
CA GLN A 899 52.72 22.76 -2.07
C GLN A 899 51.84 24.02 -2.14
N VAL A 900 51.40 24.57 -1.01
CA VAL A 900 50.81 25.93 -0.96
C VAL A 900 51.22 26.64 0.33
N THR A 901 51.66 27.88 0.22
CA THR A 901 52.31 28.70 1.25
C THR A 901 51.38 29.41 2.24
N ASN A 902 50.05 29.19 2.17
CA ASN A 902 49.06 29.89 3.01
C ASN A 902 47.96 28.93 3.53
N LEU A 903 47.81 28.84 4.86
CA LEU A 903 46.83 27.98 5.56
C LEU A 903 45.38 28.25 5.18
N ARG A 904 45.00 29.51 4.87
CA ARG A 904 43.64 29.89 4.46
C ARG A 904 43.35 29.47 3.01
N ALA A 905 44.36 29.51 2.15
CA ALA A 905 44.25 29.04 0.77
C ALA A 905 44.20 27.50 0.73
N LEU A 906 45.10 26.83 1.48
CA LEU A 906 45.12 25.38 1.64
C LEU A 906 43.80 24.86 2.24
N SER A 907 43.21 25.57 3.23
CA SER A 907 41.91 25.19 3.79
C SER A 907 40.78 25.32 2.78
N HIS A 908 40.73 26.41 2.02
CA HIS A 908 39.69 26.61 0.99
C HIS A 908 39.82 25.58 -0.14
N GLU A 909 41.02 25.33 -0.62
CA GLU A 909 41.29 24.35 -1.67
C GLU A 909 40.96 22.92 -1.20
N ARG A 910 41.35 22.54 0.04
CA ARG A 910 40.99 21.24 0.61
C ARG A 910 39.49 21.09 0.86
N ILE A 911 38.80 22.12 1.34
CA ILE A 911 37.34 22.10 1.51
C ILE A 911 36.65 21.94 0.15
N ASN A 912 37.13 22.63 -0.88
CA ASN A 912 36.58 22.53 -2.22
C ASN A 912 36.84 21.17 -2.85
N SER A 913 38.04 20.60 -2.70
CA SER A 913 38.33 19.23 -3.15
C SER A 913 37.51 18.17 -2.42
N LEU A 914 37.30 18.33 -1.11
CA LEU A 914 36.40 17.48 -0.31
C LEU A 914 34.95 17.57 -0.80
N ARG A 915 34.44 18.78 -0.99
CA ARG A 915 33.09 19.00 -1.55
C ARG A 915 32.97 18.36 -2.92
N SER A 916 33.94 18.56 -3.81
CA SER A 916 33.95 17.95 -5.14
C SER A 916 33.93 16.43 -5.09
N TYR A 917 34.68 15.81 -4.18
CA TYR A 917 34.68 14.36 -3.97
C TYR A 917 33.33 13.81 -3.45
N TYR A 918 32.78 14.42 -2.40
CA TYR A 918 31.46 14.02 -1.88
C TYR A 918 30.34 14.28 -2.89
N TYR A 919 30.41 15.39 -3.62
CA TYR A 919 29.39 15.74 -4.61
C TYR A 919 29.43 14.79 -5.81
N SER A 920 30.63 14.41 -6.30
CA SER A 920 30.74 13.47 -7.42
C SER A 920 30.25 12.07 -7.04
N THR A 921 30.58 11.59 -5.84
CA THR A 921 30.10 10.28 -5.34
C THR A 921 28.58 10.26 -5.13
N TRP A 922 28.01 11.33 -4.57
CA TRP A 922 26.55 11.42 -4.42
C TRP A 922 25.84 11.58 -5.76
N GLU A 923 26.43 12.30 -6.73
CA GLU A 923 25.83 12.46 -8.05
C GLU A 923 25.85 11.14 -8.84
N SER A 924 26.92 10.35 -8.73
CA SER A 924 26.96 8.98 -9.25
C SER A 924 25.89 8.09 -8.60
N TRP A 925 25.71 8.17 -7.28
CA TRP A 925 24.66 7.41 -6.60
C TRP A 925 23.23 7.86 -7.00
N ARG A 926 23.03 9.17 -7.25
CA ARG A 926 21.75 9.72 -7.72
C ARG A 926 21.41 9.26 -9.13
N SER A 927 22.38 9.20 -10.04
CA SER A 927 22.15 8.86 -11.45
C SER A 927 21.74 7.39 -11.65
N ILE A 928 22.09 6.50 -10.71
CA ILE A 928 21.77 5.07 -10.72
C ILE A 928 20.45 4.80 -9.92
N GLY A 929 19.61 5.81 -9.72
CA GLY A 929 18.40 5.74 -8.89
C GLY A 929 17.25 4.91 -9.46
N SER A 930 16.65 4.04 -8.64
CA SER A 930 15.36 3.39 -8.95
C SER A 930 14.22 4.43 -8.90
N ARG A 931 13.23 4.30 -9.80
CA ARG A 931 12.13 5.26 -9.90
C ARG A 931 11.29 5.30 -8.62
N GLY A 932 10.93 6.51 -8.18
CA GLY A 932 10.21 6.74 -6.92
C GLY A 932 11.12 6.83 -5.68
N SER A 933 12.43 6.63 -5.81
CA SER A 933 13.40 6.87 -4.74
C SER A 933 13.77 8.35 -4.66
N ARG A 934 13.64 8.98 -3.48
CA ARG A 934 13.98 10.39 -3.27
C ARG A 934 15.49 10.61 -3.07
N ARG A 935 16.33 9.93 -3.87
CA ARG A 935 17.81 10.04 -3.82
C ARG A 935 18.31 11.46 -4.05
N TRP A 936 17.64 12.19 -4.94
CA TRP A 936 17.95 13.59 -5.22
C TRP A 936 17.80 14.45 -3.95
N LEU A 937 16.75 14.22 -3.15
CA LEU A 937 16.49 14.92 -1.89
C LEU A 937 17.49 14.49 -0.81
N ALA A 938 17.72 13.18 -0.66
CA ALA A 938 18.77 12.66 0.22
C ALA A 938 20.12 13.34 -0.08
N GLY A 939 20.47 13.42 -1.35
CA GLY A 939 21.68 14.09 -1.81
C GLY A 939 21.70 15.59 -1.52
N SER A 940 20.57 16.28 -1.64
CA SER A 940 20.49 17.71 -1.32
C SER A 940 20.69 17.93 0.18
N ARG A 941 20.05 17.11 1.02
CA ARG A 941 20.29 17.11 2.48
C ARG A 941 21.74 16.83 2.84
N MET A 942 22.37 15.85 2.19
CA MET A 942 23.79 15.56 2.42
C MET A 942 24.69 16.74 2.02
N ARG A 943 24.38 17.43 0.91
CA ARG A 943 25.08 18.65 0.48
C ARG A 943 24.95 19.76 1.53
N THR A 944 23.73 20.08 1.93
CA THR A 944 23.47 21.10 2.96
C THR A 944 24.12 20.75 4.30
N CYS A 945 24.07 19.49 4.70
CA CYS A 945 24.72 18.98 5.91
C CYS A 945 26.24 19.18 5.86
N LEU A 946 26.86 18.88 4.71
CA LEU A 946 28.30 19.09 4.51
C LEU A 946 28.68 20.58 4.48
N GLU A 947 27.89 21.42 3.80
CA GLU A 947 28.13 22.86 3.69
C GLU A 947 28.02 23.57 5.04
N ASN A 948 27.03 23.18 5.86
CA ASN A 948 26.75 23.79 7.15
C ASN A 948 27.38 23.04 8.34
N ALA A 949 28.17 21.99 8.09
CA ALA A 949 28.79 21.14 9.10
C ALA A 949 27.80 20.64 10.17
N GLN A 950 26.62 20.20 9.74
CA GLN A 950 25.58 19.72 10.64
C GLN A 950 26.00 18.40 11.32
N THR A 951 25.60 18.25 12.58
CA THR A 951 25.89 17.03 13.36
C THR A 951 24.77 16.00 13.31
N GLU A 952 23.64 16.35 12.71
CA GLU A 952 22.48 15.49 12.57
C GLU A 952 22.10 15.46 11.09
N LEU A 953 21.85 14.26 10.56
CA LEU A 953 21.42 14.05 9.19
C LEU A 953 20.31 13.00 9.18
N SER A 954 19.10 13.43 8.82
CA SER A 954 17.98 12.52 8.55
C SER A 954 17.68 12.46 7.06
N ILE A 955 17.75 11.24 6.51
CA ILE A 955 17.30 10.88 5.16
C ILE A 955 16.30 9.69 5.24
N GLY A 956 15.59 9.58 6.36
CA GLY A 956 14.57 8.59 6.55
C GLY A 956 13.27 8.89 5.78
N GLY A 957 12.50 7.87 5.41
CA GLY A 957 11.22 8.05 4.72
C GLY A 957 11.34 8.45 3.25
N PHE A 958 12.50 8.25 2.65
CA PHE A 958 12.84 8.73 1.30
C PHE A 958 12.73 7.64 0.22
N ASN A 959 12.17 6.49 0.57
CA ASN A 959 12.01 5.35 -0.33
C ASN A 959 13.37 4.93 -0.97
N LEU A 960 14.44 4.98 -0.18
CA LEU A 960 15.79 4.64 -0.61
C LEU A 960 15.97 3.12 -0.61
N ARG A 961 16.55 2.57 -1.68
CA ARG A 961 16.93 1.14 -1.76
C ARG A 961 18.42 0.88 -1.60
N THR A 962 19.23 1.90 -1.81
CA THR A 962 20.66 1.89 -1.56
C THR A 962 21.03 3.24 -0.95
N LEU A 963 22.16 3.30 -0.27
CA LEU A 963 22.77 4.54 0.24
C LEU A 963 24.06 4.82 -0.55
N PRO A 964 24.53 6.08 -0.58
CA PRO A 964 25.87 6.35 -1.05
C PRO A 964 26.91 5.75 -0.09
N VAL A 965 28.10 5.46 -0.61
CA VAL A 965 29.19 4.85 0.17
C VAL A 965 29.69 5.78 1.28
N HIS A 966 29.68 7.10 1.05
CA HIS A 966 30.21 8.10 2.00
C HIS A 966 29.15 9.10 2.45
N PHE A 967 29.21 9.45 3.74
CA PHE A 967 28.37 10.45 4.39
C PHE A 967 29.20 11.63 4.90
N PRO A 968 28.59 12.82 5.13
CA PRO A 968 29.32 13.96 5.66
C PRO A 968 30.04 13.61 6.98
N PRO A 969 31.34 13.95 7.13
CA PRO A 969 32.17 13.45 8.23
C PRO A 969 31.83 14.04 9.61
N SER A 970 31.10 15.17 9.66
CA SER A 970 30.67 15.84 10.88
C SER A 970 29.44 15.21 11.55
N VAL A 971 28.76 14.28 10.88
CA VAL A 971 27.52 13.66 11.35
C VAL A 971 27.79 12.81 12.61
N ARG A 972 27.03 13.10 13.66
CA ARG A 972 26.98 12.38 14.94
C ARG A 972 25.69 11.58 15.11
N LYS A 973 24.59 12.05 14.53
CA LYS A 973 23.31 11.33 14.47
C LYS A 973 22.89 11.11 13.03
N LEU A 974 22.77 9.85 12.64
CA LEU A 974 22.38 9.46 11.28
C LEU A 974 21.06 8.69 11.32
N ASP A 975 20.04 9.24 10.67
CA ASP A 975 18.74 8.60 10.51
C ASP A 975 18.50 8.24 9.04
N VAL A 976 18.45 6.94 8.76
CA VAL A 976 18.15 6.34 7.45
C VAL A 976 16.90 5.45 7.53
N SER A 977 16.06 5.65 8.54
CA SER A 977 14.89 4.82 8.83
C SER A 977 13.77 4.95 7.78
N ALA A 978 12.78 4.06 7.80
CA ALA A 978 11.61 4.12 6.92
C ALA A 978 11.98 4.16 5.42
N ASN A 979 12.94 3.34 5.03
CA ASN A 979 13.38 3.18 3.64
C ASN A 979 13.18 1.71 3.21
N HIS A 980 13.78 1.30 2.10
CA HIS A 980 13.73 -0.06 1.56
C HIS A 980 15.13 -0.65 1.41
N LEU A 981 16.02 -0.35 2.37
CA LEU A 981 17.41 -0.78 2.34
C LEU A 981 17.49 -2.29 2.66
N PRO A 982 18.06 -3.12 1.76
CA PRO A 982 18.27 -4.54 2.01
C PRO A 982 19.57 -4.82 2.80
N ASP A 983 20.53 -3.90 2.74
CA ASP A 983 21.80 -3.90 3.46
C ASP A 983 22.27 -2.46 3.78
N LEU A 984 23.34 -2.36 4.58
CA LEU A 984 24.00 -1.10 4.95
C LEU A 984 25.51 -1.21 4.68
N ASN A 985 25.88 -1.26 3.40
CA ASN A 985 27.27 -1.24 2.96
C ASN A 985 27.78 0.20 2.79
N ILE A 986 28.02 0.89 3.92
CA ILE A 986 28.45 2.29 3.93
C ILE A 986 29.69 2.48 4.80
N ASN A 987 30.47 3.52 4.49
CA ASN A 987 31.51 4.02 5.37
C ASN A 987 30.87 4.96 6.39
N TRP A 988 30.76 4.47 7.63
CA TRP A 988 30.16 5.22 8.72
C TRP A 988 30.91 6.53 9.01
N PRO A 989 30.21 7.63 9.34
CA PRO A 989 30.86 8.83 9.83
C PRO A 989 31.74 8.52 11.06
N PRO A 990 32.99 9.03 11.13
CA PRO A 990 33.92 8.66 12.19
C PRO A 990 33.45 9.10 13.59
N ALA A 991 32.68 10.18 13.67
CA ALA A 991 32.15 10.74 14.93
C ALA A 991 30.71 10.28 15.27
N LEU A 992 30.22 9.22 14.62
CA LEU A 992 28.84 8.76 14.78
C LEU A 992 28.56 8.22 16.19
N ALA A 993 27.60 8.82 16.89
CA ALA A 993 27.19 8.42 18.23
C ALA A 993 25.80 7.75 18.25
N GLU A 994 24.92 8.12 17.32
CA GLU A 994 23.55 7.61 17.23
C GLU A 994 23.21 7.24 15.79
N VAL A 995 22.63 6.06 15.60
CA VAL A 995 22.19 5.61 14.29
C VAL A 995 20.79 5.02 14.36
N ASN A 996 19.94 5.43 13.41
CA ASN A 996 18.61 4.88 13.23
C ASN A 996 18.45 4.34 11.80
N PHE A 997 18.28 3.04 11.68
CA PHE A 997 17.98 2.35 10.42
C PHE A 997 16.73 1.48 10.52
N SER A 998 15.82 1.86 11.42
CA SER A 998 14.53 1.22 11.65
C SER A 998 13.64 1.22 10.39
N PHE A 999 12.66 0.32 10.31
CA PHE A 999 11.67 0.27 9.21
C PHE A 999 12.33 0.17 7.83
N ASN A 1000 13.27 -0.76 7.69
CA ASN A 1000 13.95 -1.10 6.45
C ASN A 1000 13.74 -2.60 6.13
N GLN A 1001 14.55 -3.15 5.22
CA GLN A 1001 14.45 -4.55 4.79
C GLN A 1001 15.74 -5.32 5.09
N LEU A 1002 16.52 -4.88 6.09
CA LEU A 1002 17.82 -5.45 6.41
C LEU A 1002 17.67 -6.90 6.88
N ASN A 1003 18.40 -7.81 6.25
CA ASN A 1003 18.40 -9.23 6.62
C ASN A 1003 19.48 -9.58 7.66
N SER A 1004 20.51 -8.73 7.79
CA SER A 1004 21.61 -8.87 8.74
C SER A 1004 21.88 -7.54 9.45
N PHE A 1005 22.44 -7.62 10.66
CA PHE A 1005 22.89 -6.45 11.40
C PHE A 1005 24.27 -5.99 10.88
N PRO A 1006 24.47 -4.70 10.56
CA PRO A 1006 25.73 -4.22 10.01
C PRO A 1006 26.82 -4.07 11.08
N THR A 1007 28.09 -4.09 10.67
CA THR A 1007 29.21 -3.69 11.53
C THR A 1007 29.17 -2.19 11.77
N LEU A 1008 29.10 -1.76 13.03
CA LEU A 1008 29.02 -0.36 13.44
C LEU A 1008 30.36 0.14 14.01
N PRO A 1009 30.66 1.44 13.95
CA PRO A 1009 31.88 1.98 14.56
C PRO A 1009 31.78 2.04 16.09
N ASP A 1010 32.92 1.94 16.78
CA ASP A 1010 33.02 1.90 18.26
C ASP A 1010 32.54 3.18 18.96
N SER A 1011 32.39 4.27 18.21
CA SER A 1011 31.85 5.54 18.68
C SER A 1011 30.33 5.52 18.92
N VAL A 1012 29.61 4.52 18.40
CA VAL A 1012 28.15 4.42 18.52
C VAL A 1012 27.72 4.03 19.93
N VAL A 1013 26.80 4.82 20.48
CA VAL A 1013 26.22 4.67 21.83
C VAL A 1013 24.74 4.25 21.77
N THR A 1014 24.03 4.65 20.71
CA THR A 1014 22.59 4.42 20.55
C THR A 1014 22.28 3.85 19.17
N VAL A 1015 21.55 2.72 19.14
CA VAL A 1015 21.12 2.06 17.89
C VAL A 1015 19.61 1.81 17.89
N HIS A 1016 18.95 2.31 16.84
CA HIS A 1016 17.56 1.98 16.52
C HIS A 1016 17.48 1.15 15.23
N ALA A 1017 17.06 -0.11 15.36
CA ALA A 1017 17.03 -1.10 14.28
C ALA A 1017 15.68 -1.85 14.19
N GLN A 1018 14.62 -1.28 14.77
CA GLN A 1018 13.30 -1.93 14.83
C GLN A 1018 12.69 -2.13 13.44
N SER A 1019 11.81 -3.14 13.30
CA SER A 1019 11.03 -3.38 12.07
C SER A 1019 11.91 -3.59 10.84
N ASN A 1020 12.84 -4.54 10.93
CA ASN A 1020 13.67 -5.01 9.82
C ASN A 1020 13.42 -6.53 9.59
N ARG A 1021 14.29 -7.21 8.86
CA ARG A 1021 14.23 -8.67 8.62
C ARG A 1021 15.45 -9.39 9.22
N ILE A 1022 16.09 -8.79 10.23
CA ILE A 1022 17.35 -9.28 10.80
C ILE A 1022 17.09 -10.64 11.46
N ALA A 1023 17.75 -11.69 10.97
CA ALA A 1023 17.58 -13.04 11.46
C ALA A 1023 18.67 -13.44 12.49
N SER A 1024 19.86 -12.86 12.36
CA SER A 1024 21.02 -13.10 13.22
C SER A 1024 21.79 -11.80 13.48
N LEU A 1025 22.48 -11.76 14.62
CA LEU A 1025 23.49 -10.77 14.96
C LEU A 1025 24.83 -11.47 14.83
N ASP A 1026 25.49 -11.36 13.68
CA ASP A 1026 26.79 -12.01 13.44
C ASP A 1026 27.97 -11.04 13.60
N ALA A 1027 27.71 -9.74 13.57
CA ALA A 1027 28.70 -8.69 13.76
C ALA A 1027 28.87 -8.32 15.25
N PRO A 1028 30.09 -7.97 15.69
CA PRO A 1028 30.32 -7.48 17.04
C PRO A 1028 29.60 -6.15 17.28
N LEU A 1029 29.05 -5.99 18.49
CA LEU A 1029 28.39 -4.76 18.91
C LEU A 1029 29.43 -3.77 19.50
N PRO A 1030 29.26 -2.45 19.29
CA PRO A 1030 30.14 -1.44 19.88
C PRO A 1030 30.22 -1.54 21.41
N LEU A 1031 31.44 -1.46 21.97
CA LEU A 1031 31.65 -1.63 23.41
C LEU A 1031 30.98 -0.54 24.27
N ASN A 1032 30.81 0.66 23.70
CA ASN A 1032 30.20 1.82 24.35
C ASN A 1032 28.67 1.89 24.19
N LEU A 1033 28.05 0.86 23.62
CA LEU A 1033 26.62 0.85 23.35
C LEU A 1033 25.79 0.84 24.66
N VAL A 1034 24.90 1.81 24.81
CA VAL A 1034 24.02 1.98 25.98
C VAL A 1034 22.58 1.57 25.67
N PHE A 1035 22.13 1.79 24.43
CA PHE A 1035 20.77 1.51 23.99
C PHE A 1035 20.75 0.74 22.67
N LEU A 1036 20.04 -0.39 22.66
CA LEU A 1036 19.85 -1.24 21.48
C LEU A 1036 18.38 -1.62 21.31
N ASP A 1037 17.76 -1.17 20.22
CA ASP A 1037 16.42 -1.59 19.81
C ASP A 1037 16.44 -2.44 18.55
N LEU A 1038 16.08 -3.72 18.69
CA LEU A 1038 15.98 -4.72 17.65
C LEU A 1038 14.55 -5.29 17.54
N SER A 1039 13.56 -4.54 18.02
CA SER A 1039 12.18 -5.03 18.02
C SER A 1039 11.61 -5.26 16.61
N ASN A 1040 10.64 -6.17 16.48
CA ASN A 1040 9.98 -6.53 15.21
C ASN A 1040 10.97 -6.96 14.11
N ASN A 1041 11.87 -7.90 14.44
CA ASN A 1041 12.79 -8.52 13.51
C ASN A 1041 12.50 -10.04 13.39
N ARG A 1042 13.44 -10.82 12.87
CA ARG A 1042 13.33 -12.27 12.69
C ARG A 1042 14.35 -13.04 13.53
N ILE A 1043 14.84 -12.44 14.61
CA ILE A 1043 15.91 -12.99 15.43
C ILE A 1043 15.40 -14.26 16.12
N SER A 1044 16.04 -15.40 15.85
CA SER A 1044 15.70 -16.69 16.45
C SER A 1044 16.61 -17.07 17.60
N SER A 1045 17.82 -16.52 17.66
CA SER A 1045 18.80 -16.71 18.74
C SER A 1045 19.76 -15.53 18.85
N LEU A 1046 20.39 -15.37 20.03
CA LEU A 1046 21.41 -14.36 20.31
C LEU A 1046 22.73 -15.05 20.66
N SER A 1047 23.64 -15.11 19.68
CA SER A 1047 24.96 -15.74 19.78
C SER A 1047 26.09 -14.76 20.16
N VAL A 1048 25.85 -13.44 20.07
CA VAL A 1048 26.85 -12.41 20.31
C VAL A 1048 26.87 -11.95 21.77
N SER A 1049 28.07 -11.67 22.28
CA SER A 1049 28.27 -11.05 23.59
C SER A 1049 27.71 -9.63 23.61
N LEU A 1050 26.79 -9.36 24.53
CA LEU A 1050 26.23 -8.02 24.71
C LEU A 1050 27.26 -7.07 25.35
N PRO A 1051 27.31 -5.78 24.96
CA PRO A 1051 28.26 -4.82 25.51
C PRO A 1051 28.05 -4.57 27.02
N PRO A 1052 29.13 -4.38 27.81
CA PRO A 1052 29.04 -4.26 29.27
C PRO A 1052 28.30 -2.98 29.73
N MET A 1053 28.29 -1.93 28.91
CA MET A 1053 27.62 -0.64 29.17
C MET A 1053 26.14 -0.62 28.80
N LEU A 1054 25.62 -1.70 28.20
CA LEU A 1054 24.25 -1.74 27.70
C LEU A 1054 23.25 -1.66 28.85
N ALA A 1055 22.47 -0.57 28.87
CA ALA A 1055 21.48 -0.29 29.90
C ALA A 1055 20.06 -0.67 29.46
N GLN A 1056 19.79 -0.66 28.16
CA GLN A 1056 18.46 -0.96 27.60
C GLN A 1056 18.57 -1.88 26.38
N LEU A 1057 17.83 -2.99 26.42
CA LEU A 1057 17.74 -3.96 25.33
C LEU A 1057 16.27 -4.24 25.00
N ASN A 1058 15.90 -3.96 23.75
CA ASN A 1058 14.57 -4.25 23.21
C ASN A 1058 14.64 -5.29 22.09
N LEU A 1059 14.01 -6.44 22.33
CA LEU A 1059 13.95 -7.60 21.43
C LEU A 1059 12.50 -8.06 21.20
N ASN A 1060 11.53 -7.19 21.49
CA ASN A 1060 10.11 -7.45 21.26
C ASN A 1060 9.83 -7.92 19.82
N GLY A 1061 8.89 -8.84 19.60
CA GLY A 1061 8.38 -9.12 18.25
C GLY A 1061 9.38 -9.89 17.38
N ASN A 1062 10.17 -10.77 17.98
CA ASN A 1062 11.15 -11.61 17.30
C ASN A 1062 10.69 -13.09 17.31
N GLN A 1063 11.59 -14.01 16.99
CA GLN A 1063 11.31 -15.44 16.89
C GLN A 1063 12.09 -16.26 17.92
N LEU A 1064 12.50 -15.63 19.04
CA LEU A 1064 13.30 -16.28 20.08
C LEU A 1064 12.51 -17.41 20.74
N THR A 1065 13.09 -18.61 20.83
CA THR A 1065 12.50 -19.78 21.49
C THR A 1065 13.08 -20.05 22.88
N THR A 1066 14.33 -19.66 23.09
CA THR A 1066 15.01 -19.62 24.40
C THR A 1066 15.77 -18.30 24.54
N PHE A 1067 16.10 -17.94 25.78
CA PHE A 1067 16.91 -16.76 26.09
C PHE A 1067 17.96 -17.13 27.14
N ASP A 1068 19.12 -17.54 26.63
CA ASP A 1068 20.21 -18.15 27.40
C ASP A 1068 21.50 -17.29 27.35
N THR A 1069 21.39 -16.05 26.87
CA THR A 1069 22.51 -15.12 26.67
C THR A 1069 22.93 -14.47 27.99
N SER A 1070 24.24 -14.35 28.21
CA SER A 1070 24.77 -13.58 29.35
C SER A 1070 24.38 -12.10 29.23
N LEU A 1071 23.66 -11.61 30.23
CA LEU A 1071 23.16 -10.23 30.26
C LEU A 1071 24.17 -9.30 30.95
N PRO A 1072 24.33 -8.06 30.44
CA PRO A 1072 25.30 -7.13 31.01
C PRO A 1072 24.87 -6.65 32.40
N PRO A 1073 25.83 -6.40 33.32
CA PRO A 1073 25.53 -6.07 34.71
C PRO A 1073 24.82 -4.72 34.89
N MET A 1074 24.97 -3.81 33.93
CA MET A 1074 24.35 -2.48 33.93
C MET A 1074 22.94 -2.45 33.35
N LEU A 1075 22.40 -3.60 32.90
CA LEU A 1075 21.09 -3.66 32.24
C LEU A 1075 19.96 -3.26 33.20
N ARG A 1076 19.19 -2.23 32.82
CA ARG A 1076 18.06 -1.71 33.60
C ARG A 1076 16.69 -2.06 33.00
N SER A 1077 16.63 -2.25 31.67
CA SER A 1077 15.39 -2.55 30.94
C SER A 1077 15.61 -3.69 29.96
N LEU A 1078 14.80 -4.75 30.10
CA LEU A 1078 14.78 -5.89 29.19
C LEU A 1078 13.35 -6.13 28.68
N GLN A 1079 13.20 -6.06 27.36
CA GLN A 1079 11.92 -6.23 26.66
C GLN A 1079 12.02 -7.41 25.68
N LEU A 1080 11.23 -8.45 25.93
CA LEU A 1080 11.23 -9.74 25.22
C LEU A 1080 9.82 -10.16 24.77
N GLN A 1081 8.85 -9.24 24.79
CA GLN A 1081 7.46 -9.54 24.50
C GLN A 1081 7.21 -9.96 23.04
N ASN A 1082 6.12 -10.66 22.76
CA ASN A 1082 5.79 -11.20 21.42
C ASN A 1082 6.95 -12.03 20.80
N ASN A 1083 7.47 -12.99 21.56
CA ASN A 1083 8.42 -13.98 21.06
C ASN A 1083 7.80 -15.39 21.19
N ARG A 1084 8.61 -16.45 21.10
CA ARG A 1084 8.20 -17.84 21.29
C ARG A 1084 8.94 -18.49 22.46
N LEU A 1085 9.32 -17.70 23.46
CA LEU A 1085 10.18 -18.13 24.56
C LEU A 1085 9.47 -19.21 25.39
N THR A 1086 10.09 -20.36 25.50
CA THR A 1086 9.67 -21.46 26.38
C THR A 1086 10.36 -21.41 27.74
N ARG A 1087 11.54 -20.79 27.79
CA ARG A 1087 12.37 -20.60 28.99
C ARG A 1087 13.21 -19.34 28.87
N ILE A 1088 13.55 -18.77 30.03
CA ILE A 1088 14.58 -17.74 30.20
C ILE A 1088 15.58 -18.33 31.19
N SER A 1089 16.74 -18.81 30.71
CA SER A 1089 17.75 -19.44 31.57
C SER A 1089 18.83 -18.46 32.04
N ALA A 1090 18.88 -17.25 31.47
CA ALA A 1090 19.80 -16.22 31.88
C ALA A 1090 19.55 -15.78 33.33
N SER A 1091 20.60 -15.74 34.16
CA SER A 1091 20.52 -15.07 35.45
C SER A 1091 20.26 -13.58 35.20
N LEU A 1092 19.04 -13.12 35.47
CA LEU A 1092 18.67 -11.74 35.25
C LEU A 1092 19.53 -10.83 36.15
N PRO A 1093 20.19 -9.79 35.61
CA PRO A 1093 21.03 -8.89 36.40
C PRO A 1093 20.25 -8.23 37.53
N SER A 1094 20.91 -8.04 38.67
CA SER A 1094 20.25 -7.48 39.87
C SER A 1094 19.78 -6.03 39.70
N GLU A 1095 20.32 -5.30 38.71
CA GLU A 1095 19.99 -3.90 38.39
C GLU A 1095 18.76 -3.74 37.49
N VAL A 1096 18.18 -4.82 36.97
CA VAL A 1096 16.99 -4.76 36.10
C VAL A 1096 15.80 -4.18 36.87
N LEU A 1097 15.26 -3.07 36.37
CA LEU A 1097 14.11 -2.34 36.93
C LEU A 1097 12.81 -2.67 36.19
N PHE A 1098 12.90 -2.97 34.88
CA PHE A 1098 11.78 -3.28 34.01
C PHE A 1098 12.03 -4.57 33.23
N LEU A 1099 11.11 -5.52 33.36
CA LEU A 1099 11.10 -6.78 32.63
C LEU A 1099 9.73 -7.00 31.98
N ASP A 1100 9.73 -7.13 30.66
CA ASP A 1100 8.55 -7.51 29.88
C ASP A 1100 8.83 -8.79 29.09
N VAL A 1101 8.10 -9.85 29.41
CA VAL A 1101 8.16 -11.17 28.77
C VAL A 1101 6.77 -11.61 28.29
N SER A 1102 5.85 -10.67 28.12
CA SER A 1102 4.48 -10.96 27.71
C SER A 1102 4.37 -11.61 26.32
N ARG A 1103 3.30 -12.35 26.06
CA ARG A 1103 3.04 -13.00 24.75
C ARG A 1103 4.19 -13.90 24.33
N ASN A 1104 4.47 -14.88 25.17
CA ASN A 1104 5.47 -15.93 24.97
C ASN A 1104 4.85 -17.28 25.34
N LEU A 1105 5.67 -18.33 25.45
CA LEU A 1105 5.25 -19.69 25.76
C LEU A 1105 5.85 -20.16 27.10
N LEU A 1106 6.15 -19.24 28.02
CA LEU A 1106 6.83 -19.55 29.27
C LEU A 1106 5.92 -20.37 30.18
N THR A 1107 6.42 -21.50 30.67
CA THR A 1107 5.70 -22.34 31.65
C THR A 1107 6.11 -22.03 33.09
N GLN A 1108 7.31 -21.48 33.28
CA GLN A 1108 7.87 -21.13 34.57
C GLN A 1108 8.90 -19.99 34.46
N ILE A 1109 9.12 -19.30 35.58
CA ILE A 1109 10.19 -18.32 35.77
C ILE A 1109 10.86 -18.64 37.11
N SER A 1110 12.16 -18.92 37.10
CA SER A 1110 12.89 -19.39 38.28
C SER A 1110 13.16 -18.28 39.31
N HIS A 1111 13.66 -17.13 38.85
CA HIS A 1111 14.03 -16.02 39.73
C HIS A 1111 13.72 -14.66 39.10
N LEU A 1112 13.39 -13.68 39.95
CA LEU A 1112 13.19 -12.28 39.56
C LEU A 1112 14.28 -11.38 40.17
N PRO A 1113 14.72 -10.31 39.47
CA PRO A 1113 15.66 -9.33 40.00
C PRO A 1113 15.17 -8.67 41.29
N LYS A 1114 16.06 -8.49 42.26
CA LYS A 1114 15.72 -7.92 43.57
C LYS A 1114 15.26 -6.46 43.51
N LYS A 1115 15.70 -5.69 42.51
CA LYS A 1115 15.35 -4.26 42.31
C LYS A 1115 14.18 -4.04 41.34
N LEU A 1116 13.52 -5.11 40.87
CA LEU A 1116 12.48 -5.02 39.86
C LEU A 1116 11.31 -4.14 40.33
N ILE A 1117 10.91 -3.18 39.50
CA ILE A 1117 9.81 -2.24 39.79
C ILE A 1117 8.56 -2.63 39.00
N ARG A 1118 8.74 -3.07 37.75
CA ARG A 1118 7.64 -3.45 36.85
C ARG A 1118 7.93 -4.78 36.17
N PHE A 1119 6.97 -5.70 36.31
CA PHE A 1119 7.02 -7.04 35.75
C PHE A 1119 5.75 -7.31 34.93
N ILE A 1120 5.94 -7.61 33.65
CA ILE A 1120 4.86 -7.90 32.70
C ILE A 1120 5.14 -9.27 32.08
N ALA A 1121 4.21 -10.21 32.27
CA ALA A 1121 4.29 -11.59 31.81
C ALA A 1121 2.91 -12.14 31.37
N ASN A 1122 1.99 -11.26 30.98
CA ASN A 1122 0.70 -11.69 30.45
C ASN A 1122 0.82 -12.49 29.15
N ASP A 1123 -0.20 -13.28 28.82
CA ASP A 1123 -0.23 -14.14 27.62
C ASP A 1123 0.96 -15.11 27.58
N ASN A 1124 1.07 -15.96 28.61
CA ASN A 1124 2.06 -17.03 28.72
C ASN A 1124 1.36 -18.32 29.22
N ASN A 1125 2.15 -19.36 29.54
CA ASN A 1125 1.66 -20.63 30.09
C ASN A 1125 2.08 -20.83 31.56
N LEU A 1126 2.30 -19.74 32.31
CA LEU A 1126 2.80 -19.80 33.68
C LEU A 1126 1.78 -20.48 34.60
N GLN A 1127 2.21 -21.50 35.32
CA GLN A 1127 1.38 -22.15 36.34
C GLN A 1127 1.67 -21.64 37.75
N ASN A 1128 2.90 -21.22 38.00
CA ASN A 1128 3.38 -20.71 39.28
C ASN A 1128 4.32 -19.53 39.05
N LEU A 1129 4.44 -18.68 40.06
CA LEU A 1129 5.35 -17.54 40.07
C LEU A 1129 6.41 -17.69 41.16
N PRO A 1130 7.64 -17.20 40.92
CA PRO A 1130 8.66 -17.13 41.95
C PRO A 1130 8.32 -16.08 43.01
N THR A 1131 9.11 -16.01 44.07
CA THR A 1131 8.94 -14.97 45.10
C THR A 1131 9.08 -13.58 44.47
N LEU A 1132 8.05 -12.75 44.65
CA LEU A 1132 8.03 -11.41 44.11
C LEU A 1132 8.96 -10.47 44.90
N PRO A 1133 9.73 -9.59 44.24
CA PRO A 1133 10.62 -8.66 44.92
C PRO A 1133 9.84 -7.58 45.68
N LEU A 1134 10.35 -7.17 46.85
CA LEU A 1134 9.70 -6.17 47.72
C LEU A 1134 9.58 -4.77 47.08
N THR A 1135 10.36 -4.51 46.03
CA THR A 1135 10.35 -3.25 45.26
C THR A 1135 9.25 -3.18 44.20
N LEU A 1136 8.58 -4.30 43.90
CA LEU A 1136 7.63 -4.40 42.79
C LEU A 1136 6.40 -3.50 43.02
N LYS A 1137 6.07 -2.68 42.02
CA LYS A 1137 4.91 -1.78 42.03
C LYS A 1137 3.85 -2.15 41.00
N HIS A 1138 4.24 -2.81 39.92
CA HIS A 1138 3.36 -3.17 38.81
C HIS A 1138 3.57 -4.63 38.42
N LEU A 1139 2.51 -5.42 38.51
CA LEU A 1139 2.46 -6.83 38.14
C LEU A 1139 1.35 -7.06 37.11
N ASP A 1140 1.70 -7.60 35.95
CA ASP A 1140 0.73 -8.10 34.97
C ASP A 1140 1.07 -9.55 34.59
N ILE A 1141 0.17 -10.47 34.91
CA ILE A 1141 0.27 -11.92 34.70
C ILE A 1141 -1.04 -12.47 34.09
N ALA A 1142 -1.84 -11.61 33.46
CA ALA A 1142 -3.10 -12.03 32.86
C ALA A 1142 -2.92 -13.06 31.74
N ASN A 1143 -3.94 -13.85 31.40
CA ASN A 1143 -3.88 -14.87 30.36
C ASN A 1143 -2.72 -15.86 30.60
N ASN A 1144 -2.77 -16.56 31.73
CA ASN A 1144 -1.83 -17.61 32.12
C ASN A 1144 -2.60 -18.79 32.74
N ASN A 1145 -1.90 -19.77 33.33
CA ASN A 1145 -2.48 -20.93 33.99
C ASN A 1145 -2.23 -20.91 35.51
N VAL A 1146 -2.13 -19.72 36.11
CA VAL A 1146 -1.81 -19.57 37.54
C VAL A 1146 -2.99 -20.04 38.39
N MET A 1147 -2.73 -21.02 39.28
CA MET A 1147 -3.74 -21.57 40.18
C MET A 1147 -3.84 -20.81 41.51
N ILE A 1148 -2.74 -20.21 41.95
CA ILE A 1148 -2.64 -19.53 43.25
C ILE A 1148 -1.94 -18.18 43.03
N LEU A 1149 -2.58 -17.10 43.45
CA LEU A 1149 -1.96 -15.78 43.42
C LEU A 1149 -0.79 -15.75 44.43
N PRO A 1150 0.43 -15.39 44.02
CA PRO A 1150 1.57 -15.34 44.94
C PRO A 1150 1.40 -14.23 45.98
N LYS A 1151 2.11 -14.37 47.11
CA LYS A 1151 2.13 -13.34 48.16
C LYS A 1151 2.63 -12.02 47.58
N LEU A 1152 1.75 -11.02 47.59
CA LEU A 1152 2.00 -9.71 47.00
C LEU A 1152 2.87 -8.84 47.93
N PRO A 1153 3.82 -8.06 47.40
CA PRO A 1153 4.65 -7.16 48.20
C PRO A 1153 3.86 -5.93 48.66
N LYS A 1154 4.20 -5.37 49.83
CA LYS A 1154 3.44 -4.27 50.45
C LYS A 1154 3.28 -3.02 49.59
N LYS A 1155 4.25 -2.73 48.70
CA LYS A 1155 4.27 -1.52 47.83
C LYS A 1155 3.63 -1.72 46.46
N ILE A 1156 2.98 -2.86 46.22
CA ILE A 1156 2.32 -3.15 44.94
C ILE A 1156 1.14 -2.19 44.72
N GLN A 1157 1.03 -1.61 43.52
CA GLN A 1157 0.00 -0.61 43.19
C GLN A 1157 -0.93 -1.07 42.08
N TYR A 1158 -0.43 -1.85 41.14
CA TYR A 1158 -1.17 -2.37 40.00
C TYR A 1158 -0.99 -3.88 39.91
N VAL A 1159 -2.11 -4.62 39.91
CA VAL A 1159 -2.13 -6.07 39.77
C VAL A 1159 -3.17 -6.46 38.72
N ASN A 1160 -2.71 -7.11 37.65
CA ASN A 1160 -3.57 -7.76 36.68
C ASN A 1160 -3.25 -9.26 36.62
N ALA A 1161 -4.21 -10.07 37.02
CA ALA A 1161 -4.16 -11.54 37.03
C ALA A 1161 -5.47 -12.14 36.49
N GLY A 1162 -6.15 -11.43 35.57
CA GLY A 1162 -7.32 -11.97 34.88
C GLY A 1162 -6.98 -13.12 33.94
N HIS A 1163 -7.97 -13.92 33.53
CA HIS A 1163 -7.81 -15.06 32.62
C HIS A 1163 -6.75 -16.05 33.11
N ASN A 1164 -6.95 -16.53 34.33
CA ASN A 1164 -6.14 -17.56 34.98
C ASN A 1164 -7.09 -18.62 35.59
N VAL A 1165 -6.58 -19.51 36.43
CA VAL A 1165 -7.36 -20.54 37.13
C VAL A 1165 -7.29 -20.35 38.65
N ILE A 1166 -7.26 -19.09 39.10
CA ILE A 1166 -7.15 -18.75 40.53
C ILE A 1166 -8.49 -19.05 41.21
N ALA A 1167 -8.45 -19.88 42.26
CA ALA A 1167 -9.65 -20.29 42.99
C ALA A 1167 -9.92 -19.49 44.28
N TYR A 1168 -8.86 -18.93 44.88
CA TYR A 1168 -8.94 -18.20 46.14
C TYR A 1168 -7.94 -17.05 46.18
N ILE A 1169 -8.35 -15.97 46.83
CA ILE A 1169 -7.51 -14.79 47.08
C ILE A 1169 -7.27 -14.69 48.59
N ASP A 1170 -6.00 -14.68 48.99
CA ASP A 1170 -5.57 -14.41 50.37
C ASP A 1170 -5.56 -12.88 50.66
N LEU A 1171 -5.06 -12.49 51.83
CA LEU A 1171 -4.96 -11.08 52.25
C LEU A 1171 -4.21 -10.21 51.23
N LEU A 1172 -4.89 -9.17 50.75
CA LEU A 1172 -4.38 -8.22 49.77
C LEU A 1172 -3.71 -7.01 50.46
N PRO A 1173 -2.56 -6.50 49.97
CA PRO A 1173 -1.96 -5.28 50.48
C PRO A 1173 -2.80 -4.00 50.22
N ASP A 1174 -2.81 -3.07 51.19
CA ASP A 1174 -3.61 -1.84 51.13
C ASP A 1174 -3.20 -0.82 50.05
N ASP A 1175 -1.96 -0.91 49.54
CA ASP A 1175 -1.43 0.03 48.52
C ASP A 1175 -1.94 -0.23 47.10
N ILE A 1176 -2.69 -1.31 46.87
CA ILE A 1176 -3.26 -1.64 45.56
C ILE A 1176 -4.28 -0.58 45.16
N THR A 1177 -4.10 -0.02 43.96
CA THR A 1177 -5.01 0.97 43.37
C THR A 1177 -5.85 0.39 42.24
N VAL A 1178 -5.32 -0.61 41.51
CA VAL A 1178 -5.99 -1.32 40.41
C VAL A 1178 -5.82 -2.81 40.60
N LEU A 1179 -6.94 -3.52 40.67
CA LEU A 1179 -6.99 -4.98 40.79
C LEU A 1179 -7.88 -5.57 39.70
N MET A 1180 -7.28 -6.39 38.85
CA MET A 1180 -7.94 -7.06 37.72
C MET A 1180 -7.78 -8.57 37.87
N LEU A 1181 -8.89 -9.28 38.02
CA LEU A 1181 -9.02 -10.70 38.34
C LEU A 1181 -10.13 -11.38 37.52
N GLN A 1182 -10.58 -10.75 36.44
CA GLN A 1182 -11.66 -11.27 35.59
C GLN A 1182 -11.35 -12.64 34.98
N HIS A 1183 -12.35 -13.46 34.66
CA HIS A 1183 -12.17 -14.78 34.05
C HIS A 1183 -11.22 -15.68 34.85
N ASN A 1184 -11.56 -15.92 36.11
CA ASN A 1184 -10.90 -16.91 36.97
C ASN A 1184 -11.98 -17.86 37.54
N ILE A 1185 -11.63 -18.70 38.52
CA ILE A 1185 -12.56 -19.56 39.26
C ILE A 1185 -12.65 -19.15 40.73
N ILE A 1186 -12.55 -17.84 41.01
CA ILE A 1186 -12.49 -17.30 42.38
C ILE A 1186 -13.84 -17.54 43.06
N MET A 1187 -13.83 -18.32 44.13
CA MET A 1187 -15.02 -18.59 44.95
C MET A 1187 -15.14 -17.64 46.15
N ARG A 1188 -14.01 -17.15 46.67
CA ARG A 1188 -13.95 -16.25 47.84
C ARG A 1188 -12.71 -15.39 47.86
N ILE A 1189 -12.84 -14.22 48.48
CA ILE A 1189 -11.74 -13.31 48.86
C ILE A 1189 -11.63 -13.33 50.38
N ARG A 1190 -10.45 -13.57 50.94
CA ARG A 1190 -10.20 -13.50 52.39
C ARG A 1190 -9.84 -12.07 52.81
N GLY A 1191 -10.49 -11.58 53.86
CA GLY A 1191 -10.24 -10.26 54.43
C GLY A 1191 -10.87 -9.13 53.63
N ASP A 1192 -10.51 -7.91 53.98
CA ASP A 1192 -11.05 -6.70 53.36
C ASP A 1192 -10.39 -6.38 52.01
N LEU A 1193 -11.11 -5.62 51.17
CA LEU A 1193 -10.53 -5.05 49.96
C LEU A 1193 -9.52 -3.94 50.32
N PRO A 1194 -8.45 -3.75 49.53
CA PRO A 1194 -7.44 -2.72 49.79
C PRO A 1194 -8.02 -1.30 49.94
N LEU A 1195 -7.59 -0.57 50.98
CA LEU A 1195 -8.11 0.76 51.30
C LEU A 1195 -7.91 1.82 50.19
N LYS A 1196 -6.85 1.68 49.38
CA LYS A 1196 -6.53 2.61 48.27
C LYS A 1196 -7.10 2.16 46.92
N LEU A 1197 -7.92 1.10 46.88
CA LEU A 1197 -8.45 0.54 45.65
C LEU A 1197 -9.36 1.54 44.94
N LYS A 1198 -9.05 1.82 43.67
CA LYS A 1198 -9.84 2.70 42.78
C LYS A 1198 -10.60 1.90 41.73
N SER A 1199 -10.03 0.81 41.24
CA SER A 1199 -10.65 -0.02 40.21
C SER A 1199 -10.57 -1.50 40.57
N LEU A 1200 -11.72 -2.14 40.66
CA LEU A 1200 -11.90 -3.58 40.85
C LEU A 1200 -12.58 -4.18 39.62
N ILE A 1201 -11.94 -5.17 39.00
CA ILE A 1201 -12.49 -5.90 37.86
C ILE A 1201 -12.37 -7.40 38.17
N ILE A 1202 -13.48 -8.07 38.44
CA ILE A 1202 -13.53 -9.49 38.84
C ILE A 1202 -14.70 -10.23 38.17
N ASN A 1203 -15.15 -9.75 37.02
CA ASN A 1203 -16.23 -10.39 36.25
C ASN A 1203 -15.84 -11.79 35.75
N ASN A 1204 -16.84 -12.65 35.48
CA ASN A 1204 -16.63 -14.05 35.08
C ASN A 1204 -15.82 -14.83 36.13
N ASN A 1205 -16.40 -15.00 37.32
CA ASN A 1205 -15.85 -15.78 38.43
C ASN A 1205 -17.00 -16.53 39.14
N LEU A 1206 -16.70 -17.20 40.26
CA LEU A 1206 -17.66 -18.00 41.03
C LEU A 1206 -17.97 -17.37 42.40
N LEU A 1207 -17.81 -16.04 42.51
CA LEU A 1207 -17.85 -15.36 43.79
C LEU A 1207 -19.28 -15.30 44.34
N GLY A 1208 -19.51 -15.88 45.52
CA GLY A 1208 -20.83 -15.87 46.19
C GLY A 1208 -21.13 -14.60 46.99
N GLN A 1209 -20.09 -13.97 47.54
CA GLN A 1209 -20.15 -12.75 48.34
C GLN A 1209 -18.91 -11.90 48.08
N ILE A 1210 -19.07 -10.57 48.11
CA ILE A 1210 -17.98 -9.60 47.97
C ILE A 1210 -17.74 -8.90 49.33
N PRO A 1211 -16.49 -8.63 49.75
CA PRO A 1211 -16.22 -7.89 50.99
C PRO A 1211 -16.69 -6.43 50.95
N ALA A 1212 -16.61 -5.74 52.09
CA ALA A 1212 -16.99 -4.33 52.22
C ALA A 1212 -16.24 -3.43 51.21
N TRP A 1213 -16.96 -2.45 50.66
CA TRP A 1213 -16.42 -1.54 49.66
C TRP A 1213 -15.45 -0.53 50.29
N PRO A 1214 -14.25 -0.32 49.70
CA PRO A 1214 -13.35 0.74 50.16
C PRO A 1214 -13.87 2.11 49.71
N ALA A 1215 -13.72 3.13 50.57
CA ALA A 1215 -14.27 4.47 50.37
C ALA A 1215 -13.81 5.18 49.07
N ASN A 1216 -12.65 4.78 48.52
CA ASN A 1216 -12.03 5.39 47.33
C ASN A 1216 -12.38 4.69 46.01
N LEU A 1217 -13.25 3.67 46.04
CA LEU A 1217 -13.54 2.89 44.84
C LEU A 1217 -14.30 3.73 43.81
N GLN A 1218 -13.79 3.72 42.57
CA GLN A 1218 -14.34 4.48 41.44
C GLN A 1218 -15.00 3.57 40.41
N LYS A 1219 -14.49 2.36 40.24
CA LYS A 1219 -14.95 1.41 39.23
C LYS A 1219 -15.02 0.00 39.82
N ALA A 1220 -16.14 -0.67 39.63
CA ALA A 1220 -16.39 -2.03 40.03
C ALA A 1220 -17.09 -2.81 38.91
N ILE A 1221 -16.40 -3.81 38.35
CA ILE A 1221 -17.00 -4.74 37.36
C ILE A 1221 -17.06 -6.12 37.99
N LEU A 1222 -18.26 -6.54 38.38
CA LEU A 1222 -18.58 -7.77 39.09
C LEU A 1222 -19.51 -8.70 38.28
N SER A 1223 -19.76 -8.41 37.01
CA SER A 1223 -20.71 -9.17 36.20
C SER A 1223 -20.33 -10.65 36.01
N HIS A 1224 -21.30 -11.53 35.78
CA HIS A 1224 -21.07 -12.98 35.63
C HIS A 1224 -20.36 -13.59 36.85
N ASN A 1225 -21.01 -13.49 38.01
CA ASN A 1225 -20.59 -14.11 39.27
C ASN A 1225 -21.79 -14.83 39.91
N HIS A 1226 -21.63 -15.31 41.15
CA HIS A 1226 -22.68 -15.96 41.93
C HIS A 1226 -23.15 -15.10 43.12
N LEU A 1227 -23.03 -13.77 43.01
CA LEU A 1227 -23.37 -12.87 44.09
C LEU A 1227 -24.86 -12.95 44.40
N THR A 1228 -25.18 -13.21 45.67
CA THR A 1228 -26.57 -13.23 46.17
C THR A 1228 -26.97 -11.89 46.77
N LEU A 1229 -26.01 -11.18 47.36
CA LEU A 1229 -26.18 -9.88 48.01
C LEU A 1229 -24.97 -8.99 47.71
N LEU A 1230 -25.20 -7.68 47.71
CA LEU A 1230 -24.14 -6.68 47.77
C LEU A 1230 -23.90 -6.28 49.24
N PRO A 1231 -22.69 -5.79 49.60
CA PRO A 1231 -22.35 -5.42 50.98
C PRO A 1231 -23.33 -4.40 51.59
N GLU A 1232 -23.78 -4.67 52.81
CA GLU A 1232 -24.59 -3.75 53.63
C GLU A 1232 -23.71 -2.64 54.22
N ALA A 1233 -23.28 -1.70 53.37
CA ALA A 1233 -22.47 -0.54 53.78
C ALA A 1233 -22.65 0.60 52.75
N PRO A 1234 -22.48 1.88 53.15
CA PRO A 1234 -22.71 3.00 52.24
C PRO A 1234 -21.83 2.87 50.99
N ILE A 1235 -22.49 3.00 49.83
CA ILE A 1235 -21.84 2.96 48.51
C ILE A 1235 -20.75 4.04 48.49
N PRO A 1236 -19.52 3.72 48.06
CA PRO A 1236 -18.43 4.69 48.02
C PRO A 1236 -18.85 5.94 47.22
N PRO A 1237 -18.71 7.16 47.76
CA PRO A 1237 -19.13 8.39 47.06
C PRO A 1237 -18.33 8.63 45.77
N SER A 1238 -17.16 8.00 45.64
CA SER A 1238 -16.33 8.05 44.44
C SER A 1238 -16.77 7.09 43.34
N LEU A 1239 -17.73 6.19 43.57
CA LEU A 1239 -18.11 5.13 42.63
C LEU A 1239 -18.82 5.72 41.40
N ARG A 1240 -18.21 5.55 40.23
CA ARG A 1240 -18.71 6.06 38.94
C ARG A 1240 -19.25 4.97 38.02
N LEU A 1241 -18.76 3.74 38.16
CA LEU A 1241 -19.17 2.61 37.34
C LEU A 1241 -19.32 1.38 38.21
N LEU A 1242 -20.52 0.78 38.17
CA LEU A 1242 -20.84 -0.49 38.78
C LEU A 1242 -21.51 -1.40 37.73
N ASP A 1243 -20.91 -2.54 37.43
CA ASP A 1243 -21.51 -3.59 36.59
C ASP A 1243 -21.70 -4.86 37.41
N VAL A 1244 -22.95 -5.23 37.67
CA VAL A 1244 -23.33 -6.42 38.44
C VAL A 1244 -24.21 -7.40 37.63
N ARG A 1245 -24.28 -7.24 36.30
CA ARG A 1245 -25.12 -8.07 35.42
C ARG A 1245 -24.78 -9.56 35.56
N HIS A 1246 -25.75 -10.45 35.33
CA HIS A 1246 -25.55 -11.90 35.40
C HIS A 1246 -25.01 -12.37 36.77
N ASN A 1247 -25.70 -11.99 37.84
CA ASN A 1247 -25.51 -12.48 39.21
C ASN A 1247 -26.87 -13.00 39.76
N TYR A 1248 -26.89 -13.57 40.96
CA TYR A 1248 -28.09 -14.07 41.64
C TYR A 1248 -28.61 -13.10 42.71
N LEU A 1249 -28.51 -11.79 42.45
CA LEU A 1249 -28.87 -10.76 43.42
C LEU A 1249 -30.36 -10.81 43.75
N THR A 1250 -30.68 -10.98 45.03
CA THR A 1250 -32.08 -10.97 45.52
C THR A 1250 -32.60 -9.56 45.75
N ALA A 1251 -31.72 -8.60 46.02
CA ALA A 1251 -32.01 -7.19 46.20
C ALA A 1251 -30.81 -6.33 45.81
N ILE A 1252 -31.07 -5.08 45.44
CA ILE A 1252 -30.05 -4.06 45.18
C ILE A 1252 -30.15 -3.00 46.28
N PRO A 1253 -29.05 -2.59 46.95
CA PRO A 1253 -29.07 -1.55 47.97
C PRO A 1253 -29.60 -0.21 47.43
N GLU A 1254 -30.42 0.48 48.21
CA GLU A 1254 -30.87 1.84 47.89
C GLU A 1254 -29.68 2.82 47.84
N GLY A 1255 -29.62 3.66 46.80
CA GLY A 1255 -28.58 4.71 46.65
C GLY A 1255 -27.52 4.49 45.56
N LEU A 1256 -27.64 3.47 44.70
CA LEU A 1256 -26.71 3.28 43.57
C LEU A 1256 -26.90 4.33 42.46
N PRO A 1257 -25.82 4.88 41.87
CA PRO A 1257 -25.92 5.88 40.80
C PRO A 1257 -26.59 5.31 39.53
N ILE A 1258 -27.54 6.09 38.97
CA ILE A 1258 -28.59 5.73 37.98
C ILE A 1258 -28.05 5.48 36.53
N HIS A 1259 -26.87 4.89 36.38
CA HIS A 1259 -26.39 4.39 35.07
C HIS A 1259 -26.26 2.85 35.03
N THR A 1260 -27.02 2.16 35.87
CA THR A 1260 -27.11 0.70 35.90
C THR A 1260 -27.94 0.18 34.71
N HIS A 1261 -27.28 -0.38 33.68
CA HIS A 1261 -27.96 -1.29 32.75
C HIS A 1261 -28.24 -2.62 33.45
N SER A 1262 -29.35 -2.72 34.19
CA SER A 1262 -29.80 -3.97 34.80
C SER A 1262 -30.78 -4.69 33.85
N HIS A 1263 -30.33 -5.78 33.23
CA HIS A 1263 -31.26 -6.82 32.76
C HIS A 1263 -31.54 -7.75 33.94
N PHE A 1264 -32.73 -7.64 34.51
CA PHE A 1264 -33.28 -8.60 35.48
C PHE A 1264 -34.01 -9.70 34.72
N THR A 1265 -33.67 -10.96 34.97
CA THR A 1265 -34.55 -12.10 34.71
C THR A 1265 -34.87 -12.75 36.06
N PRO A 1266 -36.11 -12.68 36.56
CA PRO A 1266 -36.52 -13.44 37.73
C PRO A 1266 -36.54 -14.93 37.35
N GLN A 1267 -35.80 -15.76 38.09
CA GLN A 1267 -35.97 -17.21 38.01
C GLN A 1267 -37.38 -17.57 38.52
N ARG A 1268 -38.20 -18.10 37.61
CA ARG A 1268 -39.49 -18.72 37.91
C ARG A 1268 -39.25 -19.89 38.86
N ALA A 1269 -39.94 -19.88 39.99
CA ALA A 1269 -40.08 -21.04 40.86
C ALA A 1269 -40.62 -22.23 40.04
N LEU A 1270 -39.96 -23.38 40.18
CA LEU A 1270 -40.49 -24.67 39.75
C LEU A 1270 -41.67 -25.04 40.66
N PRO A 1271 -42.86 -25.41 40.12
CA PRO A 1271 -43.81 -26.23 40.86
C PRO A 1271 -43.50 -27.72 40.64
N PRO A 1272 -43.88 -28.57 41.60
CA PRO A 1272 -43.55 -29.99 41.64
C PRO A 1272 -44.42 -30.80 40.66
N GLN A 1273 -43.79 -31.64 39.83
CA GLN A 1273 -44.10 -33.05 39.58
C GLN A 1273 -43.14 -33.64 38.54
#